data_AF-A0A935CGM2-F1
#
_entry.id   AF-A0A935CGM2-F1
#
_cell.length_a   1.000
_cell.length_b   1.000
_cell.length_c   1.000
_cell.angle_alpha   90.00
_cell.angle_beta   90.00
_cell.angle_gamma   90.00
#
_symmetry.space_group_name_H-M   'P 1'
#
loop_
_entity.id
_entity.type
_entity.pdbx_description
1 polymer ?
#
loop_
_entity_poly.entity_id
_entity_poly.type
_entity_poly.pdbx_seq_one_letter_code
_entity_poly.pdbx_strand_id
1 'polypeptide(L)'
;MRIVIDLQGAQTVYFLRDISRSALELSQAIVRNQGDHEVHIALNGSFQDTIEPIRAAFSGLIEQKNIHIWTAPGPVRECDPRNTLRREVAELIREAYLASLKPDIIYLSSLFDGFVDEAVTSIGEHTIGIPTIVMLDDLIPLLNREAYLLPNPSFEQHYLRKVSHLQRVDAYLISLAPTEVQGTVALDLEHSVVTNPSEACSQIFQKIKVERVNELTVRQQFGLTKPFAMYFGGYEILKNLSSLIHAYARLPIVIRSDHQLAIVGQLSADHRDKLRTLAGECDLHKADVIFTGYVTDHDLVTLYNLAKLVILPSLHEIFDLPVLEITQSGKPVIVTSTSSLPEAVAVSEAIFDPVDITALENKIRRAIEEQAAEICFVQHDQEEAKELVWNKNATVAISLFENIQKNRRVHERGCVRRLKLAVVSPLPPERTGIARYTAELLPALAHYYDITVVVEQKEVVDPWIQANCDIRDVNWFCCNHNAVDRILYHFGNSHFHAYMVDLLKIAPGVVVLHDFFLSGLQFHREIHGMTPHAWIRELYFAHGYKAVRERLNCSKSGPLISNVIMEYPANFSVLQQASGVIVHSEFSRALACHWYNKELSKYWKVIPHLRDVASERMREQTREKLGLVAERFVVCSFGLLGPTKQNHRLLKAWLKSNLAKDEQCMLIFVGENQSDNYGRDLMDMIRESNMQDRIQITGWADDDMFQEYLAAADVGVQLRTLSRGETSGTVLDCLNNGLPTIVNANGSIAEISSDAVWMLSDEFGESELVEAMERLYKNENLRAELSARARQYVRQHHSPRACAIQYRNAIEDIHLDAANGLQGLLTSISKRSQQQFCDSEYIEIAAAIAQNMPAIVPKRRLFLDMSATCRTDLKSGIERVARSVAGCLLNSVLEDYRVEPVYLSDMGGTWHYRYARRYTTLNLLGFPANEVTEGLINNFDHVVEPQSGDVLLGLDLYGLSVVQAERSGLYRRWRDAGVSVYFVVFDLLPVTIPEAFPLGADVEHDAWLRAVTKTDGAICISRTVAEELEAWLIVNGASRLRPYHIGWFHLGADVESSLPSMGMRDDAPNVLKQLGSRLTFLMVGTVEPRKRYMQALKAFTLLWEKGVDVNLVIVGNEGWKGVPEHMRRTIPETVACIQEHAELGNRLHWLKDISDEYLKQVYENSTCLIAASEDEGFCLPLIEAALHNICILARDIPIFREVAGVHAHYFSGMTPESLADGVEEWQKLKKAGLTPQSDMFHWFTWKQSTEKLLQVVLAGNWHSQWMPRA
;
A
#
# COMPACT_ATOMS: atom_id res chain seq x y z
N MET A 1 2.17 -22.37 -1.33
CA MET A 1 2.44 -21.99 0.08
C MET A 1 2.90 -20.54 0.09
N ARG A 2 2.82 -19.86 1.23
CA ARG A 2 3.45 -18.57 1.47
C ARG A 2 4.75 -18.74 2.25
N ILE A 3 5.88 -18.36 1.64
CA ILE A 3 7.23 -18.46 2.23
C ILE A 3 7.68 -17.05 2.58
N VAL A 4 7.98 -16.80 3.86
CA VAL A 4 8.56 -15.53 4.32
C VAL A 4 10.04 -15.74 4.62
N ILE A 5 10.90 -15.04 3.90
CA ILE A 5 12.35 -15.05 4.07
C ILE A 5 12.76 -13.82 4.89
N ASP A 6 13.24 -14.01 6.11
CA ASP A 6 13.92 -12.95 6.86
C ASP A 6 15.36 -12.85 6.35
N LEU A 7 15.63 -11.81 5.56
CA LEU A 7 16.88 -11.64 4.82
C LEU A 7 17.88 -10.71 5.53
N GLN A 8 17.75 -10.56 6.86
CA GLN A 8 18.72 -9.79 7.64
C GLN A 8 20.17 -10.27 7.50
N GLY A 9 20.40 -11.56 7.19
CA GLY A 9 21.75 -12.08 6.91
C GLY A 9 22.44 -11.39 5.73
N ALA A 10 21.69 -10.80 4.79
CA ALA A 10 22.22 -9.98 3.71
C ALA A 10 22.32 -8.47 4.04
N GLN A 11 22.06 -8.05 5.28
CA GLN A 11 22.09 -6.64 5.72
C GLN A 11 23.13 -6.34 6.81
N THR A 12 23.60 -7.35 7.53
CA THR A 12 24.43 -7.20 8.74
C THR A 12 25.82 -6.65 8.44
N VAL A 13 26.59 -6.24 9.46
CA VAL A 13 27.95 -5.68 9.25
C VAL A 13 28.91 -6.70 8.62
N TYR A 14 28.52 -7.98 8.68
CA TYR A 14 29.15 -9.07 7.95
C TYR A 14 28.72 -9.17 6.49
N PHE A 15 28.06 -8.14 5.92
CA PHE A 15 27.69 -7.97 4.50
C PHE A 15 28.81 -8.35 3.50
N LEU A 16 30.06 -8.36 3.96
CA LEU A 16 31.28 -8.61 3.19
C LEU A 16 31.93 -9.97 3.49
N ARG A 17 31.26 -10.82 4.26
CA ARG A 17 31.61 -12.23 4.41
C ARG A 17 30.80 -13.03 3.40
N ASP A 18 31.34 -14.18 3.01
CA ASP A 18 30.71 -15.15 2.10
C ASP A 18 29.26 -15.51 2.48
N ILE A 19 28.96 -15.48 3.78
CA ILE A 19 27.67 -15.80 4.38
C ILE A 19 26.57 -14.84 3.89
N SER A 20 26.80 -13.52 3.91
CA SER A 20 25.79 -12.54 3.49
C SER A 20 25.48 -12.61 1.99
N ARG A 21 26.50 -12.89 1.17
CA ARG A 21 26.34 -13.09 -0.29
C ARG A 21 25.57 -14.38 -0.57
N SER A 22 25.90 -15.46 0.14
CA SER A 22 25.19 -16.74 0.04
C SER A 22 23.71 -16.63 0.43
N ALA A 23 23.40 -15.86 1.48
CA ALA A 23 22.01 -15.59 1.88
C ALA A 23 21.21 -14.90 0.77
N LEU A 24 21.79 -13.89 0.12
CA LEU A 24 21.15 -13.16 -0.99
C LEU A 24 20.95 -14.07 -2.22
N GLU A 25 22.00 -14.76 -2.66
CA GLU A 25 21.98 -15.62 -3.86
C GLU A 25 21.03 -16.81 -3.69
N LEU A 26 21.04 -17.48 -2.53
CA LEU A 26 20.09 -18.56 -2.26
C LEU A 26 18.65 -18.05 -2.25
N SER A 27 18.41 -16.87 -1.67
CA SER A 27 17.07 -16.27 -1.65
C SER A 27 16.60 -15.89 -3.06
N GLN A 28 17.48 -15.33 -3.91
CA GLN A 28 17.18 -15.10 -5.32
C GLN A 28 16.89 -16.41 -6.07
N ALA A 29 17.66 -17.47 -5.80
CA ALA A 29 17.42 -18.77 -6.39
C ALA A 29 16.10 -19.40 -5.92
N ILE A 30 15.73 -19.27 -4.63
CA ILE A 30 14.41 -19.70 -4.13
C ILE A 30 13.29 -18.97 -4.88
N VAL A 31 13.41 -17.65 -5.06
CA VAL A 31 12.43 -16.86 -5.84
C VAL A 31 12.37 -17.31 -7.30
N ARG A 32 13.52 -17.54 -7.96
CA ARG A 32 13.57 -18.04 -9.36
C ARG A 32 12.90 -19.41 -9.50
N ASN A 33 12.94 -20.25 -8.46
CA ASN A 33 12.40 -21.62 -8.47
C ASN A 33 11.08 -21.77 -7.69
N GLN A 34 10.41 -20.67 -7.32
CA GLN A 34 9.27 -20.70 -6.40
C GLN A 34 8.02 -21.43 -6.92
N GLY A 35 7.88 -21.61 -8.24
CA GLY A 35 6.68 -22.19 -8.85
C GLY A 35 5.41 -21.41 -8.48
N ASP A 36 4.38 -22.12 -8.00
CA ASP A 36 3.11 -21.54 -7.54
C ASP A 36 3.17 -21.00 -6.09
N HIS A 37 4.35 -20.97 -5.47
CA HIS A 37 4.51 -20.41 -4.12
C HIS A 37 4.59 -18.89 -4.14
N GLU A 38 4.02 -18.28 -3.10
CA GLU A 38 4.11 -16.84 -2.86
C GLU A 38 5.31 -16.59 -1.93
N VAL A 39 6.36 -15.96 -2.44
CA VAL A 39 7.54 -15.60 -1.64
C VAL A 39 7.42 -14.15 -1.17
N HIS A 40 7.81 -13.90 0.08
CA HIS A 40 7.90 -12.59 0.69
C HIS A 40 9.28 -12.44 1.33
N ILE A 41 9.88 -11.26 1.21
CA ILE A 41 11.19 -10.96 1.78
C ILE A 41 10.98 -9.93 2.88
N ALA A 42 11.50 -10.17 4.08
CA ALA A 42 11.48 -9.22 5.18
C ALA A 42 12.90 -8.68 5.44
N LEU A 43 13.02 -7.35 5.51
CA LEU A 43 14.24 -6.60 5.76
C LEU A 43 14.09 -5.74 7.01
N ASN A 44 15.17 -5.58 7.78
CA ASN A 44 15.22 -4.70 8.94
C ASN A 44 15.56 -3.28 8.49
N GLY A 45 14.65 -2.34 8.78
CA GLY A 45 14.72 -0.92 8.44
C GLY A 45 15.83 -0.15 9.15
N SER A 46 16.50 -0.77 10.14
CA SER A 46 17.69 -0.19 10.79
C SER A 46 18.90 -0.14 9.84
N PHE A 47 18.92 -0.95 8.78
CA PHE A 47 19.99 -1.01 7.78
C PHE A 47 19.62 -0.26 6.49
N GLN A 48 19.32 1.04 6.60
CA GLN A 48 18.75 1.84 5.50
C GLN A 48 19.55 1.77 4.19
N ASP A 49 20.88 1.76 4.27
CA ASP A 49 21.75 1.77 3.08
C ASP A 49 21.76 0.43 2.32
N THR A 50 21.24 -0.65 2.92
CA THR A 50 21.18 -2.00 2.31
C THR A 50 19.86 -2.27 1.58
N ILE A 51 18.80 -1.53 1.92
CA ILE A 51 17.43 -1.77 1.45
C ILE A 51 17.34 -1.64 -0.07
N GLU A 52 17.78 -0.50 -0.62
CA GLU A 52 17.68 -0.22 -2.06
C GLU A 52 18.55 -1.16 -2.91
N PRO A 53 19.82 -1.47 -2.54
CA PRO A 53 20.60 -2.52 -3.18
C PRO A 53 19.89 -3.88 -3.22
N ILE A 54 19.30 -4.32 -2.11
CA ILE A 54 18.58 -5.59 -2.06
C ILE A 54 17.31 -5.53 -2.93
N ARG A 55 16.52 -4.46 -2.85
CA ARG A 55 15.35 -4.25 -3.72
C ARG A 55 15.71 -4.32 -5.20
N ALA A 56 16.83 -3.70 -5.58
CA ALA A 56 17.35 -3.75 -6.95
C ALA A 56 17.81 -5.15 -7.35
N ALA A 57 18.47 -5.89 -6.47
CA ALA A 57 18.88 -7.28 -6.71
C ALA A 57 17.69 -8.22 -6.95
N PHE A 58 16.51 -7.93 -6.39
CA PHE A 58 15.27 -8.68 -6.64
C PHE A 58 14.39 -8.07 -7.74
N SER A 59 14.82 -6.98 -8.38
CA SER A 59 14.07 -6.35 -9.46
C SER A 59 13.89 -7.32 -10.63
N GLY A 60 12.65 -7.50 -11.07
CA GLY A 60 12.29 -8.46 -12.13
C GLY A 60 12.20 -9.93 -11.67
N LEU A 61 12.63 -10.27 -10.45
CA LEU A 61 12.47 -11.61 -9.87
C LEU A 61 11.19 -11.72 -9.04
N ILE A 62 10.88 -10.67 -8.28
CA ILE A 62 9.67 -10.60 -7.45
C ILE A 62 9.04 -9.21 -7.54
N GLU A 63 7.74 -9.12 -7.28
CA GLU A 63 7.09 -7.83 -7.15
C GLU A 63 7.64 -7.06 -5.94
N GLN A 64 8.01 -5.79 -6.13
CA GLN A 64 8.63 -4.97 -5.08
C GLN A 64 7.75 -4.79 -3.84
N LYS A 65 6.43 -4.94 -3.98
CA LYS A 65 5.46 -4.93 -2.88
C LYS A 65 5.59 -6.15 -1.95
N ASN A 66 6.23 -7.23 -2.42
CA ASN A 66 6.50 -8.45 -1.64
C ASN A 66 7.82 -8.36 -0.85
N ILE A 67 8.52 -7.22 -0.93
CA ILE A 67 9.68 -6.90 -0.10
C ILE A 67 9.21 -5.94 1.00
N HIS A 68 9.19 -6.47 2.21
CA HIS A 68 8.62 -5.91 3.43
C HIS A 68 9.73 -5.34 4.30
N ILE A 69 9.52 -4.15 4.86
CA ILE A 69 10.50 -3.49 5.71
C ILE A 69 9.89 -3.28 7.07
N TRP A 70 10.54 -3.82 8.09
CA TRP A 70 10.10 -3.74 9.47
C TRP A 70 11.08 -2.90 10.29
N THR A 71 10.59 -2.15 11.27
CA THR A 71 11.40 -1.19 12.05
C THR A 71 11.55 -1.63 13.51
N ALA A 72 12.76 -1.61 14.05
CA ALA A 72 13.00 -1.83 15.47
C ALA A 72 12.97 -0.51 16.28
N PRO A 73 12.63 -0.53 17.58
CA PRO A 73 12.88 0.59 18.49
C PRO A 73 14.39 0.69 18.80
N GLY A 74 15.18 1.14 17.81
CA GLY A 74 16.64 1.18 17.86
C GLY A 74 17.22 2.25 18.81
N PRO A 75 18.50 2.13 19.21
CA PRO A 75 19.43 1.03 18.89
C PRO A 75 19.16 -0.26 19.71
N VAL A 76 19.46 -1.42 19.11
CA VAL A 76 19.18 -2.77 19.64
C VAL A 76 20.41 -3.68 19.76
N ARG A 77 21.58 -3.26 19.27
CA ARG A 77 22.82 -4.06 19.35
C ARG A 77 23.12 -4.52 20.78
N GLU A 78 23.49 -5.78 20.95
CA GLU A 78 23.57 -6.40 22.28
C GLU A 78 24.87 -6.15 23.04
N CYS A 79 25.95 -5.80 22.34
CA CYS A 79 27.21 -5.45 22.98
C CYS A 79 27.08 -4.23 23.92
N ASP A 80 26.00 -3.46 23.81
CA ASP A 80 25.62 -2.41 24.74
C ASP A 80 24.47 -2.88 25.65
N PRO A 81 24.73 -3.17 26.95
CA PRO A 81 23.71 -3.66 27.88
C PRO A 81 22.50 -2.74 28.05
N ARG A 82 22.61 -1.45 27.75
CA ARG A 82 21.49 -0.48 27.82
C ARG A 82 20.39 -0.81 26.81
N ASN A 83 20.68 -1.60 25.79
CA ASN A 83 19.72 -1.98 24.76
C ASN A 83 18.90 -3.22 25.12
N THR A 84 19.13 -3.86 26.28
CA THR A 84 18.50 -5.16 26.62
C THR A 84 16.98 -5.14 26.46
N LEU A 85 16.28 -4.16 27.05
CA LEU A 85 14.83 -4.05 26.95
C LEU A 85 14.36 -3.73 25.52
N ARG A 86 15.05 -2.81 24.83
CA ARG A 86 14.74 -2.46 23.43
C ARG A 86 14.91 -3.64 22.49
N ARG A 87 15.97 -4.43 22.66
CA ARG A 87 16.23 -5.68 21.93
C ARG A 87 15.10 -6.69 22.17
N GLU A 88 14.70 -6.91 23.41
CA GLU A 88 13.60 -7.84 23.73
C GLU A 88 12.26 -7.41 23.12
N VAL A 89 11.95 -6.11 23.15
CA VAL A 89 10.75 -5.58 22.47
C VAL A 89 10.88 -5.68 20.95
N ALA A 90 12.07 -5.43 20.39
CA ALA A 90 12.32 -5.57 18.96
C ALA A 90 12.17 -7.02 18.48
N GLU A 91 12.61 -8.00 19.27
CA GLU A 91 12.41 -9.43 18.99
C GLU A 91 10.91 -9.76 18.89
N LEU A 92 10.09 -9.25 19.81
CA LEU A 92 8.63 -9.42 19.76
C LEU A 92 8.00 -8.74 18.54
N ILE A 93 8.38 -7.48 18.26
CA ILE A 93 7.87 -6.72 17.12
C ILE A 93 8.20 -7.46 15.82
N ARG A 94 9.44 -7.94 15.68
CA ARG A 94 9.87 -8.71 14.52
C ARG A 94 9.05 -9.99 14.36
N GLU A 95 8.95 -10.81 15.41
CA GLU A 95 8.20 -12.07 15.34
C GLU A 95 6.74 -11.85 14.97
N ALA A 96 6.09 -10.87 15.61
CA ALA A 96 4.72 -10.51 15.30
C ALA A 96 4.60 -9.97 13.86
N TYR A 97 5.56 -9.17 13.39
CA TYR A 97 5.58 -8.66 12.02
C TYR A 97 5.63 -9.81 10.99
N LEU A 98 6.57 -10.74 11.17
CA LEU A 98 6.71 -11.91 10.30
C LEU A 98 5.44 -12.76 10.33
N ALA A 99 4.84 -12.97 11.50
CA ALA A 99 3.57 -13.69 11.62
C ALA A 99 2.40 -12.95 10.96
N SER A 100 2.40 -11.62 10.95
CA SER A 100 1.35 -10.80 10.31
C SER A 100 1.33 -10.96 8.78
N LEU A 101 2.45 -11.37 8.18
CA LEU A 101 2.54 -11.75 6.77
C LEU A 101 1.85 -13.11 6.48
N LYS A 102 1.33 -13.80 7.49
CA LYS A 102 0.66 -15.11 7.44
C LYS A 102 1.47 -16.21 6.70
N PRO A 103 2.75 -16.43 7.05
CA PRO A 103 3.56 -17.47 6.43
C PRO A 103 3.00 -18.87 6.67
N ASP A 104 3.06 -19.72 5.65
CA ASP A 104 3.07 -21.18 5.83
C ASP A 104 4.44 -21.64 6.37
N ILE A 105 5.50 -20.93 6.00
CA ILE A 105 6.90 -21.21 6.35
C ILE A 105 7.66 -19.90 6.58
N ILE A 106 8.49 -19.86 7.63
CA ILE A 106 9.49 -18.81 7.85
C ILE A 106 10.88 -19.40 7.57
N TYR A 107 11.66 -18.74 6.72
CA TYR A 107 13.07 -19.04 6.49
C TYR A 107 13.93 -17.90 7.04
N LEU A 108 14.77 -18.20 8.03
CA LEU A 108 15.73 -17.25 8.59
C LEU A 108 17.09 -17.42 7.89
N SER A 109 17.51 -16.40 7.16
CA SER A 109 18.81 -16.40 6.46
C SER A 109 20.02 -16.34 7.39
N SER A 110 19.81 -15.95 8.66
CA SER A 110 20.82 -15.97 9.71
C SER A 110 20.15 -15.95 11.09
N LEU A 111 20.81 -16.54 12.10
CA LEU A 111 20.35 -16.55 13.49
C LEU A 111 21.33 -15.89 14.47
N PHE A 112 22.64 -15.93 14.22
CA PHE A 112 23.67 -15.55 15.20
C PHE A 112 24.09 -14.07 15.16
N ASP A 113 23.47 -13.27 14.29
CA ASP A 113 23.71 -11.83 14.23
C ASP A 113 23.08 -11.04 15.40
N GLY A 114 23.41 -9.74 15.51
CA GLY A 114 22.84 -8.80 16.48
C GLY A 114 23.72 -8.47 17.68
N PHE A 115 24.90 -9.09 17.82
CA PHE A 115 25.81 -8.76 18.92
C PHE A 115 26.43 -7.37 18.76
N VAL A 116 27.00 -7.07 17.58
CA VAL A 116 27.69 -5.79 17.30
C VAL A 116 26.89 -4.83 16.42
N ASP A 117 25.84 -5.32 15.78
CA ASP A 117 25.01 -4.58 14.81
C ASP A 117 23.54 -4.55 15.21
N GLU A 118 22.70 -3.92 14.38
CA GLU A 118 21.28 -3.69 14.66
C GLU A 118 20.38 -4.86 14.22
N ALA A 119 20.96 -6.04 13.92
CA ALA A 119 20.19 -7.20 13.54
C ALA A 119 19.41 -7.76 14.74
N VAL A 120 18.20 -8.20 14.48
CA VAL A 120 17.31 -8.75 15.50
C VAL A 120 16.85 -10.10 15.01
N THR A 121 17.20 -11.15 15.74
CA THR A 121 16.84 -12.52 15.38
C THR A 121 16.35 -13.26 16.62
N SER A 122 15.21 -13.92 16.48
CA SER A 122 14.59 -14.68 17.55
C SER A 122 13.62 -15.72 16.98
N ILE A 123 13.39 -16.78 17.75
CA ILE A 123 12.37 -17.79 17.49
C ILE A 123 11.62 -17.97 18.80
N GLY A 124 10.44 -17.40 18.86
CA GLY A 124 9.78 -17.09 20.13
C GLY A 124 8.27 -17.03 20.02
N GLU A 125 7.67 -16.24 20.91
CA GLU A 125 6.25 -16.23 21.28
C GLU A 125 5.28 -16.07 20.11
N HIS A 126 5.56 -15.18 19.16
CA HIS A 126 4.62 -14.87 18.07
C HIS A 126 4.85 -15.70 16.81
N THR A 127 5.90 -16.53 16.79
CA THR A 127 6.17 -17.51 15.74
C THR A 127 5.81 -18.94 16.17
N ILE A 128 5.34 -19.15 17.41
CA ILE A 128 4.94 -20.47 17.90
C ILE A 128 3.75 -20.97 17.07
N GLY A 129 3.96 -22.08 16.35
CA GLY A 129 2.92 -22.63 15.49
C GLY A 129 3.22 -22.51 14.00
N ILE A 130 4.20 -21.68 13.62
CA ILE A 130 4.62 -21.47 12.25
C ILE A 130 5.95 -22.22 12.05
N PRO A 131 6.03 -23.14 11.07
CA PRO A 131 7.28 -23.85 10.84
C PRO A 131 8.40 -22.89 10.45
N THR A 132 9.52 -22.97 11.18
CA THR A 132 10.68 -22.09 11.02
C THR A 132 11.89 -22.91 10.64
N ILE A 133 12.50 -22.56 9.50
CA ILE A 133 13.75 -23.13 9.00
C ILE A 133 14.85 -22.08 9.14
N VAL A 134 16.02 -22.50 9.58
CA VAL A 134 17.18 -21.61 9.78
C VAL A 134 18.32 -22.04 8.88
N MET A 135 18.97 -21.06 8.24
CA MET A 135 20.31 -21.25 7.69
C MET A 135 21.33 -21.27 8.83
N LEU A 136 22.04 -22.40 8.96
CA LEU A 136 23.01 -22.65 10.01
C LEU A 136 24.43 -22.53 9.45
N ASP A 137 24.98 -21.31 9.54
CA ASP A 137 26.25 -20.96 8.87
C ASP A 137 27.51 -21.03 9.76
N ASP A 138 27.40 -20.84 11.08
CA ASP A 138 28.59 -20.74 11.95
C ASP A 138 28.41 -21.34 13.35
N LEU A 139 28.97 -22.54 13.55
CA LEU A 139 29.10 -23.22 14.84
C LEU A 139 30.52 -23.13 15.45
N ILE A 140 31.43 -22.36 14.84
CA ILE A 140 32.84 -22.28 15.25
C ILE A 140 33.00 -21.82 16.69
N PRO A 141 32.27 -20.78 17.17
CA PRO A 141 32.41 -20.36 18.56
C PRO A 141 32.08 -21.48 19.55
N LEU A 142 31.14 -22.36 19.20
CA LEU A 142 30.77 -23.52 20.03
C LEU A 142 31.84 -24.61 20.00
N LEU A 143 32.45 -24.87 18.85
CA LEU A 143 33.51 -25.89 18.69
C LEU A 143 34.84 -25.44 19.30
N ASN A 144 35.12 -24.13 19.32
CA ASN A 144 36.37 -23.56 19.83
C ASN A 144 36.10 -22.50 20.92
N ARG A 145 35.45 -22.95 22.00
CA ARG A 145 34.99 -22.07 23.10
C ARG A 145 36.13 -21.27 23.74
N GLU A 146 37.31 -21.86 23.88
CA GLU A 146 38.46 -21.20 24.51
C GLU A 146 38.94 -19.98 23.72
N ALA A 147 38.87 -20.05 22.38
CA ALA A 147 39.31 -18.96 21.52
C ALA A 147 38.24 -17.86 21.33
N TYR A 148 36.94 -18.23 21.31
CA TYR A 148 35.87 -17.32 20.90
C TYR A 148 34.89 -16.91 22.01
N LEU A 149 34.51 -17.84 22.90
CA LEU A 149 33.46 -17.59 23.90
C LEU A 149 34.04 -17.17 25.25
N LEU A 150 34.97 -17.96 25.81
CA LEU A 150 35.55 -17.70 27.12
C LEU A 150 36.21 -16.31 27.28
N PRO A 151 36.86 -15.74 26.24
CA PRO A 151 37.43 -14.39 26.35
C PRO A 151 36.40 -13.27 26.45
N ASN A 152 35.14 -13.51 26.08
CA ASN A 152 34.10 -12.48 26.02
C ASN A 152 32.76 -13.00 26.59
N PRO A 153 32.52 -12.86 27.91
CA PRO A 153 31.33 -13.40 28.57
C PRO A 153 29.99 -12.87 28.03
N SER A 154 29.93 -11.61 27.57
CA SER A 154 28.70 -11.06 27.00
C SER A 154 28.41 -11.64 25.62
N PHE A 155 29.44 -11.88 24.81
CA PHE A 155 29.29 -12.61 23.55
C PHE A 155 28.92 -14.08 23.78
N GLU A 156 29.50 -14.74 24.79
CA GLU A 156 29.11 -16.10 25.17
C GLU A 156 27.62 -16.17 25.55
N GLN A 157 27.14 -15.23 26.36
CA GLN A 157 25.72 -15.18 26.74
C GLN A 157 24.80 -14.97 25.53
N HIS A 158 25.16 -14.04 24.64
CA HIS A 158 24.44 -13.82 23.38
C HIS A 158 24.39 -15.11 22.55
N TYR A 159 25.55 -15.69 22.27
CA TYR A 159 25.69 -16.85 21.40
C TYR A 159 24.95 -18.07 21.94
N LEU A 160 25.11 -18.39 23.23
CA LEU A 160 24.40 -19.51 23.87
C LEU A 160 22.89 -19.29 23.91
N ARG A 161 22.41 -18.05 24.02
CA ARG A 161 20.98 -17.75 23.89
C ARG A 161 20.48 -18.03 22.47
N LYS A 162 21.25 -17.67 21.43
CA LYS A 162 20.90 -18.02 20.04
C LYS A 162 20.93 -19.53 19.80
N VAL A 163 21.91 -20.25 20.37
CA VAL A 163 21.93 -21.74 20.34
C VAL A 163 20.65 -22.31 20.96
N SER A 164 20.16 -21.74 22.07
CA SER A 164 18.90 -22.21 22.69
C SER A 164 17.67 -22.04 21.79
N HIS A 165 17.70 -21.12 20.81
CA HIS A 165 16.62 -20.97 19.83
C HIS A 165 16.60 -22.12 18.80
N LEU A 166 17.73 -22.76 18.52
CA LEU A 166 17.80 -23.92 17.61
C LEU A 166 16.88 -25.05 18.10
N GLN A 167 16.72 -25.24 19.41
CA GLN A 167 15.79 -26.23 19.96
C GLN A 167 14.31 -26.04 19.55
N ARG A 168 13.96 -24.88 18.98
CA ARG A 168 12.59 -24.53 18.57
C ARG A 168 12.38 -24.55 17.06
N VAL A 169 13.41 -24.80 16.26
CA VAL A 169 13.24 -24.84 14.79
C VAL A 169 12.69 -26.18 14.33
N ASP A 170 12.03 -26.17 13.18
CA ASP A 170 11.47 -27.37 12.58
C ASP A 170 12.49 -28.09 11.67
N ALA A 171 13.43 -27.34 11.07
CA ALA A 171 14.55 -27.88 10.30
C ALA A 171 15.70 -26.88 10.12
N TYR A 172 16.82 -27.38 9.62
CA TYR A 172 18.02 -26.60 9.32
C TYR A 172 18.47 -26.81 7.88
N LEU A 173 18.94 -25.72 7.26
CA LEU A 173 19.81 -25.78 6.09
C LEU A 173 21.24 -25.57 6.58
N ILE A 174 22.13 -26.51 6.28
CA ILE A 174 23.55 -26.42 6.64
C ILE A 174 24.35 -26.08 5.40
N SER A 175 25.38 -25.24 5.52
CA SER A 175 26.22 -24.74 4.42
C SER A 175 27.52 -25.56 4.17
N LEU A 176 27.83 -26.60 4.97
CA LEU A 176 29.16 -27.24 5.01
C LEU A 176 29.12 -28.78 5.13
N ALA A 177 30.02 -29.47 4.40
CA ALA A 177 30.23 -30.92 4.46
C ALA A 177 31.16 -31.41 5.61
N PRO A 178 32.25 -30.72 6.02
CA PRO A 178 33.09 -31.20 7.13
C PRO A 178 32.50 -30.93 8.53
N THR A 179 31.70 -29.88 8.67
CA THR A 179 31.00 -29.48 9.91
C THR A 179 29.80 -30.37 10.22
N GLU A 180 29.31 -31.10 9.21
CA GLU A 180 28.21 -32.06 9.28
C GLU A 180 28.45 -33.07 10.41
N VAL A 181 29.65 -33.64 10.53
CA VAL A 181 29.95 -34.73 11.46
C VAL A 181 30.22 -34.25 12.90
N GLN A 182 30.72 -33.03 13.10
CA GLN A 182 31.07 -32.52 14.43
C GLN A 182 29.96 -31.68 15.07
N GLY A 183 29.23 -30.89 14.28
CA GLY A 183 28.14 -30.02 14.75
C GLY A 183 26.85 -30.77 15.06
N THR A 184 26.44 -31.74 14.22
CA THR A 184 25.24 -32.56 14.48
C THR A 184 25.40 -33.45 15.70
N VAL A 185 26.62 -33.97 15.94
CA VAL A 185 26.96 -34.76 17.14
C VAL A 185 26.99 -33.88 18.40
N ALA A 186 27.41 -32.62 18.31
CA ALA A 186 27.45 -31.70 19.44
C ALA A 186 26.07 -31.15 19.85
N LEU A 187 25.11 -31.10 18.92
CA LEU A 187 23.78 -30.49 19.13
C LEU A 187 22.59 -31.48 19.03
N ASP A 188 22.84 -32.76 18.73
CA ASP A 188 21.84 -33.83 18.62
C ASP A 188 20.70 -33.49 17.64
N LEU A 189 21.06 -33.04 16.43
CA LEU A 189 20.10 -32.51 15.44
C LEU A 189 19.53 -33.63 14.54
N GLU A 190 18.33 -34.12 14.84
CA GLU A 190 17.66 -35.22 14.11
C GLU A 190 17.03 -34.81 12.75
N HIS A 191 16.94 -33.52 12.41
CA HIS A 191 16.14 -33.00 11.28
C HIS A 191 16.89 -31.97 10.39
N SER A 192 18.12 -32.26 9.98
CA SER A 192 18.93 -31.38 9.11
C SER A 192 18.91 -31.79 7.64
N VAL A 193 18.92 -30.81 6.73
CA VAL A 193 19.19 -31.00 5.30
C VAL A 193 20.46 -30.25 4.95
N VAL A 194 21.43 -30.94 4.36
CA VAL A 194 22.69 -30.35 3.93
C VAL A 194 22.51 -29.76 2.54
N THR A 195 22.73 -28.46 2.43
CA THR A 195 22.96 -27.78 1.15
C THR A 195 24.46 -27.53 1.03
N ASN A 196 25.04 -27.54 -0.17
CA ASN A 196 26.46 -27.22 -0.32
C ASN A 196 26.63 -25.91 -1.11
N PRO A 197 26.51 -24.72 -0.47
CA PRO A 197 26.74 -23.44 -1.13
C PRO A 197 28.17 -23.25 -1.63
N SER A 198 29.15 -23.93 -1.03
CA SER A 198 30.58 -23.78 -1.35
C SER A 198 30.92 -24.09 -2.81
N GLU A 199 30.10 -24.89 -3.53
CA GLU A 199 30.28 -25.18 -4.96
C GLU A 199 30.01 -23.99 -5.90
N ALA A 200 29.50 -22.84 -5.40
CA ALA A 200 29.09 -21.70 -6.24
C ALA A 200 29.66 -20.34 -5.77
N CYS A 201 30.82 -19.95 -6.31
CA CYS A 201 31.38 -18.60 -6.14
C CYS A 201 30.59 -17.53 -6.95
N SER A 202 30.41 -16.33 -6.37
CA SER A 202 29.62 -15.22 -6.93
C SER A 202 30.12 -14.75 -8.31
N GLN A 203 29.21 -14.31 -9.18
CA GLN A 203 29.49 -13.89 -10.56
C GLN A 203 30.35 -12.63 -10.67
N ILE A 204 30.42 -11.81 -9.62
CA ILE A 204 31.21 -10.57 -9.64
C ILE A 204 32.71 -10.85 -9.71
N PHE A 205 33.16 -12.02 -9.24
CA PHE A 205 34.56 -12.45 -9.28
C PHE A 205 34.86 -13.11 -10.61
N GLN A 206 35.33 -12.29 -11.54
CA GLN A 206 35.75 -12.73 -12.85
C GLN A 206 36.98 -11.94 -13.29
N LYS A 207 37.70 -12.50 -14.26
CA LYS A 207 38.81 -11.82 -14.90
C LYS A 207 38.29 -10.64 -15.72
N ILE A 208 38.55 -9.43 -15.25
CA ILE A 208 38.14 -8.18 -15.92
C ILE A 208 39.34 -7.40 -16.44
N LYS A 209 39.10 -6.57 -17.46
CA LYS A 209 40.06 -5.53 -17.84
C LYS A 209 39.84 -4.32 -16.93
N VAL A 210 40.70 -4.15 -15.92
CA VAL A 210 40.65 -2.97 -15.04
C VAL A 210 41.01 -1.72 -15.84
N GLU A 211 40.09 -0.75 -15.91
CA GLU A 211 40.35 0.54 -16.56
C GLU A 211 41.41 1.34 -15.81
N ARG A 212 42.20 2.13 -16.56
CA ARG A 212 43.34 2.86 -15.98
C ARG A 212 42.91 3.83 -14.88
N VAL A 213 41.73 4.44 -15.00
CA VAL A 213 41.19 5.36 -13.99
C VAL A 213 40.89 4.61 -12.69
N ASN A 214 40.17 3.47 -12.76
CA ASN A 214 39.85 2.65 -11.60
C ASN A 214 41.11 2.08 -10.93
N GLU A 215 42.10 1.62 -11.71
CA GLU A 215 43.39 1.19 -11.16
C GLU A 215 44.07 2.29 -10.34
N LEU A 216 44.16 3.51 -10.88
CA LEU A 216 44.79 4.63 -10.20
C LEU A 216 44.04 5.02 -8.93
N THR A 217 42.70 5.07 -8.98
CA THR A 217 41.84 5.37 -7.83
C THR A 217 42.06 4.36 -6.70
N VAL A 218 41.95 3.06 -6.99
CA VAL A 218 42.10 1.99 -5.99
C VAL A 218 43.52 1.96 -5.41
N ARG A 219 44.56 2.10 -6.26
CA ARG A 219 45.95 2.16 -5.79
C ARG A 219 46.20 3.35 -4.88
N GLN A 220 45.67 4.52 -5.23
CA GLN A 220 45.81 5.74 -4.42
C GLN A 220 45.05 5.62 -3.09
N GLN A 221 43.81 5.12 -3.13
CA GLN A 221 42.95 4.92 -1.96
C GLN A 221 43.63 4.03 -0.91
N PHE A 222 44.31 2.96 -1.34
CA PHE A 222 44.91 1.99 -0.43
C PHE A 222 46.43 2.11 -0.24
N GLY A 223 47.10 3.05 -0.92
CA GLY A 223 48.56 3.26 -0.78
C GLY A 223 49.42 2.20 -1.50
N LEU A 224 48.90 1.59 -2.56
CA LEU A 224 49.57 0.54 -3.35
C LEU A 224 50.37 1.14 -4.51
N THR A 225 51.66 1.40 -4.28
CA THR A 225 52.56 2.08 -5.24
C THR A 225 53.37 1.13 -6.12
N LYS A 226 53.44 -0.16 -5.77
CA LYS A 226 54.19 -1.20 -6.50
C LYS A 226 53.27 -2.38 -6.87
N PRO A 227 53.71 -3.35 -7.69
CA PRO A 227 53.08 -4.66 -7.72
C PRO A 227 53.03 -5.28 -6.32
N PHE A 228 52.00 -6.08 -6.02
CA PHE A 228 51.82 -6.58 -4.67
C PHE A 228 51.37 -8.04 -4.62
N ALA A 229 51.85 -8.75 -3.60
CA ALA A 229 51.23 -9.98 -3.11
C ALA A 229 50.12 -9.60 -2.14
N MET A 230 49.05 -10.38 -2.10
CA MET A 230 47.85 -10.04 -1.36
C MET A 230 47.49 -11.15 -0.37
N TYR A 231 47.03 -10.78 0.82
CA TYR A 231 46.21 -11.63 1.69
C TYR A 231 44.82 -11.01 1.76
N PHE A 232 43.78 -11.84 1.81
CA PHE A 232 42.40 -11.41 2.05
C PHE A 232 41.83 -12.16 3.25
N GLY A 233 41.30 -11.42 4.23
CA GLY A 233 40.63 -11.99 5.40
C GLY A 233 40.75 -11.13 6.66
N GLY A 234 40.13 -11.58 7.76
CA GLY A 234 40.21 -10.93 9.08
C GLY A 234 41.54 -11.19 9.81
N TYR A 235 41.68 -10.66 11.03
CA TYR A 235 42.73 -11.05 11.97
C TYR A 235 42.14 -11.96 13.04
N GLU A 236 42.50 -13.24 12.94
CA GLU A 236 42.30 -14.27 13.96
C GLU A 236 43.62 -15.03 14.06
N ILE A 237 43.93 -15.61 15.23
CA ILE A 237 45.16 -16.42 15.41
C ILE A 237 45.23 -17.54 14.36
N LEU A 238 44.06 -18.09 13.99
CA LEU A 238 43.92 -19.13 12.99
C LEU A 238 44.24 -18.68 11.56
N LYS A 239 44.24 -17.37 11.25
CA LYS A 239 44.64 -16.85 9.92
C LYS A 239 46.16 -16.73 9.76
N ASN A 240 46.93 -16.97 10.82
CA ASN A 240 48.40 -17.15 10.76
C ASN A 240 49.19 -15.99 10.10
N LEU A 241 48.68 -14.75 10.22
CA LEU A 241 49.28 -13.58 9.57
C LEU A 241 50.73 -13.32 10.01
N SER A 242 51.09 -13.72 11.23
CA SER A 242 52.47 -13.64 11.72
C SER A 242 53.44 -14.45 10.87
N SER A 243 53.07 -15.68 10.48
CA SER A 243 53.91 -16.54 9.63
C SER A 243 54.06 -15.97 8.22
N LEU A 244 53.02 -15.33 7.69
CA LEU A 244 53.07 -14.64 6.40
C LEU A 244 54.05 -13.44 6.44
N ILE A 245 54.00 -12.61 7.48
CA ILE A 245 54.93 -11.49 7.62
C ILE A 245 56.37 -11.99 7.74
N HIS A 246 56.62 -13.03 8.54
CA HIS A 246 57.95 -13.65 8.65
C HIS A 246 58.44 -14.21 7.31
N ALA A 247 57.59 -14.92 6.55
CA ALA A 247 57.94 -15.44 5.24
C ALA A 247 58.25 -14.31 4.25
N TYR A 248 57.45 -13.25 4.24
CA TYR A 248 57.67 -12.09 3.38
C TYR A 248 58.98 -11.35 3.72
N ALA A 249 59.31 -11.21 5.00
CA ALA A 249 60.55 -10.57 5.46
C ALA A 249 61.81 -11.32 5.04
N ARG A 250 61.73 -12.66 4.91
CA ARG A 250 62.84 -13.51 4.47
C ARG A 250 63.12 -13.46 2.97
N LEU A 251 62.22 -12.88 2.17
CA LEU A 251 62.43 -12.74 0.73
C LEU A 251 63.67 -11.89 0.41
N PRO A 252 64.40 -12.19 -0.69
CA PRO A 252 65.52 -11.39 -1.16
C PRO A 252 65.20 -9.90 -1.24
N ILE A 253 66.15 -9.04 -0.88
CA ILE A 253 65.95 -7.58 -0.87
C ILE A 253 65.49 -7.02 -2.21
N VAL A 254 65.90 -7.65 -3.32
CA VAL A 254 65.49 -7.28 -4.68
C VAL A 254 63.98 -7.46 -4.86
N ILE A 255 63.41 -8.58 -4.39
CA ILE A 255 61.96 -8.83 -4.44
C ILE A 255 61.21 -7.86 -3.54
N ARG A 256 61.67 -7.68 -2.30
CA ARG A 256 61.04 -6.77 -1.31
C ARG A 256 61.09 -5.30 -1.75
N SER A 257 62.13 -4.90 -2.49
CA SER A 257 62.27 -3.54 -3.00
C SER A 257 61.29 -3.24 -4.15
N ASP A 258 60.89 -4.26 -4.92
CA ASP A 258 60.03 -4.10 -6.09
C ASP A 258 58.55 -4.47 -5.84
N HIS A 259 58.23 -5.09 -4.69
CA HIS A 259 56.88 -5.56 -4.37
C HIS A 259 56.40 -5.09 -2.99
N GLN A 260 55.08 -4.97 -2.82
CA GLN A 260 54.43 -4.75 -1.52
C GLN A 260 53.65 -6.01 -1.09
N LEU A 261 53.43 -6.17 0.22
CA LEU A 261 52.46 -7.11 0.78
C LEU A 261 51.20 -6.34 1.19
N ALA A 262 50.07 -6.58 0.53
CA ALA A 262 48.78 -6.02 0.89
C ALA A 262 48.02 -6.97 1.80
N ILE A 263 47.79 -6.57 3.05
CA ILE A 263 46.88 -7.23 4.00
C ILE A 263 45.50 -6.59 3.83
N VAL A 264 44.62 -7.28 3.10
CA VAL A 264 43.31 -6.78 2.70
C VAL A 264 42.22 -7.31 3.62
N GLY A 265 41.52 -6.40 4.30
CA GLY A 265 40.48 -6.74 5.25
C GLY A 265 40.39 -5.76 6.42
N GLN A 266 39.24 -5.78 7.11
CA GLN A 266 39.00 -4.93 8.27
C GLN A 266 39.74 -5.47 9.50
N LEU A 267 40.74 -4.72 9.98
CA LEU A 267 41.49 -5.00 11.21
C LEU A 267 41.17 -3.99 12.31
N SER A 268 40.98 -4.47 13.54
CA SER A 268 40.93 -3.60 14.73
C SER A 268 42.24 -2.80 14.85
N ALA A 269 42.17 -1.63 15.49
CA ALA A 269 43.35 -0.78 15.67
C ALA A 269 44.48 -1.54 16.39
N ASP A 270 44.15 -2.28 17.46
CA ASP A 270 45.09 -3.09 18.24
C ASP A 270 45.76 -4.19 17.40
N HIS A 271 45.00 -4.94 16.60
CA HIS A 271 45.56 -5.99 15.73
C HIS A 271 46.46 -5.42 14.64
N ARG A 272 46.07 -4.27 14.06
CA ARG A 272 46.87 -3.58 13.05
C ARG A 272 48.21 -3.11 13.63
N ASP A 273 48.19 -2.57 14.85
CA ASP A 273 49.40 -2.09 15.51
C ASP A 273 50.31 -3.24 15.94
N LYS A 274 49.75 -4.37 16.40
CA LYS A 274 50.51 -5.61 16.64
C LYS A 274 51.23 -6.10 15.38
N LEU A 275 50.53 -6.22 14.24
CA LEU A 275 51.13 -6.66 12.98
C LEU A 275 52.16 -5.67 12.43
N ARG A 276 51.94 -4.35 12.60
CA ARG A 276 52.93 -3.33 12.25
C ARG A 276 54.18 -3.42 13.10
N THR A 277 54.03 -3.70 14.39
CA THR A 277 55.14 -3.91 15.32
C THR A 277 55.96 -5.12 14.89
N LEU A 278 55.29 -6.25 14.61
CA LEU A 278 55.92 -7.46 14.09
C LEU A 278 56.66 -7.23 12.76
N ALA A 279 56.06 -6.49 11.83
CA ALA A 279 56.71 -6.14 10.57
C ALA A 279 57.98 -5.30 10.80
N GLY A 280 57.93 -4.34 11.73
CA GLY A 280 59.09 -3.54 12.12
C GLY A 280 60.20 -4.36 12.78
N GLU A 281 59.86 -5.34 13.63
CA GLU A 281 60.81 -6.29 14.22
C GLU A 281 61.48 -7.19 13.17
N CYS A 282 60.85 -7.37 12.01
CA CYS A 282 61.36 -8.14 10.88
C CYS A 282 62.10 -7.27 9.83
N ASP A 283 62.50 -6.04 10.19
CA ASP A 283 63.17 -5.07 9.30
C ASP A 283 62.35 -4.75 8.01
N LEU A 284 61.02 -4.76 8.10
CA LEU A 284 60.13 -4.30 7.03
C LEU A 284 59.71 -2.85 7.27
N HIS A 285 59.83 -2.01 6.24
CA HIS A 285 59.41 -0.62 6.31
C HIS A 285 57.88 -0.52 6.21
N LYS A 286 57.29 0.57 6.73
CA LYS A 286 55.83 0.81 6.65
C LYS A 286 55.27 0.81 5.22
N ALA A 287 56.13 1.02 4.22
CA ALA A 287 55.75 1.00 2.80
C ALA A 287 55.76 -0.42 2.21
N ASP A 288 56.37 -1.41 2.89
CA ASP A 288 56.51 -2.78 2.40
C ASP A 288 55.27 -3.63 2.73
N VAL A 289 54.57 -3.33 3.83
CA VAL A 289 53.34 -3.99 4.26
C VAL A 289 52.21 -2.97 4.39
N ILE A 290 51.20 -3.10 3.53
CA ILE A 290 50.07 -2.19 3.41
C ILE A 290 48.82 -2.81 4.02
N PHE A 291 48.16 -2.09 4.92
CA PHE A 291 46.89 -2.49 5.54
C PHE A 291 45.77 -1.64 4.96
N THR A 292 44.93 -2.22 4.10
CA THR A 292 43.92 -1.47 3.34
C THR A 292 42.75 -1.01 4.22
N GLY A 293 42.45 -1.75 5.29
CA GLY A 293 41.18 -1.63 5.99
C GLY A 293 40.04 -2.20 5.13
N TYR A 294 38.84 -1.68 5.35
CA TYR A 294 37.64 -2.03 4.59
C TYR A 294 37.84 -1.87 3.08
N VAL A 295 37.37 -2.85 2.31
CA VAL A 295 37.37 -2.87 0.84
C VAL A 295 35.98 -3.29 0.37
N THR A 296 35.41 -2.57 -0.61
CA THR A 296 34.11 -2.92 -1.22
C THR A 296 34.28 -4.11 -2.17
N ASP A 297 33.21 -4.84 -2.50
CA ASP A 297 33.29 -5.94 -3.48
C ASP A 297 33.85 -5.49 -4.84
N HIS A 298 33.45 -4.30 -5.32
CA HIS A 298 33.97 -3.72 -6.56
C HIS A 298 35.49 -3.47 -6.48
N ASP A 299 35.95 -2.91 -5.37
CA ASP A 299 37.38 -2.68 -5.13
C ASP A 299 38.13 -4.01 -4.92
N LEU A 300 37.50 -5.01 -4.30
CA LEU A 300 38.07 -6.33 -4.07
C LEU A 300 38.27 -7.08 -5.39
N VAL A 301 37.27 -7.08 -6.29
CA VAL A 301 37.40 -7.60 -7.66
C VAL A 301 38.55 -6.89 -8.37
N THR A 302 38.66 -5.56 -8.22
CA THR A 302 39.76 -4.79 -8.78
C THR A 302 41.12 -5.20 -8.18
N LEU A 303 41.21 -5.34 -6.85
CA LEU A 303 42.43 -5.73 -6.15
C LEU A 303 42.87 -7.14 -6.51
N TYR A 304 41.96 -8.12 -6.59
CA TYR A 304 42.27 -9.45 -7.14
C TYR A 304 42.83 -9.30 -8.54
N ASN A 305 42.14 -8.60 -9.45
CA ASN A 305 42.58 -8.40 -10.82
C ASN A 305 43.94 -7.65 -10.94
N LEU A 306 44.36 -6.89 -9.93
CA LEU A 306 45.66 -6.19 -9.88
C LEU A 306 46.77 -6.96 -9.15
N ALA A 307 46.44 -7.85 -8.22
CA ALA A 307 47.41 -8.60 -7.42
C ALA A 307 48.30 -9.48 -8.32
N LYS A 308 49.55 -9.70 -7.87
CA LYS A 308 50.48 -10.65 -8.50
C LYS A 308 50.21 -12.09 -8.09
N LEU A 309 49.89 -12.29 -6.81
CA LEU A 309 49.46 -13.55 -6.23
C LEU A 309 48.65 -13.27 -4.96
N VAL A 310 47.83 -14.23 -4.56
CA VAL A 310 47.10 -14.18 -3.29
C VAL A 310 47.55 -15.33 -2.38
N ILE A 311 47.68 -15.07 -1.09
CA ILE A 311 48.21 -16.01 -0.10
C ILE A 311 47.18 -16.19 1.01
N LEU A 312 46.80 -17.43 1.29
CA LEU A 312 45.91 -17.80 2.39
C LEU A 312 46.68 -18.70 3.37
N PRO A 313 47.35 -18.14 4.39
CA PRO A 313 48.27 -18.87 5.26
C PRO A 313 47.61 -19.55 6.47
N SER A 314 46.28 -19.67 6.47
CA SER A 314 45.47 -20.08 7.61
C SER A 314 45.86 -21.44 8.21
N LEU A 315 45.95 -21.52 9.54
CA LEU A 315 46.07 -22.77 10.30
C LEU A 315 44.80 -23.61 10.16
N HIS A 316 43.64 -22.96 10.06
CA HIS A 316 42.35 -23.60 9.85
C HIS A 316 41.45 -22.66 9.05
N GLU A 317 40.89 -23.15 7.95
CA GLU A 317 40.02 -22.39 7.04
C GLU A 317 38.81 -23.24 6.70
N ILE A 318 37.62 -22.68 6.78
CA ILE A 318 36.38 -23.48 6.75
C ILE A 318 35.72 -23.45 5.38
N PHE A 319 36.02 -22.40 4.60
CA PHE A 319 35.51 -22.19 3.26
C PHE A 319 36.68 -22.15 2.26
N ASP A 320 36.48 -22.77 1.12
CA ASP A 320 37.31 -22.64 -0.05
C ASP A 320 36.87 -21.50 -0.98
N LEU A 321 35.75 -20.81 -0.67
CA LEU A 321 35.21 -19.71 -1.47
C LEU A 321 36.26 -18.64 -1.84
N PRO A 322 37.13 -18.15 -0.93
CA PRO A 322 38.18 -17.21 -1.32
C PRO A 322 39.10 -17.77 -2.41
N VAL A 323 39.44 -19.07 -2.38
CA VAL A 323 40.23 -19.73 -3.41
C VAL A 323 39.50 -19.68 -4.75
N LEU A 324 38.19 -19.95 -4.75
CA LEU A 324 37.35 -19.88 -5.95
C LEU A 324 37.26 -18.44 -6.48
N GLU A 325 37.06 -17.43 -5.64
CA GLU A 325 37.01 -16.01 -6.03
C GLU A 325 38.31 -15.54 -6.70
N ILE A 326 39.45 -15.91 -6.10
CA ILE A 326 40.79 -15.56 -6.58
C ILE A 326 41.06 -16.23 -7.92
N THR A 327 40.80 -17.53 -8.02
CA THR A 327 41.06 -18.31 -9.24
C THR A 327 40.15 -17.89 -10.39
N GLN A 328 38.88 -17.56 -10.13
CA GLN A 328 37.94 -17.03 -11.14
C GLN A 328 38.32 -15.62 -11.62
N SER A 329 38.92 -14.81 -10.75
CA SER A 329 39.56 -13.54 -11.12
C SER A 329 40.86 -13.72 -11.94
N GLY A 330 41.25 -14.97 -12.22
CA GLY A 330 42.40 -15.34 -13.02
C GLY A 330 43.74 -15.17 -12.29
N LYS A 331 43.76 -15.34 -10.96
CA LYS A 331 44.92 -15.05 -10.12
C LYS A 331 45.53 -16.29 -9.48
N PRO A 332 46.88 -16.38 -9.40
CA PRO A 332 47.54 -17.43 -8.65
C PRO A 332 47.25 -17.32 -7.15
N VAL A 333 47.02 -18.46 -6.51
CA VAL A 333 46.76 -18.57 -5.08
C VAL A 333 47.72 -19.57 -4.42
N ILE A 334 48.24 -19.24 -3.24
CA ILE A 334 49.03 -20.13 -2.38
C ILE A 334 48.20 -20.40 -1.13
N VAL A 335 48.00 -21.67 -0.77
CA VAL A 335 47.16 -22.09 0.35
C VAL A 335 47.87 -23.07 1.28
N THR A 336 47.37 -23.24 2.49
CA THR A 336 47.92 -24.21 3.45
C THR A 336 47.42 -25.64 3.20
N SER A 337 48.11 -26.63 3.78
CA SER A 337 47.81 -28.06 3.67
C SER A 337 46.74 -28.54 4.67
N THR A 338 46.05 -27.62 5.34
CA THR A 338 45.08 -27.94 6.40
C THR A 338 43.66 -27.54 5.99
N SER A 339 42.68 -28.24 6.59
CA SER A 339 41.25 -27.98 6.38
C SER A 339 40.78 -28.16 4.93
N SER A 340 39.84 -27.34 4.42
CA SER A 340 39.21 -27.47 3.09
C SER A 340 40.02 -26.88 1.93
N LEU A 341 41.05 -26.06 2.19
CA LEU A 341 41.83 -25.39 1.14
C LEU A 341 42.55 -26.32 0.15
N PRO A 342 43.12 -27.48 0.56
CA PRO A 342 43.76 -28.41 -0.36
C PRO A 342 42.82 -28.99 -1.41
N GLU A 343 41.53 -29.14 -1.08
CA GLU A 343 40.52 -29.72 -1.98
C GLU A 343 40.16 -28.76 -3.12
N ALA A 344 40.26 -27.45 -2.87
CA ALA A 344 39.94 -26.40 -3.83
C ALA A 344 41.10 -26.02 -4.77
N VAL A 345 42.31 -26.52 -4.51
CA VAL A 345 43.52 -26.23 -5.29
C VAL A 345 44.07 -27.53 -5.89
N ALA A 346 43.95 -27.69 -7.20
CA ALA A 346 44.35 -28.91 -7.91
C ALA A 346 45.87 -29.15 -8.02
N VAL A 347 46.70 -28.18 -7.62
CA VAL A 347 48.15 -28.18 -7.84
C VAL A 347 48.90 -28.25 -6.51
N SER A 348 49.58 -29.36 -6.25
CA SER A 348 50.33 -29.60 -4.99
C SER A 348 51.39 -28.52 -4.71
N GLU A 349 51.91 -27.90 -5.78
CA GLU A 349 52.91 -26.85 -5.77
C GLU A 349 52.39 -25.53 -5.18
N ALA A 350 51.08 -25.32 -5.09
CA ALA A 350 50.45 -24.19 -4.42
C ALA A 350 50.15 -24.42 -2.93
N ILE A 351 50.35 -25.65 -2.43
CA ILE A 351 50.00 -26.07 -1.05
C ILE A 351 51.24 -26.12 -0.15
N PHE A 352 51.19 -25.58 1.07
CA PHE A 352 52.29 -25.64 2.05
C PHE A 352 51.82 -25.97 3.47
N ASP A 353 52.69 -26.51 4.32
CA ASP A 353 52.38 -26.70 5.74
C ASP A 353 52.33 -25.33 6.46
N PRO A 354 51.22 -24.96 7.14
CA PRO A 354 51.07 -23.63 7.76
C PRO A 354 52.14 -23.27 8.80
N VAL A 355 52.85 -24.25 9.38
CA VAL A 355 53.95 -23.98 10.33
C VAL A 355 55.33 -23.93 9.66
N ASP A 356 55.44 -24.27 8.38
CA ASP A 356 56.70 -24.20 7.61
C ASP A 356 56.84 -22.86 6.87
N ILE A 357 57.39 -21.88 7.59
CA ILE A 357 57.68 -20.54 7.05
C ILE A 357 58.63 -20.59 5.84
N THR A 358 59.55 -21.57 5.80
CA THR A 358 60.53 -21.71 4.72
C THR A 358 59.85 -22.19 3.44
N ALA A 359 58.89 -23.12 3.56
CA ALA A 359 58.06 -23.55 2.44
C ALA A 359 57.21 -22.39 1.89
N LEU A 360 56.62 -21.57 2.76
CA LEU A 360 55.86 -20.39 2.36
C LEU A 360 56.73 -19.36 1.63
N GLU A 361 57.90 -19.02 2.17
CA GLU A 361 58.88 -18.12 1.55
C GLU A 361 59.25 -18.58 0.14
N ASN A 362 59.63 -19.86 -0.02
CA ASN A 362 60.05 -20.42 -1.30
C ASN A 362 58.94 -20.34 -2.35
N LYS A 363 57.68 -20.58 -1.95
CA LYS A 363 56.53 -20.50 -2.87
C LYS A 363 56.21 -19.05 -3.26
N ILE A 364 56.26 -18.10 -2.32
CA ILE A 364 56.06 -16.67 -2.63
C ILE A 364 57.15 -16.19 -3.60
N ARG A 365 58.42 -16.51 -3.32
CA ARG A 365 59.55 -16.17 -4.19
C ARG A 365 59.34 -16.69 -5.61
N ARG A 366 59.04 -17.99 -5.73
CA ARG A 366 58.82 -18.66 -7.01
C ARG A 366 57.65 -18.05 -7.80
N ALA A 367 56.53 -17.79 -7.14
CA ALA A 367 55.35 -17.18 -7.77
C ALA A 367 55.61 -15.76 -8.29
N ILE A 368 56.49 -14.99 -7.63
CA ILE A 368 56.87 -13.64 -8.07
C ILE A 368 57.89 -13.69 -9.22
N GLU A 369 58.89 -14.57 -9.16
CA GLU A 369 60.01 -14.63 -10.12
C GLU A 369 59.66 -15.32 -11.46
N GLU A 370 58.92 -16.43 -11.44
CA GLU A 370 58.74 -17.30 -12.62
C GLU A 370 57.65 -16.86 -13.60
N GLN A 371 57.05 -15.66 -13.46
CA GLN A 371 55.81 -15.25 -14.15
C GLN A 371 54.75 -16.36 -14.06
N ALA A 372 54.04 -16.40 -12.93
CA ALA A 372 53.05 -17.36 -12.41
C ALA A 372 51.98 -18.01 -13.34
N ALA A 373 52.10 -17.98 -14.66
CA ALA A 373 51.20 -18.61 -15.61
C ALA A 373 51.15 -20.15 -15.49
N GLU A 374 52.17 -20.80 -14.92
CA GLU A 374 52.19 -22.27 -14.72
C GLU A 374 51.61 -22.74 -13.38
N ILE A 375 51.35 -21.84 -12.42
CA ILE A 375 50.65 -22.19 -11.17
C ILE A 375 49.15 -21.98 -11.41
N CYS A 376 48.51 -22.82 -12.24
CA CYS A 376 47.17 -22.44 -12.69
C CYS A 376 46.17 -23.53 -13.12
N PHE A 377 44.94 -23.25 -12.66
CA PHE A 377 43.59 -23.62 -13.14
C PHE A 377 43.06 -25.02 -12.86
N VAL A 378 42.10 -25.07 -11.93
CA VAL A 378 40.90 -25.87 -12.15
C VAL A 378 40.12 -25.20 -13.31
N GLN A 379 40.18 -25.76 -14.52
CA GLN A 379 39.11 -25.53 -15.49
C GLN A 379 37.89 -26.30 -14.97
N HIS A 380 36.97 -25.62 -14.32
CA HIS A 380 35.58 -26.00 -14.48
C HIS A 380 34.98 -25.01 -15.49
N ASP A 381 34.40 -25.51 -16.57
CA ASP A 381 33.44 -24.74 -17.37
C ASP A 381 32.27 -24.38 -16.44
N GLN A 382 32.22 -23.13 -15.94
CA GLN A 382 31.32 -22.77 -14.83
C GLN A 382 30.29 -21.66 -15.08
N GLU A 383 30.15 -21.10 -16.28
CA GLU A 383 29.04 -20.16 -16.47
C GLU A 383 27.68 -20.87 -16.46
N GLU A 384 27.53 -22.01 -17.14
CA GLU A 384 26.30 -22.81 -17.08
C GLU A 384 26.15 -23.58 -15.74
N ALA A 385 27.23 -24.03 -15.12
CA ALA A 385 27.17 -24.87 -13.92
C ALA A 385 26.73 -24.14 -12.63
N LYS A 386 26.94 -22.81 -12.53
CA LYS A 386 26.71 -22.06 -11.27
C LYS A 386 25.25 -21.70 -11.01
N GLU A 387 24.52 -21.23 -12.02
CA GLU A 387 23.06 -21.07 -11.89
C GLU A 387 22.40 -22.41 -11.59
N LEU A 388 22.90 -23.50 -12.19
CA LEU A 388 22.45 -24.86 -11.90
C LEU A 388 22.66 -25.25 -10.42
N VAL A 389 23.77 -24.87 -9.78
CA VAL A 389 24.03 -25.17 -8.36
C VAL A 389 23.09 -24.41 -7.44
N TRP A 390 22.94 -23.08 -7.59
CA TRP A 390 22.01 -22.30 -6.77
C TRP A 390 20.56 -22.72 -6.98
N ASN A 391 20.16 -23.01 -8.22
CA ASN A 391 18.82 -23.52 -8.53
C ASN A 391 18.58 -24.92 -7.92
N LYS A 392 19.60 -25.78 -7.91
CA LYS A 392 19.55 -27.09 -7.23
C LYS A 392 19.38 -26.92 -5.72
N ASN A 393 20.17 -26.04 -5.08
CA ASN A 393 20.07 -25.75 -3.64
C ASN A 393 18.69 -25.17 -3.28
N ALA A 394 18.16 -24.26 -4.11
CA ALA A 394 16.81 -23.72 -3.96
C ALA A 394 15.74 -24.81 -4.06
N THR A 395 15.86 -25.73 -5.03
CA THR A 395 14.92 -26.85 -5.20
C THR A 395 14.91 -27.78 -3.98
N VAL A 396 16.09 -28.06 -3.40
CA VAL A 396 16.23 -28.83 -2.16
C VAL A 396 15.56 -28.11 -0.98
N ALA A 397 15.80 -26.81 -0.82
CA ALA A 397 15.18 -26.01 0.22
C ALA A 397 13.65 -25.98 0.10
N ILE A 398 13.12 -25.74 -1.10
CA ILE A 398 11.67 -25.74 -1.35
C ILE A 398 11.06 -27.12 -1.06
N SER A 399 11.72 -28.21 -1.47
CA SER A 399 11.25 -29.57 -1.19
C SER A 399 11.17 -29.86 0.32
N LEU A 400 12.14 -29.36 1.10
CA LEU A 400 12.10 -29.44 2.56
C LEU A 400 10.90 -28.66 3.12
N PHE A 401 10.68 -27.43 2.65
CA PHE A 401 9.55 -26.59 3.06
C PHE A 401 8.21 -27.30 2.84
N GLU A 402 8.02 -27.90 1.65
CA GLU A 402 6.81 -28.66 1.33
C GLU A 402 6.61 -29.88 2.24
N ASN A 403 7.68 -30.60 2.56
CA ASN A 403 7.60 -31.80 3.40
C ASN A 403 7.20 -31.47 4.84
N ILE A 404 7.77 -30.40 5.41
CA ILE A 404 7.43 -29.92 6.76
C ILE A 404 5.95 -29.50 6.82
N GLN A 405 5.47 -28.76 5.81
CA GLN A 405 4.08 -28.31 5.76
C GLN A 405 3.09 -29.49 5.69
N LYS A 406 3.38 -30.52 4.90
CA LYS A 406 2.53 -31.72 4.74
C LYS A 406 2.38 -32.50 6.06
N ASN A 407 3.47 -32.69 6.81
CA ASN A 407 3.47 -33.51 8.03
C ASN A 407 2.72 -32.88 9.22
N ARG A 408 2.55 -31.55 9.22
CA ARG A 408 1.98 -30.82 10.36
C ARG A 408 0.45 -30.81 10.42
N ARG A 409 -0.25 -31.08 9.32
CA ARG A 409 -1.74 -31.03 9.25
C ARG A 409 -2.46 -32.07 10.14
N VAL A 410 -1.76 -32.86 10.95
CA VAL A 410 -2.30 -34.05 11.66
C VAL A 410 -2.28 -33.93 13.19
N HIS A 411 -2.00 -32.77 13.80
CA HIS A 411 -2.05 -32.63 15.27
C HIS A 411 -3.16 -31.69 15.75
N GLU A 412 -4.37 -32.23 15.95
CA GLU A 412 -5.41 -31.60 16.76
C GLU A 412 -4.94 -31.51 18.22
N ARG A 413 -4.63 -30.29 18.68
CA ARG A 413 -4.35 -30.05 20.10
C ARG A 413 -5.66 -30.08 20.89
N GLY A 414 -5.92 -31.18 21.58
CA GLY A 414 -7.01 -31.30 22.55
C GLY A 414 -6.81 -30.34 23.73
N CYS A 415 -7.75 -29.42 23.96
CA CYS A 415 -7.75 -28.60 25.17
C CYS A 415 -8.28 -29.44 26.36
N VAL A 416 -7.57 -29.42 27.49
CA VAL A 416 -7.87 -30.23 28.68
C VAL A 416 -9.00 -29.62 29.54
N ARG A 417 -9.39 -28.34 29.30
CA ARG A 417 -10.50 -27.65 29.99
C ARG A 417 -11.47 -27.00 28.98
N ARG A 418 -12.74 -26.80 29.38
CA ARG A 418 -13.66 -25.92 28.63
C ARG A 418 -13.21 -24.47 28.79
N LEU A 419 -13.16 -23.73 27.68
CA LEU A 419 -12.76 -22.32 27.66
C LEU A 419 -13.97 -21.43 27.97
N LYS A 420 -13.72 -20.28 28.59
CA LYS A 420 -14.75 -19.27 28.87
C LYS A 420 -14.99 -18.38 27.67
N LEU A 421 -16.23 -18.32 27.20
CA LEU A 421 -16.65 -17.49 26.07
C LEU A 421 -17.63 -16.40 26.52
N ALA A 422 -17.29 -15.13 26.29
CA ALA A 422 -18.24 -14.03 26.38
C ALA A 422 -19.00 -13.88 25.05
N VAL A 423 -20.33 -13.92 25.10
CA VAL A 423 -21.21 -13.63 23.94
C VAL A 423 -21.94 -12.31 24.19
N VAL A 424 -21.62 -11.29 23.39
CA VAL A 424 -22.21 -9.95 23.44
C VAL A 424 -23.29 -9.85 22.36
N SER A 425 -24.56 -9.85 22.76
CA SER A 425 -25.71 -9.89 21.84
C SER A 425 -26.96 -9.35 22.54
N PRO A 426 -27.92 -8.69 21.84
CA PRO A 426 -29.28 -8.67 22.36
C PRO A 426 -29.81 -10.11 22.47
N LEU A 427 -30.71 -10.34 23.43
CA LEU A 427 -31.37 -11.63 23.66
C LEU A 427 -32.90 -11.42 23.81
N PRO A 428 -33.73 -12.47 23.74
CA PRO A 428 -35.15 -12.34 24.03
C PRO A 428 -35.36 -11.71 25.42
N PRO A 429 -36.26 -10.72 25.58
CA PRO A 429 -37.42 -10.41 24.74
C PRO A 429 -37.20 -9.32 23.67
N GLU A 430 -35.96 -8.90 23.42
CA GLU A 430 -35.69 -7.87 22.41
C GLU A 430 -36.17 -8.32 21.03
N ARG A 431 -36.91 -7.43 20.35
CA ARG A 431 -37.62 -7.75 19.11
C ARG A 431 -36.73 -7.64 17.88
N THR A 432 -35.72 -8.50 17.82
CA THR A 432 -34.77 -8.58 16.70
C THR A 432 -34.50 -10.04 16.32
N GLY A 433 -34.36 -10.30 15.02
CA GLY A 433 -34.03 -11.65 14.52
C GLY A 433 -32.71 -12.19 15.08
N ILE A 434 -31.78 -11.30 15.44
CA ILE A 434 -30.48 -11.66 16.03
C ILE A 434 -30.65 -12.18 17.47
N ALA A 435 -31.57 -11.62 18.25
CA ALA A 435 -31.84 -12.11 19.61
C ALA A 435 -32.30 -13.57 19.58
N ARG A 436 -33.23 -13.89 18.68
CA ARG A 436 -33.68 -15.27 18.45
C ARG A 436 -32.55 -16.16 17.92
N TYR A 437 -31.81 -15.70 16.92
CA TYR A 437 -30.67 -16.43 16.37
C TYR A 437 -29.65 -16.83 17.44
N THR A 438 -29.27 -15.87 18.29
CA THR A 438 -28.29 -16.11 19.36
C THR A 438 -28.83 -17.11 20.37
N ALA A 439 -30.10 -17.01 20.76
CA ALA A 439 -30.73 -17.99 21.64
C ALA A 439 -30.72 -19.42 21.03
N GLU A 440 -30.93 -19.56 19.72
CA GLU A 440 -30.85 -20.85 19.02
C GLU A 440 -29.40 -21.40 18.92
N LEU A 441 -28.38 -20.53 18.85
CA LEU A 441 -26.95 -20.93 18.78
C LEU A 441 -26.40 -21.43 20.12
N LEU A 442 -26.73 -20.74 21.21
CA LEU A 442 -26.09 -20.90 22.52
C LEU A 442 -26.11 -22.34 23.06
N PRO A 443 -27.23 -23.10 22.98
CA PRO A 443 -27.26 -24.49 23.44
C PRO A 443 -26.25 -25.39 22.72
N ALA A 444 -26.09 -25.22 21.41
CA ALA A 444 -25.13 -25.98 20.63
C ALA A 444 -23.69 -25.55 20.95
N LEU A 445 -23.44 -24.26 21.13
CA LEU A 445 -22.11 -23.71 21.41
C LEU A 445 -21.60 -24.04 22.82
N ALA A 446 -22.49 -24.15 23.81
CA ALA A 446 -22.18 -24.51 25.20
C ALA A 446 -21.62 -25.93 25.38
N HIS A 447 -21.65 -26.76 24.33
CA HIS A 447 -20.95 -28.04 24.34
C HIS A 447 -19.42 -27.87 24.39
N TYR A 448 -18.92 -26.75 23.85
CA TYR A 448 -17.50 -26.44 23.70
C TYR A 448 -16.98 -25.41 24.69
N TYR A 449 -17.85 -24.50 25.14
CA TYR A 449 -17.48 -23.35 25.98
C TYR A 449 -18.33 -23.25 27.25
N ASP A 450 -17.75 -22.69 28.30
CA ASP A 450 -18.49 -22.15 29.44
C ASP A 450 -18.89 -20.71 29.10
N ILE A 451 -20.19 -20.45 28.93
CA ILE A 451 -20.67 -19.21 28.29
C ILE A 451 -21.15 -18.17 29.32
N THR A 452 -20.63 -16.95 29.18
CA THR A 452 -21.17 -15.74 29.80
C THR A 452 -21.84 -14.89 28.72
N VAL A 453 -23.10 -14.52 28.90
CA VAL A 453 -23.80 -13.60 28.00
C VAL A 453 -23.73 -12.18 28.54
N VAL A 454 -23.42 -11.22 27.67
CA VAL A 454 -23.31 -9.80 28.01
C VAL A 454 -24.38 -9.03 27.25
N VAL A 455 -25.25 -8.32 27.99
CA VAL A 455 -26.43 -7.64 27.44
C VAL A 455 -26.58 -6.22 27.99
N GLU A 456 -27.19 -5.32 27.21
CA GLU A 456 -27.60 -3.98 27.66
C GLU A 456 -29.01 -3.96 28.26
N GLN A 457 -29.89 -4.82 27.75
CA GLN A 457 -31.27 -4.95 28.21
C GLN A 457 -31.36 -5.35 29.69
N LYS A 458 -32.46 -4.96 30.34
CA LYS A 458 -32.67 -5.21 31.78
C LYS A 458 -32.99 -6.66 32.11
N GLU A 459 -33.67 -7.36 31.21
CA GLU A 459 -34.17 -8.71 31.45
C GLU A 459 -33.90 -9.61 30.24
N VAL A 460 -33.57 -10.87 30.51
CA VAL A 460 -33.46 -11.95 29.54
C VAL A 460 -34.50 -12.99 29.92
N VAL A 461 -35.42 -13.34 29.01
CA VAL A 461 -36.58 -14.20 29.32
C VAL A 461 -36.44 -15.64 28.83
N ASP A 462 -35.39 -15.94 28.05
CA ASP A 462 -35.18 -17.29 27.54
C ASP A 462 -34.85 -18.28 28.68
N PRO A 463 -35.66 -19.35 28.87
CA PRO A 463 -35.48 -20.27 30.00
C PRO A 463 -34.16 -21.04 29.97
N TRP A 464 -33.67 -21.39 28.78
CA TRP A 464 -32.43 -22.15 28.66
C TRP A 464 -31.23 -21.27 29.02
N ILE A 465 -31.20 -20.03 28.54
CA ILE A 465 -30.13 -19.08 28.84
C ILE A 465 -30.07 -18.79 30.35
N GLN A 466 -31.21 -18.51 30.99
CA GLN A 466 -31.27 -18.25 32.44
C GLN A 466 -30.73 -19.40 33.29
N ALA A 467 -30.90 -20.64 32.81
CA ALA A 467 -30.48 -21.83 33.54
C ALA A 467 -29.02 -22.25 33.29
N ASN A 468 -28.44 -21.88 32.14
CA ASN A 468 -27.16 -22.44 31.67
C ASN A 468 -26.06 -21.40 31.41
N CYS A 469 -26.36 -20.10 31.42
CA CYS A 469 -25.38 -19.05 31.14
C CYS A 469 -25.26 -18.06 32.30
N ASP A 470 -24.05 -17.56 32.53
CA ASP A 470 -23.85 -16.40 33.40
C ASP A 470 -24.31 -15.13 32.66
N ILE A 471 -25.31 -14.43 33.16
CA ILE A 471 -25.82 -13.18 32.55
C ILE A 471 -25.15 -11.97 33.22
N ARG A 472 -24.53 -11.11 32.41
CA ARG A 472 -23.79 -9.92 32.88
C ARG A 472 -24.17 -8.68 32.08
N ASP A 473 -23.99 -7.52 32.70
CA ASP A 473 -24.20 -6.23 32.05
C ASP A 473 -22.91 -5.69 31.41
N VAL A 474 -23.06 -4.62 30.63
CA VAL A 474 -21.97 -3.94 29.93
C VAL A 474 -20.89 -3.43 30.90
N ASN A 475 -21.28 -2.91 32.06
CA ASN A 475 -20.33 -2.38 33.06
C ASN A 475 -19.43 -3.48 33.64
N TRP A 476 -20.03 -4.62 33.99
CA TRP A 476 -19.27 -5.79 34.42
C TRP A 476 -18.27 -6.22 33.36
N PHE A 477 -18.68 -6.27 32.10
CA PHE A 477 -17.81 -6.70 31.01
C PHE A 477 -16.62 -5.76 30.81
N CYS A 478 -16.82 -4.43 30.84
CA CYS A 478 -15.73 -3.45 30.79
C CYS A 478 -14.66 -3.72 31.87
N CYS A 479 -15.07 -4.10 33.08
CA CYS A 479 -14.17 -4.38 34.19
C CYS A 479 -13.55 -5.79 34.20
N ASN A 480 -14.14 -6.75 33.47
CA ASN A 480 -13.81 -8.19 33.62
C ASN A 480 -13.49 -8.91 32.30
N HIS A 481 -13.45 -8.23 31.15
CA HIS A 481 -13.16 -8.85 29.85
C HIS A 481 -11.83 -9.62 29.80
N ASN A 482 -10.83 -9.25 30.60
CA ASN A 482 -9.56 -9.98 30.70
C ASN A 482 -9.68 -11.36 31.39
N ALA A 483 -10.82 -11.68 32.01
CA ALA A 483 -11.07 -12.94 32.71
C ALA A 483 -11.75 -14.01 31.84
N VAL A 484 -12.10 -13.68 30.59
CA VAL A 484 -12.66 -14.64 29.60
C VAL A 484 -11.58 -15.03 28.59
N ASP A 485 -11.68 -16.25 28.05
CA ASP A 485 -10.71 -16.76 27.09
C ASP A 485 -11.05 -16.31 25.65
N ARG A 486 -12.35 -16.16 25.32
CA ARG A 486 -12.86 -15.80 23.99
C ARG A 486 -13.99 -14.76 24.08
N ILE A 487 -14.15 -13.96 23.03
CA ILE A 487 -15.20 -12.92 22.94
C ILE A 487 -15.86 -13.00 21.55
N LEU A 488 -17.20 -13.04 21.52
CA LEU A 488 -18.02 -13.10 20.31
C LEU A 488 -19.09 -11.99 20.35
N TYR A 489 -19.14 -11.15 19.32
CA TYR A 489 -20.11 -10.06 19.17
C TYR A 489 -21.11 -10.39 18.05
N HIS A 490 -22.39 -10.11 18.27
CA HIS A 490 -23.42 -10.22 17.24
C HIS A 490 -23.91 -8.82 16.81
N PHE A 491 -23.50 -8.38 15.63
CA PHE A 491 -23.83 -7.07 15.06
C PHE A 491 -24.91 -7.15 14.00
N GLY A 492 -25.88 -6.23 14.07
CA GLY A 492 -26.88 -5.96 13.05
C GLY A 492 -27.17 -4.48 12.91
N ASN A 493 -27.98 -4.11 11.92
CA ASN A 493 -28.26 -2.73 11.54
C ASN A 493 -29.42 -2.11 12.35
N SER A 494 -29.38 -2.24 13.68
CA SER A 494 -30.41 -1.71 14.57
C SER A 494 -29.83 -1.11 15.84
N HIS A 495 -30.61 -0.29 16.53
CA HIS A 495 -30.19 0.38 17.76
C HIS A 495 -29.83 -0.59 18.90
N PHE A 496 -30.35 -1.82 18.90
CA PHE A 496 -30.03 -2.85 19.88
C PHE A 496 -28.54 -3.27 19.92
N HIS A 497 -27.74 -2.84 18.94
CA HIS A 497 -26.31 -3.15 18.84
C HIS A 497 -25.42 -1.92 19.12
N ALA A 498 -26.00 -0.76 19.43
CA ALA A 498 -25.27 0.51 19.49
C ALA A 498 -24.15 0.52 20.54
N TYR A 499 -24.40 -0.04 21.72
CA TYR A 499 -23.43 -0.13 22.81
C TYR A 499 -22.20 -0.98 22.46
N MET A 500 -22.33 -1.92 21.52
CA MET A 500 -21.25 -2.84 21.16
C MET A 500 -20.12 -2.16 20.39
N VAL A 501 -20.41 -1.07 19.65
CA VAL A 501 -19.38 -0.38 18.84
C VAL A 501 -18.28 0.20 19.73
N ASP A 502 -18.64 0.74 20.89
CA ASP A 502 -17.67 1.28 21.84
C ASP A 502 -17.04 0.20 22.73
N LEU A 503 -17.78 -0.88 23.04
CA LEU A 503 -17.21 -2.05 23.71
C LEU A 503 -16.09 -2.72 22.91
N LEU A 504 -16.25 -2.81 21.58
CA LEU A 504 -15.27 -3.47 20.71
C LEU A 504 -13.90 -2.77 20.73
N LYS A 505 -13.86 -1.46 21.01
CA LYS A 505 -12.61 -0.69 21.21
C LYS A 505 -11.90 -1.04 22.52
N ILE A 506 -12.66 -1.46 23.53
CA ILE A 506 -12.15 -1.82 24.86
C ILE A 506 -11.71 -3.29 24.86
N ALA A 507 -12.55 -4.17 24.32
CA ALA A 507 -12.34 -5.61 24.31
C ALA A 507 -12.57 -6.17 22.89
N PRO A 508 -11.55 -6.13 22.02
CA PRO A 508 -11.64 -6.72 20.69
C PRO A 508 -12.05 -8.20 20.73
N GLY A 509 -12.92 -8.61 19.81
CA GLY A 509 -13.40 -9.99 19.71
C GLY A 509 -13.82 -10.38 18.31
N VAL A 510 -14.29 -11.61 18.14
CA VAL A 510 -14.85 -12.10 16.87
C VAL A 510 -16.20 -11.43 16.63
N VAL A 511 -16.41 -10.84 15.45
CA VAL A 511 -17.66 -10.19 15.08
C VAL A 511 -18.44 -11.07 14.12
N VAL A 512 -19.67 -11.43 14.50
CA VAL A 512 -20.69 -11.97 13.59
C VAL A 512 -21.46 -10.80 13.01
N LEU A 513 -21.23 -10.53 11.73
CA LEU A 513 -21.86 -9.44 11.00
C LEU A 513 -23.10 -9.98 10.26
N HIS A 514 -24.27 -9.83 10.88
CA HIS A 514 -25.55 -10.30 10.34
C HIS A 514 -26.02 -9.44 9.16
N ASP A 515 -25.79 -8.13 9.26
CA ASP A 515 -26.07 -7.16 8.20
C ASP A 515 -24.75 -6.52 7.76
N PHE A 516 -24.43 -6.55 6.47
CA PHE A 516 -23.23 -5.87 5.99
C PHE A 516 -23.39 -4.35 6.12
N PHE A 517 -24.57 -3.80 5.87
CA PHE A 517 -24.80 -2.36 6.01
C PHE A 517 -25.20 -2.01 7.44
N LEU A 518 -24.40 -1.20 8.13
CA LEU A 518 -24.62 -0.66 9.48
C LEU A 518 -24.92 0.86 9.50
N SER A 519 -25.16 1.49 8.34
CA SER A 519 -25.51 2.93 8.27
C SER A 519 -26.70 3.34 9.12
N GLY A 520 -27.71 2.49 9.26
CA GLY A 520 -28.87 2.77 10.11
C GLY A 520 -28.49 2.81 11.60
N LEU A 521 -27.63 1.89 12.02
CA LEU A 521 -27.04 1.88 13.37
C LEU A 521 -26.20 3.14 13.62
N GLN A 522 -25.31 3.50 12.70
CA GLN A 522 -24.44 4.68 12.87
C GLN A 522 -25.24 5.98 12.88
N PHE A 523 -26.23 6.09 11.99
CA PHE A 523 -27.17 7.21 11.98
C PHE A 523 -27.87 7.33 13.34
N HIS A 524 -28.44 6.25 13.87
CA HIS A 524 -29.12 6.24 15.17
C HIS A 524 -28.20 6.72 16.30
N ARG A 525 -26.95 6.22 16.37
CA ARG A 525 -25.95 6.64 17.37
C ARG A 525 -25.69 8.14 17.35
N GLU A 526 -25.69 8.72 16.16
CA GLU A 526 -25.45 10.15 15.99
C GLU A 526 -26.67 11.00 16.35
N ILE A 527 -27.86 10.68 15.84
CA ILE A 527 -29.05 11.54 16.06
C ILE A 527 -29.51 11.54 17.52
N HIS A 528 -29.28 10.43 18.23
CA HIS A 528 -29.65 10.30 19.64
C HIS A 528 -28.53 10.73 20.59
N GLY A 529 -27.44 11.32 20.08
CA GLY A 529 -26.37 11.89 20.91
C GLY A 529 -25.52 10.87 21.66
N MET A 530 -25.59 9.58 21.32
CA MET A 530 -24.77 8.53 21.94
C MET A 530 -23.28 8.74 21.60
N THR A 531 -23.01 9.04 20.34
CA THR A 531 -21.65 9.37 19.88
C THR A 531 -21.74 10.49 18.83
N PRO A 532 -21.36 11.72 19.18
CA PRO A 532 -21.38 12.84 18.25
C PRO A 532 -20.57 12.55 16.98
N HIS A 533 -21.14 12.89 15.84
CA HIS A 533 -20.53 12.74 14.51
C HIS A 533 -20.19 11.29 14.11
N ALA A 534 -20.77 10.28 14.76
CA ALA A 534 -20.46 8.87 14.48
C ALA A 534 -20.64 8.50 13.01
N TRP A 535 -21.76 8.90 12.41
CA TRP A 535 -22.07 8.50 11.04
C TRP A 535 -21.28 9.30 10.01
N ILE A 536 -21.09 10.61 10.20
CA ILE A 536 -20.30 11.41 9.23
C ILE A 536 -18.84 10.98 9.22
N ARG A 537 -18.27 10.65 10.39
CA ARG A 537 -16.91 10.10 10.48
C ARG A 537 -16.83 8.76 9.78
N GLU A 538 -17.80 7.88 10.00
CA GLU A 538 -17.85 6.58 9.35
C GLU A 538 -17.95 6.70 7.82
N LEU A 539 -18.82 7.57 7.31
CA LEU A 539 -18.92 7.85 5.87
C LEU A 539 -17.59 8.36 5.30
N TYR A 540 -16.93 9.30 5.99
CA TYR A 540 -15.63 9.81 5.56
C TYR A 540 -14.55 8.72 5.57
N PHE A 541 -14.40 8.00 6.68
CA PHE A 541 -13.36 6.99 6.81
C PHE A 541 -13.58 5.84 5.83
N ALA A 542 -14.79 5.32 5.70
CA ALA A 542 -15.07 4.18 4.82
C ALA A 542 -15.16 4.56 3.33
N HIS A 543 -15.68 5.76 3.01
CA HIS A 543 -16.12 6.09 1.64
C HIS A 543 -15.62 7.45 1.11
N GLY A 544 -14.91 8.23 1.92
CA GLY A 544 -14.31 9.51 1.52
C GLY A 544 -15.29 10.68 1.43
N TYR A 545 -14.83 11.78 0.81
CA TYR A 545 -15.54 13.06 0.78
C TYR A 545 -16.84 13.04 -0.03
N LYS A 546 -16.96 12.18 -1.04
CA LYS A 546 -18.18 12.05 -1.84
C LYS A 546 -19.38 11.67 -0.98
N ALA A 547 -19.23 10.65 -0.12
CA ALA A 547 -20.30 10.18 0.77
C ALA A 547 -20.72 11.26 1.79
N VAL A 548 -19.73 12.00 2.32
CA VAL A 548 -19.98 13.14 3.20
C VAL A 548 -20.81 14.22 2.48
N ARG A 549 -20.44 14.58 1.25
CA ARG A 549 -21.17 15.59 0.48
C ARG A 549 -22.60 15.16 0.19
N GLU A 550 -22.82 13.92 -0.20
CA GLU A 550 -24.16 13.39 -0.47
C GLU A 550 -25.05 13.49 0.77
N ARG A 551 -24.51 13.16 1.94
CA ARG A 551 -25.18 13.38 3.22
C ARG A 551 -25.53 14.86 3.46
N LEU A 552 -24.60 15.77 3.21
CA LEU A 552 -24.80 17.21 3.45
C LEU A 552 -25.81 17.83 2.46
N ASN A 553 -25.93 17.27 1.26
CA ASN A 553 -26.85 17.74 0.22
C ASN A 553 -28.30 17.25 0.40
N CYS A 554 -28.59 16.39 1.38
CA CYS A 554 -29.93 15.97 1.76
C CYS A 554 -30.73 17.16 2.35
N SER A 555 -31.33 17.97 1.48
CA SER A 555 -32.26 19.07 1.84
C SER A 555 -33.58 18.95 1.06
N LYS A 556 -34.58 19.83 1.29
CA LYS A 556 -35.99 19.69 0.81
C LYS A 556 -36.19 19.45 -0.70
N SER A 557 -35.14 19.59 -1.52
CA SER A 557 -35.14 19.35 -2.98
C SER A 557 -34.12 18.30 -3.45
N GLY A 558 -33.36 17.69 -2.52
CA GLY A 558 -32.32 16.68 -2.78
C GLY A 558 -32.76 15.25 -2.46
N PRO A 559 -31.85 14.26 -2.54
CA PRO A 559 -32.13 12.89 -2.12
C PRO A 559 -32.57 12.85 -0.65
N LEU A 560 -33.52 11.98 -0.32
CA LEU A 560 -33.88 11.74 1.07
C LEU A 560 -32.69 11.17 1.83
N ILE A 561 -32.55 11.50 3.12
CA ILE A 561 -31.48 10.96 3.97
C ILE A 561 -31.47 9.41 3.99
N SER A 562 -32.64 8.80 3.80
CA SER A 562 -32.81 7.36 3.62
C SER A 562 -32.01 6.81 2.45
N ASN A 563 -31.81 7.57 1.37
CA ASN A 563 -31.03 7.12 0.22
C ASN A 563 -29.57 6.93 0.60
N VAL A 564 -28.99 7.87 1.35
CA VAL A 564 -27.60 7.77 1.82
C VAL A 564 -27.44 6.61 2.82
N ILE A 565 -28.43 6.39 3.69
CA ILE A 565 -28.44 5.24 4.63
C ILE A 565 -28.48 3.90 3.87
N MET A 566 -29.16 3.85 2.73
CA MET A 566 -29.28 2.65 1.90
C MET A 566 -28.06 2.43 1.00
N GLU A 567 -27.38 3.48 0.59
CA GLU A 567 -26.25 3.45 -0.36
C GLU A 567 -24.94 3.01 0.27
N TYR A 568 -24.64 3.48 1.49
CA TYR A 568 -23.33 3.27 2.12
C TYR A 568 -23.38 2.24 3.26
N PRO A 569 -22.45 1.26 3.31
CA PRO A 569 -22.39 0.28 4.40
C PRO A 569 -22.10 0.86 5.78
N ALA A 570 -21.14 1.79 5.92
CA ALA A 570 -20.75 2.40 7.19
C ALA A 570 -20.48 1.40 8.35
N ASN A 571 -19.80 0.29 8.06
CA ASN A 571 -19.47 -0.76 9.03
C ASN A 571 -17.97 -0.82 9.38
N PHE A 572 -17.13 0.01 8.75
CA PHE A 572 -15.69 -0.14 8.73
C PHE A 572 -15.05 0.04 10.11
N SER A 573 -15.57 0.94 10.97
CA SER A 573 -15.09 1.03 12.35
C SER A 573 -15.31 -0.24 13.17
N VAL A 574 -16.33 -1.04 12.85
CA VAL A 574 -16.53 -2.37 13.46
C VAL A 574 -15.51 -3.36 12.90
N LEU A 575 -15.32 -3.37 11.57
CA LEU A 575 -14.36 -4.26 10.91
C LEU A 575 -12.92 -4.03 11.37
N GLN A 576 -12.52 -2.77 11.55
CA GLN A 576 -11.16 -2.39 11.95
C GLN A 576 -10.81 -2.84 13.37
N GLN A 577 -11.81 -2.94 14.26
CA GLN A 577 -11.62 -3.30 15.68
C GLN A 577 -11.88 -4.80 15.94
N ALA A 578 -12.49 -5.52 15.00
CA ALA A 578 -12.75 -6.94 15.13
C ALA A 578 -11.44 -7.75 15.12
N SER A 579 -11.34 -8.77 15.97
CA SER A 579 -10.24 -9.76 15.89
C SER A 579 -10.38 -10.64 14.64
N GLY A 580 -11.61 -10.82 14.17
CA GLY A 580 -11.96 -11.47 12.91
C GLY A 580 -13.46 -11.43 12.69
N VAL A 581 -13.90 -11.76 11.47
CA VAL A 581 -15.29 -11.54 11.03
C VAL A 581 -15.91 -12.84 10.53
N ILE A 582 -17.14 -13.08 10.98
CA ILE A 582 -18.02 -14.15 10.53
C ILE A 582 -19.21 -13.51 9.83
N VAL A 583 -19.53 -14.00 8.63
CA VAL A 583 -20.74 -13.63 7.87
C VAL A 583 -21.55 -14.87 7.51
N HIS A 584 -22.78 -14.68 7.07
CA HIS A 584 -23.70 -15.79 6.78
C HIS A 584 -23.81 -16.23 5.32
N SER A 585 -23.17 -15.49 4.41
CA SER A 585 -23.25 -15.74 2.97
C SER A 585 -21.99 -15.30 2.24
N GLU A 586 -21.70 -15.95 1.13
CA GLU A 586 -20.63 -15.55 0.21
C GLU A 586 -20.91 -14.18 -0.41
N PHE A 587 -22.17 -13.84 -0.64
CA PHE A 587 -22.61 -12.52 -1.08
C PHE A 587 -22.17 -11.42 -0.11
N SER A 588 -22.35 -11.60 1.20
CA SER A 588 -21.91 -10.64 2.21
C SER A 588 -20.37 -10.48 2.22
N ARG A 589 -19.64 -11.59 2.05
CA ARG A 589 -18.18 -11.56 1.89
C ARG A 589 -17.75 -10.83 0.60
N ALA A 590 -18.48 -11.01 -0.49
CA ALA A 590 -18.22 -10.34 -1.77
C ALA A 590 -18.48 -8.82 -1.69
N LEU A 591 -19.47 -8.38 -0.91
CA LEU A 591 -19.69 -6.95 -0.65
C LEU A 591 -18.48 -6.29 0.00
N ALA A 592 -17.75 -7.00 0.88
CA ALA A 592 -16.50 -6.51 1.44
C ALA A 592 -15.43 -6.26 0.36
N CYS A 593 -15.31 -7.14 -0.64
CA CYS A 593 -14.40 -6.95 -1.78
C CYS A 593 -14.78 -5.76 -2.66
N HIS A 594 -16.08 -5.45 -2.74
CA HIS A 594 -16.58 -4.33 -3.55
C HIS A 594 -16.35 -2.98 -2.86
N TRP A 595 -16.61 -2.91 -1.56
CA TRP A 595 -16.55 -1.66 -0.81
C TRP A 595 -15.18 -1.35 -0.22
N TYR A 596 -14.42 -2.39 0.12
CA TYR A 596 -13.14 -2.30 0.82
C TYR A 596 -12.03 -3.03 0.06
N ASN A 597 -10.83 -2.97 0.61
CA ASN A 597 -9.66 -3.66 0.09
C ASN A 597 -9.98 -5.16 -0.05
N LYS A 598 -9.74 -5.72 -1.24
CA LYS A 598 -9.99 -7.12 -1.60
C LYS A 598 -9.30 -8.12 -0.64
N GLU A 599 -8.20 -7.72 -0.01
CA GLU A 599 -7.50 -8.55 0.99
C GLU A 599 -8.22 -8.65 2.34
N LEU A 600 -9.13 -7.72 2.67
CA LEU A 600 -9.79 -7.66 3.97
C LEU A 600 -10.73 -8.87 4.21
N SER A 601 -11.46 -9.28 3.17
CA SER A 601 -12.47 -10.34 3.25
C SER A 601 -11.90 -11.76 3.11
N LYS A 602 -10.63 -11.89 2.67
CA LYS A 602 -9.94 -13.16 2.40
C LYS A 602 -9.95 -14.10 3.61
N TYR A 603 -9.95 -13.54 4.82
CA TYR A 603 -9.89 -14.30 6.07
C TYR A 603 -11.23 -14.34 6.82
N TRP A 604 -12.30 -13.83 6.21
CA TRP A 604 -13.64 -13.91 6.80
C TRP A 604 -14.16 -15.34 6.70
N LYS A 605 -14.81 -15.80 7.77
CA LYS A 605 -15.42 -17.13 7.82
C LYS A 605 -16.89 -17.01 7.43
N VAL A 606 -17.32 -17.80 6.47
CA VAL A 606 -18.73 -17.88 6.07
C VAL A 606 -19.36 -19.06 6.81
N ILE A 607 -20.29 -18.79 7.72
CA ILE A 607 -21.01 -19.82 8.47
C ILE A 607 -22.50 -19.68 8.16
N PRO A 608 -23.17 -20.72 7.63
CA PRO A 608 -24.58 -20.64 7.28
C PRO A 608 -25.44 -20.16 8.44
N HIS A 609 -26.43 -19.32 8.13
CA HIS A 609 -27.39 -18.83 9.12
C HIS A 609 -28.21 -20.01 9.67
N LEU A 610 -27.99 -20.39 10.92
CA LEU A 610 -28.59 -21.58 11.50
C LEU A 610 -30.13 -21.51 11.62
N ARG A 611 -30.75 -22.70 11.69
CA ARG A 611 -32.15 -22.93 12.05
C ARG A 611 -32.28 -24.22 12.85
N ASP A 612 -32.89 -24.14 14.01
CA ASP A 612 -33.27 -25.33 14.76
C ASP A 612 -34.40 -26.11 14.06
N VAL A 613 -34.52 -27.41 14.33
CA VAL A 613 -35.49 -28.28 13.65
C VAL A 613 -36.92 -27.81 13.96
N ALA A 614 -37.72 -27.56 12.92
CA ALA A 614 -39.11 -27.17 13.09
C ALA A 614 -39.91 -28.25 13.85
N SER A 615 -40.71 -27.82 14.83
CA SER A 615 -41.66 -28.68 15.53
C SER A 615 -42.75 -29.17 14.58
N GLU A 616 -43.03 -30.47 14.57
CA GLU A 616 -44.14 -31.02 13.78
C GLU A 616 -45.49 -30.50 14.30
N ARG A 617 -46.18 -29.69 13.49
CA ARG A 617 -47.54 -29.23 13.73
C ARG A 617 -48.49 -29.90 12.75
N MET A 618 -49.63 -30.39 13.23
CA MET A 618 -50.66 -30.99 12.37
C MET A 618 -51.38 -29.91 11.57
N ARG A 619 -51.16 -29.89 10.26
CA ARG A 619 -51.72 -28.90 9.31
C ARG A 619 -53.22 -28.66 9.47
N GLU A 620 -54.02 -29.72 9.62
CA GLU A 620 -55.48 -29.64 9.74
C GLU A 620 -55.90 -28.85 10.99
N GLN A 621 -55.30 -29.16 12.15
CA GLN A 621 -55.58 -28.46 13.41
C GLN A 621 -55.13 -27.00 13.37
N THR A 622 -54.00 -26.74 12.70
CA THR A 622 -53.50 -25.37 12.52
C THR A 622 -54.41 -24.55 11.61
N ARG A 623 -54.93 -25.14 10.53
CA ARG A 623 -55.92 -24.50 9.65
C ARG A 623 -57.22 -24.18 10.39
N GLU A 624 -57.72 -25.11 11.19
CA GLU A 624 -58.92 -24.89 12.02
C GLU A 624 -58.72 -23.71 12.99
N LYS A 625 -57.57 -23.66 13.68
CA LYS A 625 -57.23 -22.57 14.62
C LYS A 625 -57.15 -21.20 13.92
N LEU A 626 -56.63 -21.15 12.71
CA LEU A 626 -56.54 -19.93 11.90
C LEU A 626 -57.85 -19.58 11.16
N GLY A 627 -58.89 -20.41 11.27
CA GLY A 627 -60.15 -20.22 10.53
C GLY A 627 -60.03 -20.45 9.03
N LEU A 628 -59.03 -21.22 8.59
CA LEU A 628 -58.80 -21.58 7.19
C LEU A 628 -59.56 -22.86 6.83
N VAL A 629 -60.32 -22.83 5.73
CA VAL A 629 -61.04 -24.00 5.21
C VAL A 629 -60.04 -25.08 4.75
N ALA A 630 -60.28 -26.33 5.11
CA ALA A 630 -59.33 -27.43 4.92
C ALA A 630 -58.93 -27.64 3.45
N GLU A 631 -59.86 -27.47 2.51
CA GLU A 631 -59.65 -27.69 1.07
C GLU A 631 -59.04 -26.47 0.33
N ARG A 632 -58.91 -25.31 0.98
CA ARG A 632 -58.37 -24.12 0.32
C ARG A 632 -56.87 -24.23 0.09
N PHE A 633 -56.44 -23.71 -1.06
CA PHE A 633 -55.04 -23.55 -1.41
C PHE A 633 -54.53 -22.18 -0.95
N VAL A 634 -53.59 -22.17 -0.02
CA VAL A 634 -53.13 -20.97 0.68
C VAL A 634 -51.70 -20.62 0.27
N VAL A 635 -51.53 -19.46 -0.36
CA VAL A 635 -50.22 -18.88 -0.67
C VAL A 635 -49.90 -17.81 0.38
N CYS A 636 -48.74 -17.92 1.02
CA CYS A 636 -48.31 -16.97 2.04
C CYS A 636 -47.02 -16.24 1.65
N SER A 637 -46.96 -14.95 1.95
CA SER A 637 -45.70 -14.20 2.09
C SER A 637 -45.53 -13.81 3.55
N PHE A 638 -44.34 -13.99 4.10
CA PHE A 638 -44.07 -13.85 5.53
C PHE A 638 -43.08 -12.72 5.82
N GLY A 639 -43.23 -12.09 6.99
CA GLY A 639 -42.38 -11.01 7.49
C GLY A 639 -42.96 -9.63 7.20
N LEU A 640 -42.28 -8.58 7.68
CA LEU A 640 -42.70 -7.18 7.50
C LEU A 640 -42.88 -6.84 6.01
N LEU A 641 -43.95 -6.13 5.68
CA LEU A 641 -44.21 -5.72 4.30
C LEU A 641 -43.47 -4.43 3.99
N GLY A 642 -42.66 -4.45 2.93
CA GLY A 642 -41.90 -3.26 2.51
C GLY A 642 -41.38 -3.36 1.07
N PRO A 643 -40.81 -2.28 0.54
CA PRO A 643 -40.37 -2.19 -0.86
C PRO A 643 -39.32 -3.24 -1.23
N THR A 644 -38.37 -3.53 -0.33
CA THR A 644 -37.33 -4.55 -0.53
C THR A 644 -37.85 -5.98 -0.56
N LYS A 645 -39.11 -6.21 -0.15
CA LYS A 645 -39.77 -7.53 -0.11
C LYS A 645 -40.60 -7.83 -1.35
N GLN A 646 -40.71 -6.86 -2.28
CA GLN A 646 -41.44 -6.95 -3.54
C GLN A 646 -42.90 -7.46 -3.42
N ASN A 647 -43.57 -7.29 -2.28
CA ASN A 647 -44.95 -7.77 -2.05
C ASN A 647 -45.96 -7.25 -3.09
N HIS A 648 -45.78 -6.02 -3.57
CA HIS A 648 -46.59 -5.45 -4.65
C HIS A 648 -46.50 -6.26 -5.96
N ARG A 649 -45.35 -6.86 -6.26
CA ARG A 649 -45.21 -7.72 -7.45
C ARG A 649 -45.87 -9.06 -7.28
N LEU A 650 -45.80 -9.64 -6.08
CA LEU A 650 -46.58 -10.84 -5.74
C LEU A 650 -48.08 -10.55 -5.89
N LEU A 651 -48.57 -9.43 -5.37
CA LEU A 651 -49.97 -9.05 -5.52
C LEU A 651 -50.37 -8.89 -7.00
N LYS A 652 -49.56 -8.19 -7.81
CA LYS A 652 -49.80 -8.05 -9.26
C LYS A 652 -49.81 -9.40 -9.99
N ALA A 653 -48.86 -10.27 -9.70
CA ALA A 653 -48.79 -11.61 -10.29
C ALA A 653 -49.99 -12.45 -9.86
N TRP A 654 -50.39 -12.40 -8.59
CA TRP A 654 -51.57 -13.09 -8.08
C TRP A 654 -52.83 -12.70 -8.86
N LEU A 655 -53.10 -11.39 -8.99
CA LEU A 655 -54.26 -10.86 -9.71
C LEU A 655 -54.29 -11.24 -11.19
N LYS A 656 -53.12 -11.48 -11.81
CA LYS A 656 -53.01 -11.94 -13.20
C LYS A 656 -53.09 -13.46 -13.37
N SER A 657 -52.89 -14.22 -12.31
CA SER A 657 -52.87 -15.69 -12.34
C SER A 657 -54.27 -16.30 -12.37
N ASN A 658 -54.37 -17.57 -12.78
CA ASN A 658 -55.59 -18.34 -12.68
C ASN A 658 -56.00 -18.63 -11.21
N LEU A 659 -55.09 -18.52 -10.23
CA LEU A 659 -55.41 -18.69 -8.80
C LEU A 659 -56.39 -17.60 -8.32
N ALA A 660 -56.26 -16.37 -8.81
CA ALA A 660 -57.21 -15.31 -8.47
C ALA A 660 -58.64 -15.63 -8.96
N LYS A 661 -58.79 -16.37 -10.06
CA LYS A 661 -60.10 -16.76 -10.60
C LYS A 661 -60.75 -17.94 -9.87
N ASP A 662 -59.97 -18.71 -9.13
CA ASP A 662 -60.42 -19.91 -8.42
C ASP A 662 -60.77 -19.58 -6.96
N GLU A 663 -62.04 -19.66 -6.59
CA GLU A 663 -62.55 -19.33 -5.25
C GLU A 663 -61.93 -20.16 -4.11
N GLN A 664 -61.28 -21.29 -4.42
CA GLN A 664 -60.57 -22.12 -3.44
C GLN A 664 -59.15 -21.62 -3.13
N CYS A 665 -58.66 -20.59 -3.81
CA CYS A 665 -57.30 -20.07 -3.59
C CYS A 665 -57.30 -18.80 -2.72
N MET A 666 -56.30 -18.65 -1.84
CA MET A 666 -56.16 -17.51 -0.95
C MET A 666 -54.72 -17.00 -0.88
N LEU A 667 -54.54 -15.68 -0.83
CA LEU A 667 -53.25 -15.02 -0.63
C LEU A 667 -53.21 -14.33 0.74
N ILE A 668 -52.21 -14.65 1.55
CA ILE A 668 -52.06 -14.08 2.89
C ILE A 668 -50.66 -13.48 3.05
N PHE A 669 -50.60 -12.21 3.42
CA PHE A 669 -49.38 -11.57 3.88
C PHE A 669 -49.31 -11.65 5.41
N VAL A 670 -48.45 -12.53 5.91
CA VAL A 670 -48.24 -12.81 7.32
C VAL A 670 -47.17 -11.86 7.86
N GLY A 671 -47.59 -10.68 8.30
CA GLY A 671 -46.72 -9.64 8.81
C GLY A 671 -47.37 -8.25 8.82
N GLU A 672 -46.71 -7.33 9.51
CA GLU A 672 -47.20 -5.96 9.65
C GLU A 672 -46.97 -5.15 8.36
N ASN A 673 -48.00 -4.40 7.97
CA ASN A 673 -47.92 -3.45 6.86
C ASN A 673 -47.37 -2.10 7.34
N GLN A 674 -46.43 -1.54 6.60
CA GLN A 674 -45.90 -0.22 6.92
C GLN A 674 -46.95 0.87 6.65
N SER A 675 -46.97 1.92 7.46
CA SER A 675 -47.89 3.06 7.31
C SER A 675 -47.40 4.11 6.30
N ASP A 676 -46.41 3.76 5.49
CA ASP A 676 -45.80 4.62 4.48
C ASP A 676 -46.57 4.60 3.14
N ASN A 677 -46.03 5.24 2.11
CA ASN A 677 -46.66 5.26 0.79
C ASN A 677 -46.79 3.84 0.21
N TYR A 678 -45.76 3.01 0.39
CA TYR A 678 -45.74 1.64 -0.15
C TYR A 678 -46.87 0.78 0.45
N GLY A 679 -47.05 0.83 1.77
CA GLY A 679 -48.11 0.08 2.42
C GLY A 679 -49.52 0.59 2.08
N ARG A 680 -49.68 1.90 1.82
CA ARG A 680 -50.94 2.48 1.30
C ARG A 680 -51.25 1.98 -0.11
N ASP A 681 -50.27 2.05 -1.02
CA ASP A 681 -50.43 1.60 -2.41
C ASP A 681 -50.80 0.12 -2.49
N LEU A 682 -50.25 -0.71 -1.59
CA LEU A 682 -50.60 -2.12 -1.50
C LEU A 682 -52.06 -2.31 -1.06
N MET A 683 -52.52 -1.57 -0.05
CA MET A 683 -53.91 -1.60 0.41
C MET A 683 -54.88 -1.07 -0.65
N ASP A 684 -54.49 -0.04 -1.41
CA ASP A 684 -55.28 0.49 -2.53
C ASP A 684 -55.44 -0.57 -3.62
N MET A 685 -54.36 -1.23 -4.02
CA MET A 685 -54.40 -2.31 -5.00
C MET A 685 -55.27 -3.49 -4.55
N ILE A 686 -55.24 -3.86 -3.26
CA ILE A 686 -56.14 -4.88 -2.70
C ILE A 686 -57.59 -4.41 -2.79
N ARG A 687 -57.87 -3.15 -2.42
CA ARG A 687 -59.24 -2.59 -2.47
C ARG A 687 -59.80 -2.53 -3.88
N GLU A 688 -58.99 -2.07 -4.84
CA GLU A 688 -59.36 -1.95 -6.26
C GLU A 688 -59.59 -3.31 -6.93
N SER A 689 -58.97 -4.38 -6.41
CA SER A 689 -59.16 -5.73 -6.95
C SER A 689 -60.53 -6.36 -6.69
N ASN A 690 -61.30 -5.85 -5.71
CA ASN A 690 -62.53 -6.46 -5.19
C ASN A 690 -62.34 -7.90 -4.65
N MET A 691 -61.13 -8.23 -4.15
CA MET A 691 -60.80 -9.57 -3.61
C MET A 691 -60.42 -9.56 -2.12
N GLN A 692 -60.94 -8.60 -1.34
CA GLN A 692 -60.59 -8.40 0.08
C GLN A 692 -60.87 -9.64 0.95
N ASP A 693 -61.85 -10.48 0.59
CA ASP A 693 -62.17 -11.71 1.31
C ASP A 693 -61.16 -12.85 1.05
N ARG A 694 -60.29 -12.68 0.04
CA ARG A 694 -59.32 -13.69 -0.43
C ARG A 694 -57.87 -13.21 -0.42
N ILE A 695 -57.63 -11.93 -0.12
CA ILE A 695 -56.31 -11.33 0.04
C ILE A 695 -56.26 -10.66 1.41
N GLN A 696 -55.48 -11.24 2.33
CA GLN A 696 -55.42 -10.79 3.72
C GLN A 696 -54.03 -10.31 4.11
N ILE A 697 -53.97 -9.33 5.02
CA ILE A 697 -52.75 -8.93 5.73
C ILE A 697 -53.03 -9.12 7.22
N THR A 698 -52.23 -9.93 7.91
CA THR A 698 -52.51 -10.33 9.30
C THR A 698 -52.23 -9.21 10.31
N GLY A 699 -51.39 -8.24 9.95
CA GLY A 699 -50.75 -7.37 10.93
C GLY A 699 -49.60 -8.09 11.63
N TRP A 700 -49.14 -7.57 12.77
CA TRP A 700 -48.10 -8.20 13.56
C TRP A 700 -48.49 -9.64 13.96
N ALA A 701 -47.70 -10.61 13.51
CA ALA A 701 -47.80 -12.01 13.91
C ALA A 701 -46.73 -12.30 14.95
N ASP A 702 -47.13 -12.75 16.14
CA ASP A 702 -46.20 -13.28 17.13
C ASP A 702 -45.59 -14.62 16.67
N ASP A 703 -44.60 -15.14 17.41
CA ASP A 703 -43.88 -16.36 17.01
C ASP A 703 -44.82 -17.56 16.84
N ASP A 704 -45.85 -17.67 17.67
CA ASP A 704 -46.81 -18.79 17.58
C ASP A 704 -47.69 -18.69 16.35
N MET A 705 -48.33 -17.53 16.11
CA MET A 705 -49.13 -17.28 14.91
C MET A 705 -48.28 -17.42 13.64
N PHE A 706 -47.04 -16.92 13.65
CA PHE A 706 -46.12 -17.03 12.52
C PHE A 706 -45.82 -18.49 12.17
N GLN A 707 -45.52 -19.33 13.16
CA GLN A 707 -45.31 -20.78 12.96
C GLN A 707 -46.61 -21.50 12.56
N GLU A 708 -47.78 -21.04 13.00
CA GLU A 708 -49.07 -21.58 12.56
C GLU A 708 -49.27 -21.37 11.06
N TYR A 709 -49.03 -20.16 10.56
CA TYR A 709 -49.15 -19.91 9.12
C TYR A 709 -48.11 -20.67 8.29
N LEU A 710 -46.88 -20.88 8.80
CA LEU A 710 -45.87 -21.70 8.13
C LEU A 710 -46.33 -23.15 7.95
N ALA A 711 -46.98 -23.73 8.96
CA ALA A 711 -47.53 -25.08 8.90
C ALA A 711 -48.81 -25.17 8.04
N ALA A 712 -49.63 -24.12 8.02
CA ALA A 712 -50.91 -24.10 7.32
C ALA A 712 -50.80 -23.86 5.80
N ALA A 713 -49.80 -23.10 5.35
CA ALA A 713 -49.66 -22.69 3.95
C ALA A 713 -49.36 -23.85 2.98
N ASP A 714 -49.78 -23.73 1.72
CA ASP A 714 -49.42 -24.65 0.63
C ASP A 714 -48.15 -24.22 -0.10
N VAL A 715 -47.96 -22.91 -0.29
CA VAL A 715 -46.80 -22.31 -0.96
C VAL A 715 -46.38 -21.04 -0.23
N GLY A 716 -45.08 -20.88 -0.02
CA GLY A 716 -44.46 -19.64 0.42
C GLY A 716 -43.95 -18.83 -0.76
N VAL A 717 -44.09 -17.50 -0.74
CA VAL A 717 -43.44 -16.62 -1.71
C VAL A 717 -42.60 -15.58 -0.97
N GLN A 718 -41.30 -15.56 -1.22
CA GLN A 718 -40.33 -14.71 -0.55
C GLN A 718 -39.41 -14.03 -1.55
N LEU A 719 -39.84 -12.85 -2.02
CA LEU A 719 -39.11 -12.06 -3.01
C LEU A 719 -38.23 -11.01 -2.32
N ARG A 720 -37.10 -10.66 -2.93
CA ARG A 720 -36.14 -9.68 -2.43
C ARG A 720 -35.56 -8.81 -3.54
N THR A 721 -35.27 -7.56 -3.23
CA THR A 721 -34.43 -6.68 -4.04
C THR A 721 -33.56 -5.84 -3.12
N LEU A 722 -32.47 -5.29 -3.65
CA LEU A 722 -31.54 -4.43 -2.91
C LEU A 722 -31.03 -5.11 -1.62
N SER A 723 -30.69 -6.41 -1.68
CA SER A 723 -30.02 -7.08 -0.56
C SER A 723 -28.69 -6.39 -0.26
N ARG A 724 -28.43 -6.19 1.04
CA ARG A 724 -27.31 -5.47 1.62
C ARG A 724 -26.47 -6.41 2.49
N GLY A 725 -26.37 -7.67 2.09
CA GLY A 725 -25.57 -8.70 2.77
C GLY A 725 -26.30 -9.45 3.88
N GLU A 726 -27.56 -9.12 4.17
CA GLU A 726 -28.36 -9.83 5.16
C GLU A 726 -28.79 -11.22 4.67
N THR A 727 -28.97 -12.14 5.61
CA THR A 727 -29.56 -13.46 5.32
C THR A 727 -31.01 -13.51 5.76
N SER A 728 -31.90 -13.88 4.84
CA SER A 728 -33.33 -13.86 5.10
C SER A 728 -33.76 -15.06 5.96
N GLY A 729 -33.77 -14.88 7.27
CA GLY A 729 -34.23 -15.90 8.22
C GLY A 729 -35.59 -16.50 7.87
N THR A 730 -36.53 -15.69 7.38
CA THR A 730 -37.87 -16.12 6.96
C THR A 730 -37.89 -17.10 5.80
N VAL A 731 -36.93 -17.01 4.87
CA VAL A 731 -36.82 -17.99 3.77
C VAL A 731 -36.46 -19.33 4.38
N LEU A 732 -35.43 -19.35 5.24
CA LEU A 732 -35.02 -20.56 5.94
C LEU A 732 -36.13 -21.12 6.84
N ASP A 733 -36.98 -20.29 7.44
CA ASP A 733 -38.16 -20.74 8.21
C ASP A 733 -39.17 -21.49 7.33
N CYS A 734 -39.40 -21.03 6.10
CA CYS A 734 -40.23 -21.73 5.11
C CYS A 734 -39.63 -23.09 4.77
N LEU A 735 -38.33 -23.12 4.45
CA LEU A 735 -37.63 -24.35 4.08
C LEU A 735 -37.60 -25.36 5.24
N ASN A 736 -37.38 -24.88 6.46
CA ASN A 736 -37.31 -25.69 7.67
C ASN A 736 -38.65 -26.39 7.98
N ASN A 737 -39.78 -25.70 7.72
CA ASN A 737 -41.12 -26.27 7.81
C ASN A 737 -41.48 -27.16 6.59
N GLY A 738 -40.61 -27.23 5.59
CA GLY A 738 -40.86 -27.93 4.33
C GLY A 738 -41.97 -27.28 3.50
N LEU A 739 -42.15 -25.97 3.60
CA LEU A 739 -43.06 -25.22 2.75
C LEU A 739 -42.43 -25.04 1.36
N PRO A 740 -43.05 -25.52 0.26
CA PRO A 740 -42.58 -25.22 -1.09
C PRO A 740 -42.51 -23.71 -1.29
N THR A 741 -41.33 -23.19 -1.59
CA THR A 741 -41.08 -21.74 -1.54
C THR A 741 -40.62 -21.22 -2.90
N ILE A 742 -41.26 -20.16 -3.39
CA ILE A 742 -40.82 -19.38 -4.54
C ILE A 742 -39.97 -18.21 -4.05
N VAL A 743 -38.79 -18.03 -4.64
CA VAL A 743 -37.84 -16.96 -4.34
C VAL A 743 -37.25 -16.40 -5.64
N ASN A 744 -36.56 -15.25 -5.58
CA ASN A 744 -35.71 -14.78 -6.67
C ASN A 744 -34.25 -14.74 -6.23
N ALA A 745 -33.32 -14.92 -7.18
CA ALA A 745 -31.89 -15.05 -6.94
C ALA A 745 -31.20 -13.71 -6.56
N ASN A 746 -31.67 -13.08 -5.47
CA ASN A 746 -31.16 -11.81 -4.96
C ASN A 746 -30.34 -12.00 -3.67
N GLY A 747 -29.13 -11.47 -3.64
CA GLY A 747 -28.25 -11.53 -2.46
C GLY A 747 -27.98 -12.95 -1.99
N SER A 748 -28.02 -13.17 -0.67
CA SER A 748 -27.77 -14.49 -0.05
C SER A 748 -28.76 -15.60 -0.47
N ILE A 749 -29.93 -15.24 -1.02
CA ILE A 749 -30.90 -16.23 -1.51
C ILE A 749 -30.38 -16.95 -2.75
N ALA A 750 -29.57 -16.30 -3.58
CA ALA A 750 -28.98 -16.91 -4.77
C ALA A 750 -28.07 -18.11 -4.47
N GLU A 751 -27.60 -18.24 -3.23
CA GLU A 751 -26.74 -19.35 -2.76
C GLU A 751 -27.55 -20.59 -2.36
N ILE A 752 -28.87 -20.47 -2.21
CA ILE A 752 -29.75 -21.61 -1.88
C ILE A 752 -29.83 -22.54 -3.09
N SER A 753 -29.73 -23.85 -2.83
CA SER A 753 -29.88 -24.87 -3.86
C SER A 753 -31.20 -24.69 -4.64
N SER A 754 -31.11 -24.57 -5.97
CA SER A 754 -32.27 -24.50 -6.88
C SER A 754 -33.14 -25.75 -6.85
N ASP A 755 -32.67 -26.83 -6.24
CA ASP A 755 -33.45 -28.05 -6.02
C ASP A 755 -34.33 -27.97 -4.77
N ALA A 756 -34.04 -27.07 -3.83
CA ALA A 756 -34.77 -26.90 -2.57
C ALA A 756 -35.88 -25.84 -2.65
N VAL A 757 -35.85 -24.97 -3.66
CA VAL A 757 -36.79 -23.86 -3.86
C VAL A 757 -37.14 -23.70 -5.33
N TRP A 758 -38.24 -23.01 -5.63
CA TRP A 758 -38.46 -22.50 -6.98
C TRP A 758 -37.73 -21.15 -7.13
N MET A 759 -36.55 -21.19 -7.75
CA MET A 759 -35.70 -20.01 -7.93
C MET A 759 -36.01 -19.26 -9.24
N LEU A 760 -36.48 -18.03 -9.13
CA LEU A 760 -36.57 -17.07 -10.23
C LEU A 760 -35.22 -16.37 -10.45
N SER A 761 -34.99 -15.81 -11.63
CA SER A 761 -33.87 -14.89 -11.87
C SER A 761 -33.93 -13.67 -10.93
N ASP A 762 -32.80 -13.00 -10.68
CA ASP A 762 -32.76 -11.81 -9.82
C ASP A 762 -33.75 -10.74 -10.31
N GLU A 763 -33.62 -10.39 -11.59
CA GLU A 763 -34.60 -9.65 -12.38
C GLU A 763 -35.49 -10.63 -13.15
N PHE A 764 -36.75 -10.76 -12.75
CA PHE A 764 -37.72 -11.69 -13.33
C PHE A 764 -38.93 -10.96 -13.90
N GLY A 765 -39.58 -11.48 -14.93
CA GLY A 765 -40.85 -10.99 -15.44
C GLY A 765 -42.04 -11.38 -14.56
N GLU A 766 -43.12 -10.59 -14.57
CA GLU A 766 -44.35 -10.95 -13.84
C GLU A 766 -44.93 -12.30 -14.31
N SER A 767 -44.79 -12.63 -15.59
CA SER A 767 -45.23 -13.91 -16.17
C SER A 767 -44.51 -15.12 -15.58
N GLU A 768 -43.24 -14.99 -15.21
CA GLU A 768 -42.46 -16.07 -14.61
C GLU A 768 -42.95 -16.39 -13.21
N LEU A 769 -43.26 -15.36 -12.41
CA LEU A 769 -43.86 -15.53 -11.08
C LEU A 769 -45.27 -16.13 -11.17
N VAL A 770 -46.07 -15.73 -12.16
CA VAL A 770 -47.38 -16.35 -12.45
C VAL A 770 -47.22 -17.84 -12.78
N GLU A 771 -46.30 -18.18 -13.68
CA GLU A 771 -46.04 -19.58 -14.06
C GLU A 771 -45.63 -20.42 -12.86
N ALA A 772 -44.72 -19.91 -12.02
CA ALA A 772 -44.26 -20.58 -10.81
C ALA A 772 -45.42 -20.90 -9.86
N MET A 773 -46.28 -19.91 -9.57
CA MET A 773 -47.45 -20.10 -8.69
C MET A 773 -48.45 -21.10 -9.29
N GLU A 774 -48.77 -20.98 -10.58
CA GLU A 774 -49.72 -21.88 -11.24
C GLU A 774 -49.22 -23.32 -11.33
N ARG A 775 -47.93 -23.51 -11.55
CA ARG A 775 -47.32 -24.84 -11.65
C ARG A 775 -47.26 -25.51 -10.29
N LEU A 776 -46.90 -24.76 -9.24
CA LEU A 776 -46.98 -25.27 -7.88
C LEU A 776 -48.41 -25.53 -7.45
N TYR A 777 -49.40 -24.75 -7.88
CA TYR A 777 -50.82 -25.02 -7.62
C TYR A 777 -51.29 -26.34 -8.26
N LYS A 778 -50.97 -26.56 -9.54
CA LYS A 778 -51.44 -27.73 -10.31
C LYS A 778 -50.71 -29.03 -9.98
N ASN A 779 -49.50 -28.98 -9.43
CA ASN A 779 -48.64 -30.17 -9.28
C ASN A 779 -48.28 -30.45 -7.81
N GLU A 780 -49.05 -31.36 -7.19
CA GLU A 780 -48.82 -31.79 -5.81
C GLU A 780 -47.52 -32.58 -5.63
N ASN A 781 -47.14 -33.43 -6.59
CA ASN A 781 -45.88 -34.19 -6.53
C ASN A 781 -44.67 -33.26 -6.49
N LEU A 782 -44.68 -32.20 -7.30
CA LEU A 782 -43.63 -31.20 -7.31
C LEU A 782 -43.54 -30.45 -5.97
N ARG A 783 -44.69 -30.10 -5.37
CA ARG A 783 -44.72 -29.51 -4.01
C ARG A 783 -44.11 -30.47 -2.98
N ALA A 784 -44.48 -31.75 -3.01
CA ALA A 784 -43.95 -32.75 -2.10
C ALA A 784 -42.43 -32.94 -2.27
N GLU A 785 -41.94 -32.94 -3.51
CA GLU A 785 -40.51 -33.03 -3.82
C GLU A 785 -39.72 -31.82 -3.29
N LEU A 786 -40.17 -30.60 -3.58
CA LEU A 786 -39.56 -29.37 -3.06
C LEU A 786 -39.58 -29.34 -1.53
N SER A 787 -40.70 -29.74 -0.91
CA SER A 787 -40.85 -29.85 0.55
C SER A 787 -39.81 -30.78 1.17
N ALA A 788 -39.60 -31.96 0.58
CA ALA A 788 -38.61 -32.93 1.06
C ALA A 788 -37.18 -32.41 0.91
N ARG A 789 -36.85 -31.83 -0.25
CA ARG A 789 -35.52 -31.27 -0.54
C ARG A 789 -35.20 -30.06 0.33
N ALA A 790 -36.18 -29.19 0.59
CA ALA A 790 -36.05 -28.04 1.50
C ALA A 790 -35.67 -28.45 2.93
N ARG A 791 -36.39 -29.43 3.51
CA ARG A 791 -36.07 -29.96 4.85
C ARG A 791 -34.69 -30.62 4.89
N GLN A 792 -34.35 -31.37 3.85
CA GLN A 792 -33.03 -32.00 3.74
C GLN A 792 -31.92 -30.94 3.70
N TYR A 793 -32.09 -29.89 2.89
CA TYR A 793 -31.13 -28.80 2.76
C TYR A 793 -30.85 -28.11 4.10
N VAL A 794 -31.92 -27.74 4.83
CA VAL A 794 -31.80 -27.10 6.17
C VAL A 794 -31.11 -28.03 7.17
N ARG A 795 -31.50 -29.31 7.24
CA ARG A 795 -30.88 -30.29 8.15
C ARG A 795 -29.39 -30.48 7.88
N GLN A 796 -28.98 -30.46 6.61
CA GLN A 796 -27.58 -30.67 6.21
C GLN A 796 -26.70 -29.44 6.46
N HIS A 797 -27.19 -28.23 6.13
CA HIS A 797 -26.33 -27.03 6.08
C HIS A 797 -26.58 -26.03 7.22
N HIS A 798 -27.78 -26.01 7.79
CA HIS A 798 -28.22 -24.96 8.72
C HIS A 798 -28.50 -25.48 10.15
N SER A 799 -28.23 -26.75 10.45
CA SER A 799 -28.50 -27.28 11.80
C SER A 799 -27.60 -26.63 12.88
N PRO A 800 -28.12 -26.36 14.10
CA PRO A 800 -27.37 -25.66 15.14
C PRO A 800 -26.06 -26.37 15.49
N ARG A 801 -26.06 -27.71 15.53
CA ARG A 801 -24.88 -28.52 15.82
C ARG A 801 -23.78 -28.40 14.77
N ALA A 802 -24.15 -28.40 13.47
CA ALA A 802 -23.19 -28.24 12.39
C ALA A 802 -22.59 -26.83 12.37
N CYS A 803 -23.44 -25.80 12.54
CA CYS A 803 -22.97 -24.41 12.64
C CYS A 803 -22.08 -24.21 13.87
N ALA A 804 -22.42 -24.76 15.05
CA ALA A 804 -21.62 -24.61 16.26
C ALA A 804 -20.19 -25.17 16.13
N ILE A 805 -19.99 -26.27 15.39
CA ILE A 805 -18.64 -26.79 15.09
C ILE A 805 -17.86 -25.78 14.26
N GLN A 806 -18.48 -25.21 13.23
CA GLN A 806 -17.85 -24.19 12.38
C GLN A 806 -17.54 -22.92 13.18
N TYR A 807 -18.44 -22.50 14.08
CA TYR A 807 -18.22 -21.38 14.99
C TYR A 807 -17.03 -21.62 15.91
N ARG A 808 -16.96 -22.79 16.57
CA ARG A 808 -15.81 -23.16 17.40
C ARG A 808 -14.51 -23.06 16.60
N ASN A 809 -14.44 -23.70 15.44
CA ASN A 809 -13.23 -23.68 14.61
C ASN A 809 -12.86 -22.25 14.19
N ALA A 810 -13.84 -21.46 13.74
CA ALA A 810 -13.64 -20.06 13.37
C ALA A 810 -13.13 -19.21 14.53
N ILE A 811 -13.72 -19.32 15.73
CA ILE A 811 -13.33 -18.57 16.92
C ILE A 811 -11.91 -18.93 17.34
N GLU A 812 -11.56 -20.21 17.35
CA GLU A 812 -10.21 -20.66 17.74
C GLU A 812 -9.14 -20.24 16.70
N ASP A 813 -9.42 -20.41 15.40
CA ASP A 813 -8.52 -19.97 14.32
C ASP A 813 -8.25 -18.46 14.42
N ILE A 814 -9.31 -17.66 14.55
CA ILE A 814 -9.22 -16.19 14.61
C ILE A 814 -8.46 -15.76 15.87
N HIS A 815 -8.69 -16.42 17.00
CA HIS A 815 -7.99 -16.08 18.23
C HIS A 815 -6.49 -16.38 18.14
N LEU A 816 -6.11 -17.51 17.53
CA LEU A 816 -4.70 -17.83 17.29
C LEU A 816 -4.02 -16.80 16.38
N ASP A 817 -4.68 -16.39 15.29
CA ASP A 817 -4.21 -15.31 14.43
C ASP A 817 -4.04 -13.99 15.21
N ALA A 818 -5.04 -13.62 16.02
CA ALA A 818 -5.02 -12.39 16.82
C ALA A 818 -3.93 -12.38 17.91
N ALA A 819 -3.58 -13.54 18.46
CA ALA A 819 -2.50 -13.70 19.44
C ALA A 819 -1.10 -13.48 18.84
N ASN A 820 -0.96 -13.61 17.52
CA ASN A 820 0.27 -13.28 16.79
C ASN A 820 0.24 -11.86 16.20
N GLY A 821 -0.90 -11.17 16.25
CA GLY A 821 -1.07 -9.80 15.78
C GLY A 821 -0.84 -8.74 16.86
N LEU A 822 -1.36 -7.53 16.61
CA LEU A 822 -1.16 -6.35 17.47
C LEU A 822 -1.56 -6.57 18.94
N GLN A 823 -2.72 -7.19 19.20
CA GLN A 823 -3.19 -7.39 20.58
C GLN A 823 -2.31 -8.37 21.36
N GLY A 824 -1.87 -9.45 20.71
CA GLY A 824 -0.89 -10.36 21.27
C GLY A 824 0.43 -9.67 21.58
N LEU A 825 0.93 -8.88 20.63
CA LEU A 825 2.17 -8.10 20.79
C LEU A 825 2.09 -7.13 22.00
N LEU A 826 1.01 -6.34 22.10
CA LEU A 826 0.79 -5.43 23.23
C LEU A 826 0.72 -6.18 24.58
N THR A 827 0.13 -7.37 24.58
CA THR A 827 0.08 -8.24 25.76
C THR A 827 1.47 -8.76 26.14
N SER A 828 2.27 -9.19 25.16
CA SER A 828 3.63 -9.70 25.41
C SER A 828 4.62 -8.61 25.83
N ILE A 829 4.45 -7.38 25.31
CA ILE A 829 5.22 -6.20 25.74
C ILE A 829 4.83 -5.79 27.18
N SER A 830 3.54 -5.73 27.50
CA SER A 830 3.09 -5.32 28.84
C SER A 830 3.50 -6.30 29.94
N LYS A 831 3.61 -7.60 29.64
CA LYS A 831 4.18 -8.59 30.57
C LYS A 831 5.66 -8.33 30.89
N ARG A 832 6.42 -7.79 29.95
CA ARG A 832 7.84 -7.44 30.10
C ARG A 832 8.06 -6.06 30.71
N SER A 833 7.07 -5.15 30.61
CA SER A 833 7.10 -3.80 31.17
C SER A 833 6.98 -3.72 32.70
N GLN A 834 7.27 -4.82 33.42
CA GLN A 834 7.43 -4.78 34.87
C GLN A 834 8.65 -3.92 35.28
N GLN A 835 9.55 -3.62 34.34
CA GLN A 835 10.51 -2.53 34.40
C GLN A 835 9.90 -1.32 33.66
N GLN A 836 9.71 -0.18 34.34
CA GLN A 836 9.10 1.02 33.73
C GLN A 836 9.99 1.60 32.63
N PHE A 837 9.48 1.65 31.38
CA PHE A 837 10.03 2.48 30.32
C PHE A 837 9.83 3.98 30.64
N CYS A 838 10.71 4.85 30.15
CA CYS A 838 10.45 6.29 30.18
C CYS A 838 9.53 6.73 29.02
N ASP A 839 8.96 7.93 29.11
CA ASP A 839 7.99 8.45 28.12
C ASP A 839 8.55 8.45 26.69
N SER A 840 9.84 8.77 26.51
CA SER A 840 10.47 8.74 25.19
C SER A 840 10.57 7.31 24.62
N GLU A 841 10.87 6.32 25.46
CA GLU A 841 10.91 4.91 25.04
C GLU A 841 9.51 4.41 24.68
N TYR A 842 8.47 4.81 25.42
CA TYR A 842 7.09 4.48 25.05
C TYR A 842 6.72 5.07 23.68
N ILE A 843 7.13 6.30 23.37
CA ILE A 843 6.89 6.92 22.07
C ILE A 843 7.64 6.17 20.97
N GLU A 844 8.91 5.78 21.18
CA GLU A 844 9.71 5.00 20.23
C GLU A 844 9.10 3.62 19.96
N ILE A 845 8.69 2.91 21.02
CA ILE A 845 8.03 1.60 20.91
C ILE A 845 6.68 1.75 20.20
N ALA A 846 5.86 2.74 20.56
CA ALA A 846 4.59 2.98 19.90
C ALA A 846 4.76 3.32 18.41
N ALA A 847 5.76 4.13 18.06
CA ALA A 847 6.08 4.45 16.67
C ALA A 847 6.54 3.21 15.88
N ALA A 848 7.36 2.35 16.48
CA ALA A 848 7.76 1.09 15.87
C ALA A 848 6.54 0.16 15.68
N ILE A 849 5.69 -0.01 16.70
CA ILE A 849 4.47 -0.82 16.59
C ILE A 849 3.56 -0.28 15.47
N ALA A 850 3.33 1.04 15.41
CA ALA A 850 2.47 1.64 14.40
C ALA A 850 2.99 1.42 12.95
N GLN A 851 4.31 1.44 12.75
CA GLN A 851 4.92 1.18 11.44
C GLN A 851 4.85 -0.29 11.04
N ASN A 852 5.02 -1.21 11.99
CA ASN A 852 5.03 -2.66 11.73
C ASN A 852 3.64 -3.28 11.72
N MET A 853 2.72 -2.76 12.52
CA MET A 853 1.35 -3.23 12.67
C MET A 853 0.38 -2.09 12.31
N PRO A 854 0.41 -1.61 11.06
CA PRO A 854 -0.41 -0.47 10.66
C PRO A 854 -1.90 -0.81 10.77
N ALA A 855 -2.69 0.19 11.15
CA ALA A 855 -4.13 0.03 11.23
C ALA A 855 -4.72 -0.34 9.87
N ILE A 856 -5.71 -1.24 9.86
CA ILE A 856 -6.42 -1.64 8.65
C ILE A 856 -7.10 -0.41 8.04
N VAL A 857 -6.88 -0.18 6.74
CA VAL A 857 -7.52 0.89 5.97
C VAL A 857 -8.53 0.31 4.97
N PRO A 858 -9.63 1.04 4.66
CA PRO A 858 -10.66 0.51 3.77
C PRO A 858 -10.18 0.43 2.34
N LYS A 859 -9.33 1.34 1.90
CA LYS A 859 -8.69 1.39 0.57
C LYS A 859 -7.29 1.98 0.71
N ARG A 860 -6.44 1.76 -0.30
CA ARG A 860 -5.16 2.47 -0.41
C ARG A 860 -5.40 3.97 -0.54
N ARG A 861 -4.40 4.80 -0.26
CA ARG A 861 -4.55 6.26 -0.29
C ARG A 861 -3.76 6.87 -1.44
N LEU A 862 -4.42 7.76 -2.16
CA LEU A 862 -3.77 8.69 -3.08
C LEU A 862 -3.64 10.03 -2.36
N PHE A 863 -2.45 10.28 -1.82
CA PHE A 863 -2.11 11.52 -1.15
C PHE A 863 -1.84 12.62 -2.17
N LEU A 864 -2.57 13.72 -2.08
CA LEU A 864 -2.37 14.89 -2.92
C LEU A 864 -1.64 15.96 -2.12
N ASP A 865 -0.37 16.19 -2.43
CA ASP A 865 0.40 17.25 -1.78
C ASP A 865 -0.11 18.62 -2.27
N MET A 866 -0.73 19.34 -1.34
CA MET A 866 -1.28 20.69 -1.52
C MET A 866 -0.58 21.68 -0.59
N SER A 867 0.72 21.46 -0.31
CA SER A 867 1.50 22.21 0.68
C SER A 867 1.50 23.72 0.48
N ALA A 868 1.65 24.19 -0.75
CA ALA A 868 1.59 25.61 -1.05
C ALA A 868 0.12 26.09 -1.05
N THR A 869 -0.74 25.36 -1.76
CA THR A 869 -2.13 25.73 -2.05
C THR A 869 -3.01 25.82 -0.80
N CYS A 870 -2.72 25.04 0.24
CA CYS A 870 -3.48 25.09 1.50
C CYS A 870 -3.02 26.22 2.45
N ARG A 871 -1.87 26.83 2.19
CA ARG A 871 -1.26 27.88 3.04
C ARG A 871 -1.41 29.26 2.45
N THR A 872 -1.28 29.37 1.13
CA THR A 872 -1.27 30.63 0.42
C THR A 872 -2.41 30.70 -0.59
N ASP A 873 -3.03 31.87 -0.72
CA ASP A 873 -3.96 32.19 -1.81
C ASP A 873 -3.27 33.16 -2.78
N LEU A 874 -2.15 32.72 -3.38
CA LEU A 874 -1.41 33.54 -4.34
C LEU A 874 -2.15 33.66 -5.68
N LYS A 875 -3.22 32.87 -5.86
CA LYS A 875 -4.03 32.77 -7.09
C LYS A 875 -3.15 32.49 -8.30
N SER A 876 -2.12 31.66 -8.12
CA SER A 876 -1.19 31.30 -9.18
C SER A 876 -1.82 30.27 -10.15
N GLY A 877 -1.24 30.14 -11.35
CA GLY A 877 -1.65 29.11 -12.31
C GLY A 877 -1.48 27.70 -11.78
N ILE A 878 -0.39 27.44 -11.03
CA ILE A 878 -0.12 26.15 -10.39
C ILE A 878 -1.18 25.81 -9.33
N GLU A 879 -1.53 26.75 -8.45
CA GLU A 879 -2.57 26.56 -7.43
C GLU A 879 -3.95 26.30 -8.09
N ARG A 880 -4.25 26.94 -9.23
CA ARG A 880 -5.48 26.68 -10.01
C ARG A 880 -5.50 25.24 -10.54
N VAL A 881 -4.38 24.75 -11.09
CA VAL A 881 -4.25 23.36 -11.55
C VAL A 881 -4.47 22.40 -10.38
N ALA A 882 -3.76 22.60 -9.27
CA ALA A 882 -3.83 21.74 -8.09
C ALA A 882 -5.27 21.64 -7.55
N ARG A 883 -5.99 22.77 -7.42
CA ARG A 883 -7.40 22.78 -6.98
C ARG A 883 -8.33 22.07 -7.97
N SER A 884 -8.12 22.26 -9.27
CA SER A 884 -9.00 21.69 -10.30
C SER A 884 -8.85 20.17 -10.40
N VAL A 885 -7.61 19.68 -10.37
CA VAL A 885 -7.30 18.24 -10.32
C VAL A 885 -7.80 17.63 -9.01
N ALA A 886 -7.50 18.24 -7.86
CA ALA A 886 -7.96 17.74 -6.56
C ALA A 886 -9.50 17.71 -6.48
N GLY A 887 -10.19 18.73 -6.99
CA GLY A 887 -11.65 18.77 -7.07
C GLY A 887 -12.23 17.64 -7.91
N CYS A 888 -11.63 17.35 -9.08
CA CYS A 888 -12.06 16.21 -9.91
C CYS A 888 -11.85 14.87 -9.20
N LEU A 889 -10.70 14.68 -8.54
CA LEU A 889 -10.37 13.45 -7.81
C LEU A 889 -11.27 13.22 -6.60
N LEU A 890 -11.52 14.25 -5.79
CA LEU A 890 -12.40 14.17 -4.61
C LEU A 890 -13.86 13.88 -4.95
N ASN A 891 -14.27 14.18 -6.19
CA ASN A 891 -15.61 13.93 -6.72
C ASN A 891 -15.76 12.58 -7.41
N SER A 892 -14.65 11.90 -7.67
CA SER A 892 -14.60 10.63 -8.39
C SER A 892 -14.56 9.45 -7.41
N VAL A 893 -15.04 8.29 -7.84
CA VAL A 893 -14.88 7.02 -7.11
C VAL A 893 -13.72 6.27 -7.78
N LEU A 894 -12.62 6.09 -7.06
CA LEU A 894 -11.53 5.22 -7.49
C LEU A 894 -11.72 3.83 -6.85
N GLU A 895 -11.57 2.77 -7.65
CA GLU A 895 -11.87 1.41 -7.20
C GLU A 895 -11.00 1.01 -5.99
N ASP A 896 -9.69 1.17 -6.09
CA ASP A 896 -8.73 0.71 -5.07
C ASP A 896 -8.17 1.84 -4.17
N TYR A 897 -8.53 3.10 -4.45
CA TYR A 897 -7.93 4.27 -3.79
C TYR A 897 -8.97 5.20 -3.14
N ARG A 898 -8.62 5.75 -1.98
CA ARG A 898 -9.25 6.92 -1.35
C ARG A 898 -8.35 8.12 -1.55
N VAL A 899 -8.90 9.23 -2.02
CA VAL A 899 -8.14 10.47 -2.27
C VAL A 899 -8.03 11.28 -0.99
N GLU A 900 -6.81 11.70 -0.64
CA GLU A 900 -6.51 12.41 0.61
C GLU A 900 -5.58 13.60 0.35
N PRO A 901 -6.08 14.84 0.38
CA PRO A 901 -5.22 16.02 0.38
C PRO A 901 -4.35 16.08 1.64
N VAL A 902 -3.07 16.38 1.47
CA VAL A 902 -2.06 16.46 2.53
C VAL A 902 -1.18 17.70 2.35
N TYR A 903 -0.49 18.09 3.42
CA TYR A 903 0.48 19.17 3.38
C TYR A 903 1.74 18.82 4.18
N LEU A 904 2.89 19.24 3.68
CA LEU A 904 4.20 19.01 4.27
C LEU A 904 4.42 19.96 5.45
N SER A 905 4.81 19.45 6.61
CA SER A 905 5.00 20.20 7.86
C SER A 905 6.37 19.89 8.47
N ASP A 906 6.98 20.89 9.10
CA ASP A 906 8.15 20.73 9.97
C ASP A 906 7.73 20.98 11.42
N MET A 907 7.91 19.99 12.29
CA MET A 907 7.80 20.17 13.74
C MET A 907 9.09 19.70 14.41
N GLY A 908 9.83 20.62 15.03
CA GLY A 908 11.05 20.30 15.78
C GLY A 908 12.20 19.79 14.91
N GLY A 909 12.28 20.20 13.64
CA GLY A 909 13.31 19.74 12.69
C GLY A 909 12.98 18.41 12.02
N THR A 910 11.78 17.88 12.23
CA THR A 910 11.31 16.63 11.63
C THR A 910 10.22 16.90 10.60
N TRP A 911 10.56 16.66 9.32
CA TRP A 911 9.63 16.77 8.20
C TRP A 911 8.67 15.58 8.13
N HIS A 912 7.38 15.87 7.93
CA HIS A 912 6.31 14.88 7.77
C HIS A 912 5.10 15.48 7.05
N TYR A 913 4.26 14.65 6.47
CA TYR A 913 2.96 15.10 5.93
C TYR A 913 1.88 15.08 7.01
N ARG A 914 0.93 16.00 6.89
CA ARG A 914 -0.31 16.04 7.67
C ARG A 914 -1.49 16.05 6.73
N TYR A 915 -2.62 15.48 7.14
CA TYR A 915 -3.86 15.58 6.37
C TYR A 915 -4.28 17.06 6.25
N ALA A 916 -4.83 17.46 5.10
CA ALA A 916 -5.35 18.80 4.83
C ALA A 916 -6.89 18.83 4.90
N ARG A 917 -7.51 18.13 5.86
CA ARG A 917 -8.96 17.90 5.90
C ARG A 917 -9.72 19.19 6.18
N ARG A 918 -9.17 20.06 7.03
CA ARG A 918 -9.77 21.37 7.32
C ARG A 918 -9.86 22.21 6.04
N TYR A 919 -8.74 22.38 5.34
CA TYR A 919 -8.68 23.10 4.07
C TYR A 919 -9.61 22.47 3.02
N THR A 920 -9.56 21.13 2.89
CA THR A 920 -10.38 20.39 1.92
C THR A 920 -11.87 20.63 2.14
N THR A 921 -12.30 20.55 3.40
CA THR A 921 -13.70 20.68 3.78
C THR A 921 -14.22 22.11 3.59
N LEU A 922 -13.49 23.10 4.11
CA LEU A 922 -13.96 24.48 4.17
C LEU A 922 -13.68 25.26 2.88
N ASN A 923 -12.51 25.08 2.28
CA ASN A 923 -12.03 25.93 1.19
C ASN A 923 -12.19 25.24 -0.18
N LEU A 924 -11.86 23.96 -0.28
CA LEU A 924 -11.88 23.26 -1.57
C LEU A 924 -13.28 22.75 -1.95
N LEU A 925 -14.00 22.14 -0.99
CA LEU A 925 -15.34 21.57 -1.21
C LEU A 925 -16.48 22.48 -0.75
N GLY A 926 -16.18 23.52 0.03
CA GLY A 926 -17.17 24.50 0.49
C GLY A 926 -18.26 23.93 1.39
N PHE A 927 -17.95 22.92 2.21
CA PHE A 927 -18.92 22.36 3.15
C PHE A 927 -19.27 23.40 4.23
N PRO A 928 -20.55 23.49 4.64
CA PRO A 928 -20.99 24.46 5.63
C PRO A 928 -20.33 24.18 6.98
N ALA A 929 -19.71 25.19 7.60
CA ALA A 929 -19.14 25.08 8.95
C ALA A 929 -20.26 25.01 10.01
N ASN A 930 -20.84 23.83 10.20
CA ASN A 930 -21.92 23.55 11.15
C ASN A 930 -21.58 22.34 12.05
N GLU A 931 -22.43 22.08 13.05
CA GLU A 931 -22.26 20.97 14.00
C GLU A 931 -22.02 19.63 13.30
N VAL A 932 -22.66 19.36 12.16
CA VAL A 932 -22.44 18.10 11.44
C VAL A 932 -21.00 17.98 10.96
N THR A 933 -20.46 19.03 10.33
CA THR A 933 -19.08 19.04 9.77
C THR A 933 -17.98 19.25 10.81
N GLU A 934 -18.28 19.75 12.01
CA GLU A 934 -17.28 19.94 13.08
C GLU A 934 -16.53 18.65 13.39
N GLY A 935 -17.22 17.51 13.31
CA GLY A 935 -16.65 16.19 13.48
C GLY A 935 -15.63 15.75 12.43
N LEU A 936 -15.41 16.54 11.37
CA LEU A 936 -14.35 16.41 10.36
C LEU A 936 -13.33 17.56 10.42
N ILE A 937 -13.76 18.74 10.89
CA ILE A 937 -12.95 19.97 10.90
C ILE A 937 -12.05 20.05 12.15
N ASN A 938 -12.54 19.60 13.31
CA ASN A 938 -11.85 19.75 14.59
C ASN A 938 -11.02 18.51 14.92
N ASN A 939 -9.71 18.69 15.12
CA ASN A 939 -8.72 17.65 15.47
C ASN A 939 -8.34 16.64 14.37
N PHE A 940 -8.56 16.88 13.06
CA PHE A 940 -8.34 15.82 12.05
C PHE A 940 -7.09 15.93 11.17
N ASP A 941 -6.38 17.07 11.17
CA ASP A 941 -5.15 17.25 10.39
C ASP A 941 -3.96 16.59 11.10
N HIS A 942 -4.08 15.29 11.41
CA HIS A 942 -3.05 14.48 12.05
C HIS A 942 -1.86 14.23 11.11
N VAL A 943 -0.74 13.77 11.67
CA VAL A 943 0.38 13.25 10.90
C VAL A 943 -0.10 12.07 10.04
N VAL A 944 0.34 12.03 8.79
CA VAL A 944 0.04 10.95 7.86
C VAL A 944 0.91 9.74 8.19
N GLU A 945 0.26 8.61 8.39
CA GLU A 945 0.89 7.29 8.52
C GLU A 945 0.73 6.55 7.19
N PRO A 946 1.73 6.59 6.30
CA PRO A 946 1.65 5.92 5.01
C PRO A 946 1.75 4.41 5.17
N GLN A 947 1.19 3.67 4.22
CA GLN A 947 1.26 2.22 4.14
C GLN A 947 1.71 1.79 2.73
N SER A 948 2.23 0.57 2.63
CA SER A 948 2.64 -0.02 1.35
C SER A 948 1.50 0.02 0.33
N GLY A 949 1.80 0.47 -0.88
CA GLY A 949 0.83 0.64 -1.97
C GLY A 949 0.10 1.98 -1.99
N ASP A 950 0.28 2.84 -0.98
CA ASP A 950 -0.14 4.25 -1.07
C ASP A 950 0.69 4.99 -2.13
N VAL A 951 0.15 6.11 -2.61
CA VAL A 951 0.79 6.98 -3.59
C VAL A 951 0.79 8.42 -3.09
N LEU A 952 1.94 9.08 -3.13
CA LEU A 952 2.07 10.53 -2.94
C LEU A 952 2.23 11.20 -4.31
N LEU A 953 1.37 12.18 -4.58
CA LEU A 953 1.42 13.01 -5.78
C LEU A 953 1.57 14.48 -5.41
N GLY A 954 2.77 15.02 -5.69
CA GLY A 954 3.12 16.43 -5.66
C GLY A 954 2.32 17.25 -6.66
N LEU A 955 1.19 17.86 -6.28
CA LEU A 955 0.38 18.65 -7.22
C LEU A 955 0.75 20.13 -7.29
N ASP A 956 1.41 20.66 -6.26
CA ASP A 956 1.88 22.05 -6.24
C ASP A 956 3.39 22.16 -6.03
N LEU A 957 3.91 23.40 -6.12
CA LEU A 957 5.33 23.70 -6.06
C LEU A 957 5.69 24.40 -4.74
N TYR A 958 6.05 23.62 -3.72
CA TYR A 958 6.57 24.12 -2.44
C TYR A 958 8.09 23.90 -2.31
N GLY A 959 8.83 24.50 -3.25
CA GLY A 959 10.23 24.19 -3.61
C GLY A 959 11.19 23.91 -2.46
N LEU A 960 11.60 24.94 -1.72
CA LEU A 960 12.62 24.82 -0.67
C LEU A 960 12.25 23.80 0.43
N SER A 961 10.98 23.70 0.79
CA SER A 961 10.50 22.75 1.80
C SER A 961 10.59 21.31 1.31
N VAL A 962 10.27 21.04 0.03
CA VAL A 962 10.47 19.72 -0.58
C VAL A 962 11.96 19.34 -0.58
N VAL A 963 12.85 20.29 -0.87
CA VAL A 963 14.30 20.07 -0.78
C VAL A 963 14.74 19.72 0.64
N GLN A 964 14.24 20.44 1.64
CA GLN A 964 14.55 20.17 3.05
C GLN A 964 13.97 18.82 3.53
N ALA A 965 12.76 18.48 3.11
CA ALA A 965 12.15 17.19 3.40
C ALA A 965 12.91 16.03 2.74
N GLU A 966 13.36 16.17 1.50
CA GLU A 966 14.21 15.18 0.84
C GLU A 966 15.53 15.00 1.60
N ARG A 967 16.22 16.10 1.96
CA ARG A 967 17.46 16.06 2.75
C ARG A 967 17.28 15.41 4.12
N SER A 968 16.10 15.50 4.71
CA SER A 968 15.77 14.80 5.97
C SER A 968 15.53 13.29 5.79
N GLY A 969 15.49 12.80 4.55
CA GLY A 969 15.20 11.40 4.22
C GLY A 969 13.71 11.05 4.21
N LEU A 970 12.79 12.02 4.24
CA LEU A 970 11.34 11.76 4.28
C LEU A 970 10.88 10.87 3.12
N TYR A 971 11.19 11.26 1.88
CA TYR A 971 10.77 10.51 0.69
C TYR A 971 11.47 9.15 0.57
N ARG A 972 12.71 9.02 1.08
CA ARG A 972 13.38 7.72 1.17
C ARG A 972 12.58 6.79 2.09
N ARG A 973 12.27 7.24 3.31
CA ARG A 973 11.47 6.46 4.29
C ARG A 973 10.09 6.05 3.75
N TRP A 974 9.41 6.94 3.00
CA TRP A 974 8.12 6.62 2.39
C TRP A 974 8.25 5.53 1.32
N ARG A 975 9.27 5.61 0.45
CA ARG A 975 9.53 4.57 -0.55
C ARG A 975 9.96 3.24 0.06
N ASP A 976 10.77 3.28 1.11
CA ASP A 976 11.17 2.10 1.87
C ASP A 976 9.92 1.40 2.44
N ALA A 977 8.96 2.17 2.95
CA ALA A 977 7.64 1.70 3.39
C ALA A 977 6.70 1.25 2.25
N GLY A 978 7.14 1.26 0.99
CA GLY A 978 6.38 0.80 -0.18
C GLY A 978 5.43 1.85 -0.77
N VAL A 979 5.60 3.13 -0.45
CA VAL A 979 4.83 4.24 -1.03
C VAL A 979 5.47 4.69 -2.33
N SER A 980 4.67 4.85 -3.38
CA SER A 980 5.16 5.50 -4.61
C SER A 980 5.12 7.02 -4.48
N VAL A 981 6.22 7.71 -4.75
CA VAL A 981 6.34 9.16 -4.62
C VAL A 981 6.59 9.79 -5.99
N TYR A 982 5.66 10.64 -6.41
CA TYR A 982 5.71 11.35 -7.69
C TYR A 982 5.47 12.85 -7.50
N PHE A 983 6.04 13.67 -8.38
CA PHE A 983 5.79 15.11 -8.42
C PHE A 983 5.37 15.56 -9.82
N VAL A 984 4.46 16.53 -9.88
CA VAL A 984 4.12 17.22 -11.12
C VAL A 984 5.21 18.25 -11.43
N VAL A 985 5.80 18.16 -12.62
CA VAL A 985 6.80 19.11 -13.11
C VAL A 985 6.11 20.03 -14.12
N PHE A 986 5.95 21.29 -13.74
CA PHE A 986 5.31 22.29 -14.60
C PHE A 986 6.23 22.77 -15.71
N ASP A 987 7.50 23.03 -15.38
CA ASP A 987 8.52 23.43 -16.34
C ASP A 987 9.94 23.36 -15.74
N LEU A 988 10.95 23.46 -16.60
CA LEU A 988 12.38 23.56 -16.23
C LEU A 988 12.94 24.98 -16.46
N LEU A 989 12.07 25.96 -16.75
CA LEU A 989 12.45 27.27 -17.27
C LEU A 989 13.39 28.08 -16.37
N PRO A 990 13.24 28.08 -15.02
CA PRO A 990 14.21 28.76 -14.16
C PRO A 990 15.66 28.29 -14.36
N VAL A 991 15.86 27.06 -14.83
CA VAL A 991 17.19 26.47 -15.07
C VAL A 991 17.60 26.58 -16.54
N THR A 992 16.66 26.49 -17.49
CA THR A 992 16.99 26.56 -18.93
C THR A 992 17.15 27.99 -19.45
N ILE A 993 16.45 28.97 -18.86
CA ILE A 993 16.51 30.40 -19.22
C ILE A 993 16.60 31.30 -17.95
N PRO A 994 17.66 31.15 -17.13
CA PRO A 994 17.78 31.79 -15.81
C PRO A 994 17.74 33.32 -15.85
N GLU A 995 18.13 33.94 -16.97
CA GLU A 995 18.05 35.38 -17.21
C GLU A 995 16.62 35.92 -17.20
N ALA A 996 15.62 35.07 -17.46
CA ALA A 996 14.23 35.44 -17.51
C ALA A 996 13.51 35.37 -16.16
N PHE A 997 14.15 34.83 -15.11
CA PHE A 997 13.62 34.64 -13.77
C PHE A 997 14.37 35.48 -12.71
N PRO A 998 13.85 35.64 -11.48
CA PRO A 998 14.55 36.35 -10.42
C PRO A 998 15.94 35.77 -10.13
N LEU A 999 16.88 36.62 -9.74
CA LEU A 999 18.22 36.17 -9.35
C LEU A 999 18.14 35.12 -8.22
N GLY A 1000 18.73 33.94 -8.42
CA GLY A 1000 18.73 32.83 -7.46
C GLY A 1000 17.61 31.79 -7.68
N ALA A 1001 16.61 32.08 -8.53
CA ALA A 1001 15.53 31.13 -8.83
C ALA A 1001 16.05 29.86 -9.55
N ASP A 1002 17.11 29.99 -10.33
CA ASP A 1002 17.82 28.91 -11.01
C ASP A 1002 18.42 27.92 -9.99
N VAL A 1003 19.04 28.45 -8.94
CA VAL A 1003 19.66 27.64 -7.87
C VAL A 1003 18.59 26.91 -7.05
N GLU A 1004 17.49 27.59 -6.70
CA GLU A 1004 16.40 26.98 -5.96
C GLU A 1004 15.66 25.91 -6.76
N HIS A 1005 15.42 26.16 -8.05
CA HIS A 1005 14.74 25.21 -8.94
C HIS A 1005 15.62 24.02 -9.30
N ASP A 1006 16.92 24.20 -9.54
CA ASP A 1006 17.87 23.10 -9.71
C ASP A 1006 17.92 22.22 -8.46
N ALA A 1007 17.96 22.82 -7.26
CA ALA A 1007 17.89 22.07 -6.01
C ALA A 1007 16.59 21.28 -5.87
N TRP A 1008 15.46 21.85 -6.28
CA TRP A 1008 14.16 21.17 -6.31
C TRP A 1008 14.11 20.02 -7.31
N LEU A 1009 14.59 20.22 -8.55
CA LEU A 1009 14.69 19.16 -9.57
C LEU A 1009 15.57 18.01 -9.07
N ARG A 1010 16.72 18.31 -8.44
CA ARG A 1010 17.58 17.28 -7.83
C ARG A 1010 16.90 16.53 -6.68
N ALA A 1011 16.04 17.19 -5.91
CA ALA A 1011 15.27 16.53 -4.85
C ALA A 1011 14.19 15.60 -5.42
N VAL A 1012 13.38 16.10 -6.36
CA VAL A 1012 12.31 15.34 -7.02
C VAL A 1012 12.86 14.16 -7.80
N THR A 1013 13.97 14.34 -8.51
CA THR A 1013 14.58 13.27 -9.31
C THR A 1013 15.19 12.16 -8.47
N LYS A 1014 15.22 12.25 -7.14
CA LYS A 1014 15.56 11.12 -6.26
C LYS A 1014 14.37 10.23 -5.91
N THR A 1015 13.15 10.61 -6.27
CA THR A 1015 11.90 9.85 -6.02
C THR A 1015 11.65 8.78 -7.10
N ASP A 1016 10.43 8.24 -7.19
CA ASP A 1016 10.08 7.18 -8.16
C ASP A 1016 9.84 7.73 -9.57
N GLY A 1017 9.40 8.98 -9.69
CA GLY A 1017 9.16 9.59 -10.99
C GLY A 1017 8.59 11.01 -10.94
N ALA A 1018 8.39 11.58 -12.12
CA ALA A 1018 7.71 12.85 -12.32
C ALA A 1018 6.67 12.77 -13.43
N ILE A 1019 5.63 13.60 -13.31
CA ILE A 1019 4.60 13.76 -14.32
C ILE A 1019 4.66 15.20 -14.84
N CYS A 1020 5.01 15.37 -16.10
CA CYS A 1020 5.10 16.66 -16.75
C CYS A 1020 3.73 17.12 -17.28
N ILE A 1021 3.50 18.43 -17.31
CA ILE A 1021 2.23 18.99 -17.82
C ILE A 1021 2.13 19.04 -19.36
N SER A 1022 3.16 18.54 -20.05
CA SER A 1022 3.24 18.41 -21.50
C SER A 1022 4.29 17.38 -21.87
N ARG A 1023 4.23 16.89 -23.11
CA ARG A 1023 5.26 16.01 -23.66
C ARG A 1023 6.58 16.77 -23.83
N THR A 1024 6.53 18.03 -24.25
CA THR A 1024 7.70 18.90 -24.38
C THR A 1024 8.49 18.98 -23.06
N VAL A 1025 7.81 19.25 -21.94
CA VAL A 1025 8.47 19.30 -20.62
C VAL A 1025 9.01 17.93 -20.18
N ALA A 1026 8.37 16.82 -20.58
CA ALA A 1026 8.89 15.48 -20.31
C ALA A 1026 10.20 15.21 -21.08
N GLU A 1027 10.27 15.59 -22.35
CA GLU A 1027 11.47 15.47 -23.18
C GLU A 1027 12.60 16.38 -22.67
N GLU A 1028 12.28 17.59 -22.18
CA GLU A 1028 13.24 18.48 -21.50
C GLU A 1028 13.78 17.89 -20.20
N LEU A 1029 12.92 17.29 -19.38
CA LEU A 1029 13.34 16.63 -18.14
C LEU A 1029 14.25 15.44 -18.44
N GLU A 1030 13.95 14.65 -19.46
CA GLU A 1030 14.80 13.54 -19.90
C GLU A 1030 16.18 14.04 -20.35
N ALA A 1031 16.22 15.10 -21.16
CA ALA A 1031 17.46 15.74 -21.57
C ALA A 1031 18.27 16.27 -20.38
N TRP A 1032 17.60 16.89 -19.40
CA TRP A 1032 18.24 17.38 -18.18
C TRP A 1032 18.82 16.23 -17.34
N LEU A 1033 18.10 15.11 -17.22
CA LEU A 1033 18.52 13.92 -16.48
C LEU A 1033 19.75 13.24 -17.10
N ILE A 1034 19.87 13.22 -18.43
CA ILE A 1034 21.07 12.69 -19.11
C ILE A 1034 22.35 13.42 -18.64
N VAL A 1035 22.25 14.72 -18.36
CA VAL A 1035 23.40 15.55 -17.96
C VAL A 1035 23.56 15.62 -16.44
N ASN A 1036 22.45 15.72 -15.69
CA ASN A 1036 22.46 16.08 -14.27
C ASN A 1036 21.97 14.97 -13.33
N GLY A 1037 21.46 13.86 -13.87
CA GLY A 1037 20.86 12.79 -13.10
C GLY A 1037 21.87 12.08 -12.19
N ALA A 1038 21.46 11.80 -10.96
CA ALA A 1038 22.26 11.04 -10.00
C ALA A 1038 22.26 9.54 -10.34
N SER A 1039 23.27 8.81 -9.83
CA SER A 1039 23.28 7.34 -9.85
C SER A 1039 22.04 6.78 -9.16
N ARG A 1040 21.46 5.73 -9.73
CA ARG A 1040 20.31 5.02 -9.19
C ARG A 1040 20.34 3.55 -9.60
N LEU A 1041 19.73 2.73 -8.75
CA LEU A 1041 19.67 1.28 -8.89
C LEU A 1041 18.37 0.79 -9.54
N ARG A 1042 17.36 1.66 -9.65
CA ARG A 1042 16.08 1.41 -10.31
C ARG A 1042 15.68 2.57 -11.24
N PRO A 1043 14.93 2.31 -12.33
CA PRO A 1043 14.54 3.34 -13.30
C PRO A 1043 13.72 4.48 -12.67
N TYR A 1044 13.91 5.68 -13.19
CA TYR A 1044 13.08 6.85 -12.89
C TYR A 1044 11.96 6.98 -13.92
N HIS A 1045 10.72 7.03 -13.46
CA HIS A 1045 9.57 7.10 -14.34
C HIS A 1045 9.28 8.55 -14.78
N ILE A 1046 9.10 8.76 -16.08
CA ILE A 1046 8.72 10.06 -16.65
C ILE A 1046 7.39 9.85 -17.37
N GLY A 1047 6.37 10.60 -16.95
CA GLY A 1047 5.06 10.63 -17.59
C GLY A 1047 4.65 12.05 -17.96
N TRP A 1048 3.55 12.19 -18.68
CA TRP A 1048 2.97 13.51 -18.95
C TRP A 1048 1.46 13.47 -19.14
N PHE A 1049 0.82 14.62 -18.93
CA PHE A 1049 -0.60 14.84 -19.21
C PHE A 1049 -0.82 16.30 -19.59
N HIS A 1050 -1.84 16.60 -20.39
CA HIS A 1050 -2.23 17.97 -20.71
C HIS A 1050 -3.16 18.55 -19.66
N LEU A 1051 -3.03 19.84 -19.36
CA LEU A 1051 -3.91 20.54 -18.43
C LEU A 1051 -5.33 20.71 -19.00
N GLY A 1052 -6.32 20.71 -18.11
CA GLY A 1052 -7.70 21.05 -18.45
C GLY A 1052 -7.93 22.56 -18.55
N ALA A 1053 -9.03 22.99 -19.17
CA ALA A 1053 -9.32 24.41 -19.36
C ALA A 1053 -10.78 24.86 -19.15
N ASP A 1054 -11.72 23.96 -18.86
CA ASP A 1054 -13.11 24.35 -18.59
C ASP A 1054 -13.20 25.20 -17.31
N VAL A 1055 -13.78 26.40 -17.47
CA VAL A 1055 -13.76 27.49 -16.48
C VAL A 1055 -14.92 27.39 -15.48
N GLU A 1056 -15.87 26.46 -15.66
CA GLU A 1056 -17.06 26.33 -14.79
C GLU A 1056 -16.74 25.96 -13.32
N SER A 1057 -15.47 25.78 -12.95
CA SER A 1057 -14.99 25.42 -11.61
C SER A 1057 -14.27 26.55 -10.83
N SER A 1058 -14.10 27.77 -11.37
CA SER A 1058 -13.57 28.89 -10.58
C SER A 1058 -14.69 29.63 -9.84
N LEU A 1059 -14.59 29.68 -8.50
CA LEU A 1059 -15.52 30.43 -7.66
C LEU A 1059 -15.57 31.91 -8.11
N PRO A 1060 -16.77 32.49 -8.34
CA PRO A 1060 -16.92 33.85 -8.84
C PRO A 1060 -16.34 34.85 -7.84
N SER A 1061 -15.46 35.74 -8.29
CA SER A 1061 -14.59 36.47 -7.36
C SER A 1061 -15.01 37.91 -7.07
N MET A 1062 -15.53 38.71 -8.01
CA MET A 1062 -15.85 40.13 -7.71
C MET A 1062 -16.91 40.81 -8.62
N GLY A 1063 -17.43 40.15 -9.68
CA GLY A 1063 -18.29 40.82 -10.67
C GLY A 1063 -17.52 41.83 -11.56
N MET A 1064 -18.23 42.51 -12.48
CA MET A 1064 -17.62 43.50 -13.40
C MET A 1064 -17.40 44.86 -12.74
N ARG A 1065 -16.28 45.53 -13.06
CA ARG A 1065 -16.01 46.92 -12.63
C ARG A 1065 -16.92 47.92 -13.38
N ASP A 1066 -17.18 49.08 -12.77
CA ASP A 1066 -18.06 50.12 -13.33
C ASP A 1066 -17.58 50.67 -14.69
N ASP A 1067 -16.28 50.63 -14.96
CA ASP A 1067 -15.66 51.07 -16.22
C ASP A 1067 -15.63 49.99 -17.31
N ALA A 1068 -15.93 48.72 -16.97
CA ALA A 1068 -15.84 47.59 -17.88
C ALA A 1068 -16.67 47.75 -19.17
N PRO A 1069 -17.94 48.23 -19.16
CA PRO A 1069 -18.71 48.39 -20.39
C PRO A 1069 -18.08 49.37 -21.39
N ASN A 1070 -17.42 50.43 -20.90
CA ASN A 1070 -16.77 51.41 -21.76
C ASN A 1070 -15.50 50.84 -22.39
N VAL A 1071 -14.68 50.13 -21.61
CA VAL A 1071 -13.48 49.45 -22.12
C VAL A 1071 -13.86 48.39 -23.15
N LEU A 1072 -14.82 47.50 -22.85
CA LEU A 1072 -15.26 46.46 -23.77
C LEU A 1072 -15.78 47.03 -25.10
N LYS A 1073 -16.52 48.14 -25.05
CA LYS A 1073 -16.97 48.85 -26.26
C LYS A 1073 -15.81 49.39 -27.09
N GLN A 1074 -14.74 49.89 -26.45
CA GLN A 1074 -13.52 50.31 -27.15
C GLN A 1074 -12.79 49.12 -27.77
N LEU A 1075 -12.71 47.99 -27.08
CA LEU A 1075 -12.11 46.75 -27.59
C LEU A 1075 -12.85 46.24 -28.83
N GLY A 1076 -14.19 46.25 -28.81
CA GLY A 1076 -15.01 45.81 -29.95
C GLY A 1076 -15.00 46.77 -31.15
N SER A 1077 -14.47 47.98 -31.02
CA SER A 1077 -14.50 48.99 -32.09
C SER A 1077 -13.40 48.85 -33.14
N ARG A 1078 -12.34 48.08 -32.86
CA ARG A 1078 -11.16 47.88 -33.70
C ARG A 1078 -10.66 46.44 -33.63
N LEU A 1079 -9.71 46.08 -34.48
CA LEU A 1079 -9.00 44.80 -34.32
C LEU A 1079 -8.19 44.85 -33.01
N THR A 1080 -8.54 43.97 -32.08
CA THR A 1080 -7.97 43.93 -30.72
C THR A 1080 -7.10 42.71 -30.54
N PHE A 1081 -5.83 42.93 -30.21
CA PHE A 1081 -4.87 41.88 -29.88
C PHE A 1081 -4.71 41.76 -28.37
N LEU A 1082 -4.88 40.55 -27.86
CA LEU A 1082 -4.94 40.26 -26.42
C LEU A 1082 -3.68 39.49 -25.99
N MET A 1083 -3.06 39.89 -24.89
CA MET A 1083 -2.05 39.12 -24.18
C MET A 1083 -2.54 38.84 -22.77
N VAL A 1084 -2.55 37.58 -22.35
CA VAL A 1084 -3.03 37.16 -21.02
C VAL A 1084 -1.91 36.50 -20.22
N GLY A 1085 -1.70 36.99 -19.00
CA GLY A 1085 -0.75 36.43 -18.04
C GLY A 1085 0.00 37.49 -17.25
N THR A 1086 0.70 37.04 -16.22
CA THR A 1086 1.60 37.88 -15.43
C THR A 1086 2.69 38.50 -16.31
N VAL A 1087 2.96 39.80 -16.14
CA VAL A 1087 4.02 40.51 -16.86
C VAL A 1087 5.38 40.01 -16.36
N GLU A 1088 6.01 39.16 -17.16
CA GLU A 1088 7.28 38.49 -16.89
C GLU A 1088 8.23 38.64 -18.10
N PRO A 1089 9.57 38.64 -17.89
CA PRO A 1089 10.56 38.82 -18.95
C PRO A 1089 10.40 37.85 -20.13
N ARG A 1090 10.27 36.55 -19.84
CA ARG A 1090 10.13 35.48 -20.85
C ARG A 1090 8.92 35.66 -21.78
N LYS A 1091 7.87 36.35 -21.33
CA LYS A 1091 6.63 36.58 -22.09
C LYS A 1091 6.74 37.72 -23.09
N ARG A 1092 7.87 38.44 -23.06
CA ARG A 1092 8.24 39.47 -24.04
C ARG A 1092 7.18 40.57 -24.25
N TYR A 1093 6.49 40.99 -23.19
CA TYR A 1093 5.56 42.13 -23.23
C TYR A 1093 6.23 43.40 -23.77
N MET A 1094 7.50 43.64 -23.46
CA MET A 1094 8.28 44.75 -24.03
C MET A 1094 8.43 44.66 -25.56
N GLN A 1095 8.59 43.45 -26.12
CA GLN A 1095 8.63 43.26 -27.57
C GLN A 1095 7.28 43.61 -28.19
N ALA A 1096 6.18 43.14 -27.58
CA ALA A 1096 4.83 43.45 -28.02
C ALA A 1096 4.54 44.96 -27.97
N LEU A 1097 4.88 45.64 -26.88
CA LEU A 1097 4.71 47.10 -26.77
C LEU A 1097 5.43 47.84 -27.90
N LYS A 1098 6.72 47.54 -28.09
CA LYS A 1098 7.51 48.17 -29.17
C LYS A 1098 6.98 47.83 -30.56
N ALA A 1099 6.54 46.59 -30.79
CA ALA A 1099 5.95 46.17 -32.06
C ALA A 1099 4.67 46.97 -32.36
N PHE A 1100 3.80 47.15 -31.37
CA PHE A 1100 2.58 47.92 -31.53
C PHE A 1100 2.86 49.42 -31.66
N THR A 1101 3.88 49.97 -31.01
CA THR A 1101 4.36 51.34 -31.28
C THR A 1101 4.75 51.52 -32.75
N LEU A 1102 5.53 50.59 -33.32
CA LEU A 1102 5.90 50.62 -34.75
C LEU A 1102 4.67 50.54 -35.67
N LEU A 1103 3.70 49.69 -35.33
CA LEU A 1103 2.44 49.57 -36.09
C LEU A 1103 1.63 50.87 -36.03
N TRP A 1104 1.52 51.49 -34.84
CA TRP A 1104 0.81 52.76 -34.67
C TRP A 1104 1.51 53.93 -35.39
N GLU A 1105 2.84 53.96 -35.41
CA GLU A 1105 3.63 54.94 -36.18
C GLU A 1105 3.45 54.77 -37.69
N LYS A 1106 3.30 53.53 -38.17
CA LYS A 1106 2.91 53.21 -39.56
C LYS A 1106 1.43 53.50 -39.88
N GLY A 1107 0.65 53.96 -38.91
CA GLY A 1107 -0.77 54.30 -39.08
C GLY A 1107 -1.71 53.08 -39.07
N VAL A 1108 -1.29 51.93 -38.55
CA VAL A 1108 -2.14 50.74 -38.39
C VAL A 1108 -3.10 50.93 -37.21
N ASP A 1109 -4.41 50.84 -37.45
CA ASP A 1109 -5.45 51.05 -36.43
C ASP A 1109 -5.81 49.74 -35.71
N VAL A 1110 -5.07 49.42 -34.65
CA VAL A 1110 -5.24 48.21 -33.82
C VAL A 1110 -5.14 48.53 -32.34
N ASN A 1111 -5.80 47.73 -31.50
CA ASN A 1111 -5.64 47.78 -30.04
C ASN A 1111 -4.67 46.69 -29.56
N LEU A 1112 -3.91 46.99 -28.50
CA LEU A 1112 -3.19 46.00 -27.68
C LEU A 1112 -3.79 46.00 -26.27
N VAL A 1113 -4.21 44.82 -25.81
CA VAL A 1113 -4.77 44.61 -24.47
C VAL A 1113 -3.87 43.65 -23.72
N ILE A 1114 -3.38 44.07 -22.57
CA ILE A 1114 -2.62 43.24 -21.63
C ILE A 1114 -3.53 42.96 -20.46
N VAL A 1115 -3.79 41.69 -20.18
CA VAL A 1115 -4.50 41.25 -18.97
C VAL A 1115 -3.54 40.49 -18.06
N GLY A 1116 -3.38 40.99 -16.84
CA GLY A 1116 -2.55 40.34 -15.83
C GLY A 1116 -1.75 41.33 -14.99
N ASN A 1117 -1.30 40.86 -13.84
CA ASN A 1117 -0.53 41.65 -12.90
C ASN A 1117 0.96 41.72 -13.25
N GLU A 1118 1.68 42.68 -12.70
CA GLU A 1118 3.15 42.66 -12.74
C GLU A 1118 3.71 41.46 -11.94
N GLY A 1119 4.73 40.80 -12.47
CA GLY A 1119 5.33 39.60 -11.86
C GLY A 1119 6.22 39.89 -10.66
N TRP A 1120 6.27 38.93 -9.72
CA TRP A 1120 7.13 38.95 -8.53
C TRP A 1120 7.00 40.21 -7.65
N LYS A 1121 5.77 40.72 -7.47
CA LYS A 1121 5.47 41.78 -6.49
C LYS A 1121 5.99 41.35 -5.10
N GLY A 1122 6.84 42.17 -4.48
CA GLY A 1122 7.47 41.89 -3.18
C GLY A 1122 8.92 41.44 -3.26
N VAL A 1123 9.41 41.03 -4.43
CA VAL A 1123 10.85 40.82 -4.68
C VAL A 1123 11.52 42.18 -4.93
N PRO A 1124 12.75 42.44 -4.43
CA PRO A 1124 13.45 43.70 -4.70
C PRO A 1124 13.57 44.01 -6.20
N GLU A 1125 13.39 45.27 -6.61
CA GLU A 1125 13.31 45.66 -8.03
C GLU A 1125 14.52 45.19 -8.87
N HIS A 1126 15.73 45.31 -8.32
CA HIS A 1126 16.96 44.87 -9.01
C HIS A 1126 17.02 43.35 -9.28
N MET A 1127 16.20 42.54 -8.59
CA MET A 1127 16.06 41.11 -8.81
C MET A 1127 14.92 40.77 -9.78
N ARG A 1128 14.02 41.71 -10.11
CA ARG A 1128 12.85 41.50 -10.98
C ARG A 1128 13.15 41.66 -12.48
N ARG A 1129 14.43 41.64 -12.86
CA ARG A 1129 14.91 41.72 -14.26
C ARG A 1129 14.29 42.92 -14.99
N THR A 1130 13.69 42.71 -16.17
CA THR A 1130 13.11 43.76 -17.02
C THR A 1130 11.69 44.16 -16.65
N ILE A 1131 11.10 43.60 -15.58
CA ILE A 1131 9.71 43.92 -15.18
C ILE A 1131 9.55 45.40 -14.84
N PRO A 1132 10.40 46.03 -13.99
CA PRO A 1132 10.23 47.45 -13.65
C PRO A 1132 10.23 48.35 -14.88
N GLU A 1133 11.17 48.12 -15.81
CA GLU A 1133 11.24 48.86 -17.08
C GLU A 1133 10.01 48.63 -17.96
N THR A 1134 9.51 47.39 -18.03
CA THR A 1134 8.29 47.06 -18.80
C THR A 1134 7.06 47.72 -18.21
N VAL A 1135 6.91 47.69 -16.89
CA VAL A 1135 5.80 48.32 -16.18
C VAL A 1135 5.83 49.84 -16.36
N ALA A 1136 6.99 50.49 -16.19
CA ALA A 1136 7.16 51.91 -16.44
C ALA A 1136 6.78 52.27 -17.89
N CYS A 1137 7.28 51.49 -18.86
CA CYS A 1137 6.95 51.67 -20.27
C CYS A 1137 5.45 51.58 -20.55
N ILE A 1138 4.71 50.62 -19.94
CA ILE A 1138 3.25 50.53 -20.09
C ILE A 1138 2.56 51.77 -19.51
N GLN A 1139 2.96 52.19 -18.30
CA GLN A 1139 2.31 53.27 -17.56
C GLN A 1139 2.52 54.64 -18.20
N GLU A 1140 3.69 54.85 -18.82
CA GLU A 1140 4.07 56.11 -19.46
C GLU A 1140 3.74 56.16 -20.96
N HIS A 1141 3.19 55.08 -21.52
CA HIS A 1141 2.92 54.99 -22.96
C HIS A 1141 1.82 55.97 -23.39
N ALA A 1142 2.07 56.75 -24.46
CA ALA A 1142 1.15 57.77 -24.95
C ALA A 1142 -0.24 57.24 -25.38
N GLU A 1143 -0.31 55.97 -25.76
CA GLU A 1143 -1.56 55.29 -26.19
C GLU A 1143 -2.33 54.60 -25.05
N LEU A 1144 -1.85 54.64 -23.80
CA LEU A 1144 -2.53 54.01 -22.66
C LEU A 1144 -3.92 54.63 -22.44
N GLY A 1145 -4.95 53.79 -22.38
CA GLY A 1145 -6.35 54.20 -22.26
C GLY A 1145 -7.04 54.56 -23.58
N ASN A 1146 -6.31 54.54 -24.71
CA ASN A 1146 -6.85 54.77 -26.05
C ASN A 1146 -6.73 53.53 -26.96
N ARG A 1147 -5.50 53.15 -27.32
CA ARG A 1147 -5.20 51.94 -28.13
C ARG A 1147 -4.43 50.88 -27.35
N LEU A 1148 -3.84 51.23 -26.22
CA LEU A 1148 -3.22 50.31 -25.26
C LEU A 1148 -4.07 50.23 -23.99
N HIS A 1149 -4.44 49.02 -23.57
CA HIS A 1149 -5.16 48.79 -22.31
C HIS A 1149 -4.42 47.79 -21.44
N TRP A 1150 -4.17 48.13 -20.17
CA TRP A 1150 -3.61 47.19 -19.19
C TRP A 1150 -4.59 46.93 -18.05
N LEU A 1151 -5.20 45.75 -18.07
CA LEU A 1151 -6.26 45.34 -17.16
C LEU A 1151 -5.67 44.46 -16.04
N LYS A 1152 -5.64 45.01 -14.83
CA LYS A 1152 -5.09 44.38 -13.61
C LYS A 1152 -6.20 43.98 -12.65
N ASP A 1153 -6.01 42.86 -11.96
CA ASP A 1153 -6.93 42.34 -10.94
C ASP A 1153 -8.39 42.25 -11.43
N ILE A 1154 -8.58 41.84 -12.69
CA ILE A 1154 -9.91 41.61 -13.25
C ILE A 1154 -10.41 40.23 -12.88
N SER A 1155 -11.72 40.09 -12.70
CA SER A 1155 -12.35 38.80 -12.40
C SER A 1155 -12.40 37.90 -13.64
N ASP A 1156 -12.61 36.60 -13.43
CA ASP A 1156 -12.76 35.63 -14.53
C ASP A 1156 -13.94 35.98 -15.46
N GLU A 1157 -15.03 36.55 -14.91
CA GLU A 1157 -16.17 37.01 -15.71
C GLU A 1157 -15.78 38.19 -16.62
N TYR A 1158 -14.96 39.12 -16.11
CA TYR A 1158 -14.48 40.23 -16.92
C TYR A 1158 -13.44 39.74 -17.95
N LEU A 1159 -12.53 38.83 -17.57
CA LEU A 1159 -11.59 38.21 -18.52
C LEU A 1159 -12.33 37.49 -19.66
N LYS A 1160 -13.41 36.76 -19.34
CA LYS A 1160 -14.29 36.14 -20.34
C LYS A 1160 -14.82 37.16 -21.35
N GLN A 1161 -15.35 38.28 -20.86
CA GLN A 1161 -15.84 39.36 -21.73
C GLN A 1161 -14.71 39.99 -22.56
N VAL A 1162 -13.51 40.11 -22.01
CA VAL A 1162 -12.33 40.59 -22.75
C VAL A 1162 -11.95 39.63 -23.87
N TYR A 1163 -11.98 38.31 -23.64
CA TYR A 1163 -11.81 37.32 -24.70
C TYR A 1163 -12.88 37.48 -25.80
N GLU A 1164 -14.16 37.58 -25.42
CA GLU A 1164 -15.29 37.74 -26.36
C GLU A 1164 -15.23 39.04 -27.20
N ASN A 1165 -14.60 40.10 -26.68
CA ASN A 1165 -14.41 41.37 -27.38
C ASN A 1165 -13.02 41.54 -28.00
N SER A 1166 -12.18 40.50 -27.95
CA SER A 1166 -10.86 40.47 -28.57
C SER A 1166 -10.90 39.74 -29.90
N THR A 1167 -9.92 40.06 -30.76
CA THR A 1167 -9.86 39.54 -32.12
C THR A 1167 -8.83 38.43 -32.30
N CYS A 1168 -7.68 38.58 -31.64
CA CYS A 1168 -6.59 37.62 -31.72
C CYS A 1168 -5.83 37.60 -30.39
N LEU A 1169 -5.50 36.42 -29.87
CA LEU A 1169 -4.52 36.27 -28.80
C LEU A 1169 -3.11 36.37 -29.38
N ILE A 1170 -2.20 37.06 -28.69
CA ILE A 1170 -0.75 37.03 -28.94
C ILE A 1170 -0.07 36.24 -27.82
N ALA A 1171 0.59 35.13 -28.18
CA ALA A 1171 1.48 34.38 -27.32
C ALA A 1171 2.92 34.56 -27.81
N ALA A 1172 3.60 35.59 -27.29
CA ALA A 1172 4.95 35.99 -27.71
C ALA A 1172 6.08 35.41 -26.83
N SER A 1173 5.76 34.48 -25.93
CA SER A 1173 6.71 33.92 -24.98
C SER A 1173 7.91 33.28 -25.68
N GLU A 1174 9.10 33.42 -25.07
CA GLU A 1174 10.31 32.71 -25.48
C GLU A 1174 10.15 31.21 -25.24
N ASP A 1175 9.54 30.86 -24.12
CA ASP A 1175 9.22 29.50 -23.74
C ASP A 1175 8.12 29.45 -22.66
N GLU A 1176 7.42 28.32 -22.56
CA GLU A 1176 6.30 28.06 -21.64
C GLU A 1176 6.23 26.57 -21.27
N GLY A 1177 5.76 26.24 -20.05
CA GLY A 1177 5.47 24.84 -19.72
C GLY A 1177 4.23 24.28 -20.45
N PHE A 1178 3.20 25.12 -20.65
CA PHE A 1178 1.94 24.72 -21.31
C PHE A 1178 1.15 25.88 -21.96
N CYS A 1179 1.01 27.02 -21.27
CA CYS A 1179 0.27 28.21 -21.74
C CYS A 1179 -1.25 28.03 -21.91
N LEU A 1180 -1.97 27.99 -20.77
CA LEU A 1180 -3.45 27.97 -20.74
C LEU A 1180 -4.15 29.02 -21.61
N PRO A 1181 -3.64 30.27 -21.78
CA PRO A 1181 -4.28 31.27 -22.64
C PRO A 1181 -4.52 30.81 -24.08
N LEU A 1182 -3.68 29.93 -24.65
CA LEU A 1182 -3.91 29.37 -25.99
C LEU A 1182 -5.23 28.59 -26.07
N ILE A 1183 -5.53 27.83 -25.02
CA ILE A 1183 -6.75 27.02 -24.95
C ILE A 1183 -7.95 27.91 -24.63
N GLU A 1184 -7.80 28.85 -23.70
CA GLU A 1184 -8.85 29.84 -23.38
C GLU A 1184 -9.24 30.67 -24.62
N ALA A 1185 -8.27 31.03 -25.45
CA ALA A 1185 -8.52 31.68 -26.73
C ALA A 1185 -9.33 30.80 -27.70
N ALA A 1186 -8.99 29.52 -27.81
CA ALA A 1186 -9.74 28.58 -28.63
C ALA A 1186 -11.19 28.38 -28.13
N LEU A 1187 -11.40 28.29 -26.82
CA LEU A 1187 -12.72 28.21 -26.19
C LEU A 1187 -13.65 29.38 -26.57
N HIS A 1188 -13.07 30.56 -26.78
CA HIS A 1188 -13.77 31.77 -27.18
C HIS A 1188 -13.81 32.00 -28.70
N ASN A 1189 -13.36 31.03 -29.49
CA ASN A 1189 -13.25 31.13 -30.96
C ASN A 1189 -12.44 32.35 -31.44
N ILE A 1190 -11.48 32.82 -30.63
CA ILE A 1190 -10.56 33.89 -31.05
C ILE A 1190 -9.34 33.29 -31.74
N CYS A 1191 -8.83 34.00 -32.76
CA CYS A 1191 -7.63 33.57 -33.48
C CYS A 1191 -6.40 33.62 -32.57
N ILE A 1192 -5.36 32.86 -32.93
CA ILE A 1192 -4.12 32.78 -32.15
C ILE A 1192 -2.94 33.15 -33.04
N LEU A 1193 -2.14 34.11 -32.58
CA LEU A 1193 -0.81 34.44 -33.09
C LEU A 1193 0.23 34.02 -32.05
N ALA A 1194 0.94 32.93 -32.30
CA ALA A 1194 1.88 32.33 -31.36
C ALA A 1194 3.31 32.36 -31.91
N ARG A 1195 4.31 32.42 -31.03
CA ARG A 1195 5.70 32.19 -31.43
C ARG A 1195 5.90 30.74 -31.90
N ASP A 1196 6.73 30.50 -32.89
CA ASP A 1196 7.07 29.15 -33.33
C ASP A 1196 8.03 28.45 -32.35
N ILE A 1197 7.47 27.90 -31.27
CA ILE A 1197 8.20 27.12 -30.25
C ILE A 1197 7.55 25.74 -30.03
N PRO A 1198 8.30 24.72 -29.56
CA PRO A 1198 7.82 23.34 -29.46
C PRO A 1198 6.50 23.19 -28.69
N ILE A 1199 6.39 23.79 -27.52
CA ILE A 1199 5.18 23.69 -26.68
C ILE A 1199 3.94 24.31 -27.35
N PHE A 1200 4.09 25.40 -28.09
CA PHE A 1200 2.96 26.01 -28.81
C PHE A 1200 2.56 25.18 -30.03
N ARG A 1201 3.48 24.43 -30.63
CA ARG A 1201 3.17 23.43 -31.66
C ARG A 1201 2.47 22.22 -31.07
N GLU A 1202 2.89 21.75 -29.89
CA GLU A 1202 2.23 20.66 -29.17
C GLU A 1202 0.78 21.01 -28.81
N VAL A 1203 0.57 22.21 -28.25
CA VAL A 1203 -0.74 22.64 -27.73
C VAL A 1203 -1.67 23.11 -28.85
N ALA A 1204 -1.22 23.99 -29.75
CA ALA A 1204 -2.07 24.60 -30.77
C ALA A 1204 -2.00 23.95 -32.16
N GLY A 1205 -1.01 23.09 -32.42
CA GLY A 1205 -0.92 22.32 -33.67
C GLY A 1205 -0.98 23.19 -34.94
N VAL A 1206 -2.03 22.99 -35.74
CA VAL A 1206 -2.28 23.75 -36.98
C VAL A 1206 -3.30 24.89 -36.79
N HIS A 1207 -3.79 25.10 -35.56
CA HIS A 1207 -4.88 26.03 -35.24
C HIS A 1207 -4.41 27.43 -34.82
N ALA A 1208 -3.11 27.70 -34.87
CA ALA A 1208 -2.52 29.01 -34.65
C ALA A 1208 -1.70 29.47 -35.87
N HIS A 1209 -1.60 30.78 -36.05
CA HIS A 1209 -0.61 31.36 -36.95
C HIS A 1209 0.69 31.56 -36.16
N TYR A 1210 1.81 31.15 -36.74
CA TYR A 1210 3.10 31.13 -36.05
C TYR A 1210 4.04 32.18 -36.63
N PHE A 1211 4.70 32.95 -35.76
CA PHE A 1211 5.75 33.88 -36.14
C PHE A 1211 7.10 33.50 -35.50
N SER A 1212 8.20 33.95 -36.10
CA SER A 1212 9.56 33.72 -35.60
C SER A 1212 10.28 35.05 -35.32
N GLY A 1213 11.29 35.02 -34.46
CA GLY A 1213 12.16 36.18 -34.20
C GLY A 1213 11.83 36.97 -32.93
N MET A 1214 12.87 37.47 -32.26
CA MET A 1214 12.80 38.13 -30.94
C MET A 1214 12.74 39.67 -31.02
N THR A 1215 12.71 40.26 -32.23
CA THR A 1215 12.73 41.71 -32.40
C THR A 1215 11.31 42.29 -32.50
N PRO A 1216 11.09 43.56 -32.14
CA PRO A 1216 9.78 44.20 -32.31
C PRO A 1216 9.27 44.15 -33.76
N GLU A 1217 10.17 44.28 -34.74
CA GLU A 1217 9.85 44.24 -36.16
C GLU A 1217 9.27 42.89 -36.57
N SER A 1218 9.84 41.77 -36.09
CA SER A 1218 9.36 40.45 -36.47
C SER A 1218 7.95 40.14 -35.95
N LEU A 1219 7.60 40.65 -34.76
CA LEU A 1219 6.23 40.54 -34.23
C LEU A 1219 5.28 41.49 -34.96
N ALA A 1220 5.72 42.71 -35.31
CA ALA A 1220 4.92 43.64 -36.10
C ALA A 1220 4.61 43.07 -37.49
N ASP A 1221 5.60 42.47 -38.15
CA ASP A 1221 5.45 41.80 -39.44
C ASP A 1221 4.48 40.61 -39.33
N GLY A 1222 4.58 39.81 -38.26
CA GLY A 1222 3.63 38.72 -37.97
C GLY A 1222 2.19 39.20 -37.75
N VAL A 1223 2.00 40.36 -37.10
CA VAL A 1223 0.67 40.99 -36.96
C VAL A 1223 0.14 41.48 -38.31
N GLU A 1224 0.96 42.14 -39.13
CA GLU A 1224 0.58 42.58 -40.48
C GLU A 1224 0.25 41.39 -41.41
N GLU A 1225 1.04 40.32 -41.34
CA GLU A 1225 0.79 39.07 -42.07
C GLU A 1225 -0.52 38.42 -41.64
N TRP A 1226 -0.74 38.27 -40.33
CA TRP A 1226 -1.99 37.75 -39.79
C TRP A 1226 -3.20 38.61 -40.22
N GLN A 1227 -3.09 39.95 -40.25
CA GLN A 1227 -4.14 40.83 -40.75
C GLN A 1227 -4.44 40.60 -42.24
N LYS A 1228 -3.42 40.35 -43.07
CA LYS A 1228 -3.60 40.01 -44.50
C LYS A 1228 -4.34 38.68 -44.63
N LEU A 1229 -3.95 37.66 -43.87
CA LEU A 1229 -4.62 36.36 -43.85
C LEU A 1229 -6.07 36.49 -43.39
N LYS A 1230 -6.34 37.31 -42.37
CA LYS A 1230 -7.69 37.55 -41.88
C LYS A 1230 -8.58 38.22 -42.92
N LYS A 1231 -8.07 39.24 -43.62
CA LYS A 1231 -8.78 39.89 -44.74
C LYS A 1231 -9.06 38.91 -45.88
N ALA A 1232 -8.20 37.92 -46.10
CA ALA A 1232 -8.36 36.86 -47.09
C ALA A 1232 -9.26 35.70 -46.62
N GLY A 1233 -9.68 35.66 -45.34
CA GLY A 1233 -10.43 34.53 -44.77
C GLY A 1233 -9.60 33.25 -44.62
N LEU A 1234 -8.27 33.37 -44.56
CA LEU A 1234 -7.31 32.25 -44.53
C LEU A 1234 -6.64 32.06 -43.16
N THR A 1235 -7.11 32.74 -42.11
CA THR A 1235 -6.59 32.51 -40.75
C THR A 1235 -6.94 31.11 -40.27
N PRO A 1236 -6.00 30.40 -39.62
CA PRO A 1236 -6.30 29.13 -38.96
C PRO A 1236 -7.51 29.27 -38.03
N GLN A 1237 -8.46 28.34 -38.12
CA GLN A 1237 -9.61 28.34 -37.23
C GLN A 1237 -9.27 27.63 -35.92
N SER A 1238 -9.58 28.30 -34.80
CA SER A 1238 -9.37 27.81 -33.45
C SER A 1238 -10.56 27.03 -32.88
N ASP A 1239 -11.67 26.93 -33.61
CA ASP A 1239 -12.89 26.20 -33.24
C ASP A 1239 -12.73 24.66 -33.30
N MET A 1240 -11.79 24.17 -34.13
CA MET A 1240 -11.45 22.75 -34.27
C MET A 1240 -10.34 22.28 -33.29
N PHE A 1241 -9.96 23.13 -32.33
CA PHE A 1241 -8.93 22.86 -31.34
C PHE A 1241 -9.37 21.75 -30.36
N HIS A 1242 -8.58 20.68 -30.26
CA HIS A 1242 -8.84 19.63 -29.28
C HIS A 1242 -8.21 20.00 -27.92
N TRP A 1243 -9.05 20.24 -26.91
CA TRP A 1243 -8.62 20.49 -25.53
C TRP A 1243 -9.32 19.51 -24.57
N PHE A 1244 -8.75 19.35 -23.38
CA PHE A 1244 -9.31 18.48 -22.34
C PHE A 1244 -10.08 19.27 -21.31
N THR A 1245 -11.19 18.71 -20.84
CA THR A 1245 -11.77 19.15 -19.56
C THR A 1245 -10.85 18.76 -18.40
N TRP A 1246 -10.98 19.39 -17.23
CA TRP A 1246 -10.27 19.01 -16.03
C TRP A 1246 -10.53 17.56 -15.63
N LYS A 1247 -11.75 17.05 -15.88
CA LYS A 1247 -12.07 15.64 -15.71
C LYS A 1247 -11.23 14.75 -16.63
N GLN A 1248 -11.19 15.03 -17.93
CA GLN A 1248 -10.40 14.25 -18.90
C GLN A 1248 -8.88 14.35 -18.64
N SER A 1249 -8.40 15.55 -18.29
CA SER A 1249 -7.01 15.80 -17.87
C SER A 1249 -6.65 14.95 -16.65
N THR A 1250 -7.53 14.90 -15.65
CA THR A 1250 -7.36 14.11 -14.43
C THR A 1250 -7.40 12.60 -14.71
N GLU A 1251 -8.28 12.14 -15.60
CA GLU A 1251 -8.32 10.74 -16.05
C GLU A 1251 -6.99 10.32 -16.71
N LYS A 1252 -6.39 11.19 -17.55
CA LYS A 1252 -5.06 10.95 -18.13
C LYS A 1252 -3.95 10.93 -17.08
N LEU A 1253 -3.97 11.84 -16.12
CA LEU A 1253 -3.04 11.85 -15.01
C LEU A 1253 -3.12 10.52 -14.22
N LEU A 1254 -4.33 10.02 -13.95
CA LEU A 1254 -4.53 8.73 -13.28
C LEU A 1254 -4.06 7.54 -14.12
N GLN A 1255 -4.21 7.57 -15.44
CA GLN A 1255 -3.66 6.53 -16.32
C GLN A 1255 -2.13 6.44 -16.23
N VAL A 1256 -1.44 7.58 -16.06
CA VAL A 1256 0.00 7.59 -15.82
C VAL A 1256 0.32 7.05 -14.43
N VAL A 1257 -0.27 7.66 -13.39
CA VAL A 1257 0.11 7.43 -11.99
C VAL A 1257 -0.32 6.05 -11.47
N LEU A 1258 -1.51 5.57 -11.84
CA LEU A 1258 -2.09 4.33 -11.31
C LEU A 1258 -2.06 3.16 -12.30
N ALA A 1259 -2.15 3.42 -13.62
CA ALA A 1259 -2.13 2.35 -14.63
C ALA A 1259 -0.73 2.14 -15.26
N GLY A 1260 0.26 2.98 -14.93
CA GLY A 1260 1.64 2.82 -15.37
C GLY A 1260 1.90 3.18 -16.83
N ASN A 1261 1.06 4.02 -17.45
CA ASN A 1261 1.23 4.52 -18.81
C ASN A 1261 2.35 5.58 -18.90
N TRP A 1262 3.58 5.18 -18.59
CA TRP A 1262 4.75 6.06 -18.58
C TRP A 1262 5.20 6.41 -20.01
N HIS A 1263 5.71 7.64 -20.18
CA HIS A 1263 6.28 8.11 -21.44
C HIS A 1263 7.67 7.50 -21.69
N SER A 1264 8.53 7.56 -20.67
CA SER A 1264 9.86 6.97 -20.71
C SER A 1264 10.29 6.53 -19.31
N GLN A 1265 11.34 5.71 -19.27
CA GLN A 1265 12.02 5.30 -18.04
C GLN A 1265 13.49 5.67 -18.19
N TRP A 1266 14.01 6.47 -17.26
CA TRP A 1266 15.39 6.93 -17.29
C TRP A 1266 16.27 6.10 -16.33
N MET A 1267 17.42 5.65 -16.83
CA MET A 1267 18.50 5.07 -16.04
C MET A 1267 19.83 5.74 -16.45
N PRO A 1268 20.76 5.97 -15.51
CA PRO A 1268 22.12 6.36 -15.85
C PRO A 1268 22.72 5.34 -16.81
N ARG A 1269 23.36 5.79 -17.89
CA ARG A 1269 24.12 4.87 -18.76
C ARG A 1269 25.34 4.38 -17.96
N ALA A 1270 25.49 3.06 -17.89
CA ALA A 1270 26.60 2.38 -17.24
C ALA A 1270 27.94 2.69 -17.90
#